data_AF-A0A8K0GVX6-F1
#
_entry.id   AF-A0A8K0GVX6-F1
#
_cell.length_a   1.000
_cell.length_b   1.000
_cell.length_c   1.000
_cell.angle_alpha   90.00
_cell.angle_beta   90.00
_cell.angle_gamma   90.00
#
_symmetry.space_group_name_H-M   'P 1'
#
loop_
_entity.id
_entity.type
_entity.pdbx_description
1 polymer ?
#
loop_
_entity_poly.entity_id
_entity_poly.type
_entity_poly.pdbx_seq_one_letter_code
_entity_poly.pdbx_strand_id
1 'polypeptide(L)'
;MAEDSLRMGGLSSGLAVILNGEDSSESSSKSRLVSFCDDFCHQSVERTFEYILGLPNKSVGLLPGQINSNLVRAILKNEFSEFHSNSGTSVRNVDGLCIVDNGCGSHVIGLKEDSICGDIRIIKSPLLVESLAMFSSARANACVWKGKWMYEVILETSGIQQLGWATVSCPFTDHKGVGDADDSYAFDGRRVSKWNKEAEPYGQLWVAGDVIGCCIDLDHNEISFFRNGVSLGVAFCGIRKMGQGSGYYPAISLSQGERCELNFGARPFKFPIEGYLPLQAPPSLNSFATQLLHCLSRLLDMHSLERAEHSSVEKLARLKRFVSLEEIFHPVSHGICEEFFSVLEADVKSIEYIAWGPFLLFMMEVLGVQAPHDFSSLDRILDILLEFEGSYLLFEHIINALSFGCKTAKLVLAECPYSGSYPYLTLACHILRREELMVLWWKSTDFEFLFEGFLSRKSPNKQDLESLMPSVWWPGSYEDVSYESNMMLTTTALSEVVTKIEEKHRDLCCLVIQFIPPVTPPQLPGSVFRTFLQNLLLKNRGADRNVPPPGVSSNSVLVSLYTVLLHFLSEGFGMGDISGWLKRCENSSDIGFLHRGGQRSFPIGLFLKNDPHRIDISRLGGSFSHLSKAHHVEDQEAEVIRWEEGCMDDEETRVTHLSTQKPCCCSSYDADFTRSLKDPIRYSGKGSRSHCNPIPERSAHVGTECSAGSLNGEIEDKPSSSDQSESEFGYCPVQHIRFVPKESNLSSATLREEELLDVLLLLYHIGLAPNFKQASYYMSHQSQSISLLEEADKQIKDRACSEQLKRLKEARNGYREEVIEYVRHCAWYRVSLFSRWKQRGMYATCMWTVQLLLVLSKLDSVFVYIPEFYLEALVDCFHVLRKSDPPFVPSAIFIKQGLTSFVTFVVTHFNDPRISSAELRDLLLQSISVLVQYKEYLAAFESNGAAIQRMPKALLSAFDNRSWIPVTSILLRLSKGSGFGSSKHGESSSSSVVFQRLLREACISDEELFSAFLNRLFNTLSWTMTEFSVSVREMQEKYQVLEFQQRKCSVIFDLSCNLARVLEFYTHEIPQAFLIGSDTNLRRLTELIIFMMNHITSAADAEFFDLSLRRNGQSLEKVNRGMILAPLVGIILNLLDASEDLECREHNDVAGIFASMDCPDRVHCGFQYLLDYNWAGSLRGDSYLTKLRQLESFMSLLVSRSQSQEVSRVQCGEETEADDRICCICYACEADAGFVPCAHRSCYGCITRHLLNCHRCFFCNTTVLEVVRIGANTD
;
A
#
# COMPACT_ATOMS: atom_id res chain seq x y z
N MET A 1 22.67 36.45 35.68
CA MET A 1 24.04 35.97 35.96
C MET A 1 23.95 34.46 36.12
N ALA A 2 24.92 33.78 35.52
CA ALA A 2 25.03 32.33 35.32
C ALA A 2 25.01 31.53 36.65
N GLU A 3 24.83 30.22 36.71
CA GLU A 3 25.57 29.15 36.02
C GLU A 3 24.88 27.77 36.24
N ASP A 4 24.86 26.98 35.17
CA ASP A 4 24.95 25.51 35.01
C ASP A 4 24.67 24.53 36.17
N SER A 5 23.78 23.55 35.89
CA SER A 5 24.00 22.13 36.25
C SER A 5 23.06 21.17 35.48
N LEU A 6 23.67 20.46 34.52
CA LEU A 6 23.43 19.07 34.08
C LEU A 6 21.98 18.52 34.05
N ARG A 7 21.38 18.56 32.85
CA ARG A 7 20.29 17.67 32.43
C ARG A 7 20.84 16.28 32.11
N MET A 8 20.52 15.29 32.93
CA MET A 8 20.42 13.89 32.52
C MET A 8 18.92 13.62 32.31
N GLY A 9 18.54 13.40 31.04
CA GLY A 9 17.19 13.06 30.64
C GLY A 9 16.88 11.61 31.02
N GLY A 10 16.17 11.41 32.13
CA GLY A 10 15.43 10.18 32.39
C GLY A 10 14.00 10.34 31.90
N LEU A 11 13.70 9.85 30.69
CA LEU A 11 12.35 9.70 30.16
C LEU A 11 12.12 8.21 29.89
N SER A 12 11.58 7.48 30.88
CA SER A 12 10.91 6.19 30.64
C SER A 12 10.05 5.68 31.81
N SER A 13 10.09 6.27 33.01
CA SER A 13 9.29 5.76 34.15
C SER A 13 7.86 6.34 34.26
N GLY A 14 7.52 7.37 33.48
CA GLY A 14 6.24 8.07 33.63
C GLY A 14 5.04 7.39 32.97
N LEU A 15 5.23 6.67 31.87
CA LEU A 15 4.11 6.09 31.10
C LEU A 15 3.50 4.85 31.78
N ALA A 16 4.33 4.05 32.45
CA ALA A 16 3.89 2.83 33.16
C ALA A 16 3.02 3.14 34.40
N VAL A 17 3.10 4.35 34.95
CA VAL A 17 2.32 4.78 36.12
C VAL A 17 0.95 5.35 35.71
N ILE A 18 0.83 5.90 34.49
CA ILE A 18 -0.42 6.52 34.01
C ILE A 18 -1.39 5.47 33.44
N LEU A 19 -0.89 4.34 32.93
CA LEU A 19 -1.70 3.31 32.29
C LEU A 19 -2.25 2.22 33.24
N ASN A 20 -1.73 2.12 34.46
CA ASN A 20 -2.23 1.18 35.46
C ASN A 20 -3.22 1.85 36.41
N GLY A 21 -4.42 2.12 35.90
CA GLY A 21 -5.59 2.46 36.70
C GLY A 21 -6.54 1.26 36.83
N GLU A 22 -6.69 0.78 38.07
CA GLU A 22 -7.73 -0.12 38.62
C GLU A 22 -7.51 -1.66 38.64
N ASP A 23 -7.36 -2.12 39.90
CA ASP A 23 -7.90 -3.30 40.60
C ASP A 23 -7.78 -4.73 40.04
N SER A 24 -7.00 -5.55 40.77
CA SER A 24 -7.51 -6.81 41.32
C SER A 24 -6.72 -7.25 42.56
N SER A 25 -7.42 -7.29 43.69
CA SER A 25 -7.09 -8.08 44.86
C SER A 25 -7.39 -9.56 44.60
N GLU A 26 -6.41 -10.45 44.76
CA GLU A 26 -6.47 -11.62 45.67
C GLU A 26 -5.35 -12.66 45.42
N SER A 27 -4.62 -12.90 46.51
CA SER A 27 -4.00 -14.15 47.00
C SER A 27 -3.40 -15.22 46.06
N SER A 28 -2.12 -15.51 46.25
CA SER A 28 -1.54 -16.80 46.72
C SER A 28 -0.01 -16.66 46.67
N SER A 29 0.86 -17.33 47.42
CA SER A 29 0.79 -18.29 48.51
C SER A 29 2.10 -18.15 49.30
N LYS A 30 2.04 -18.44 50.60
CA LYS A 30 3.11 -18.26 51.57
C LYS A 30 4.33 -19.15 51.24
N SER A 31 5.44 -18.57 50.80
CA SER A 31 6.76 -19.19 50.97
C SER A 31 7.17 -19.06 52.45
N ARG A 32 7.28 -20.21 53.12
CA ARG A 32 7.72 -20.32 54.51
C ARG A 32 9.18 -19.85 54.61
N LEU A 33 9.36 -18.62 55.08
CA LEU A 33 10.63 -18.12 55.62
C LEU A 33 11.00 -18.91 56.88
N VAL A 34 11.91 -19.87 56.74
CA VAL A 34 12.56 -20.54 57.88
C VAL A 34 13.83 -19.75 58.23
N SER A 35 13.83 -19.18 59.42
CA SER A 35 14.98 -18.55 60.08
C SER A 35 15.97 -19.63 60.52
N PHE A 36 17.22 -19.60 60.04
CA PHE A 36 18.35 -20.20 60.75
C PHE A 36 19.64 -19.41 60.48
N CYS A 37 20.15 -18.80 61.54
CA CYS A 37 21.50 -18.24 61.65
C CYS A 37 22.24 -19.07 62.72
N ASP A 38 23.57 -19.21 62.56
CA ASP A 38 24.57 -19.59 63.58
C ASP A 38 25.39 -20.89 63.43
N ASP A 39 25.66 -21.41 62.22
CA ASP A 39 26.76 -22.37 62.00
C ASP A 39 27.41 -22.19 60.60
N PHE A 40 28.32 -21.22 60.43
CA PHE A 40 28.78 -20.77 59.09
C PHE A 40 30.25 -21.07 58.72
N CYS A 41 31.06 -21.73 59.56
CA CYS A 41 32.52 -21.76 59.32
C CYS A 41 33.10 -22.96 58.54
N HIS A 42 32.33 -24.00 58.16
CA HIS A 42 32.93 -25.23 57.58
C HIS A 42 32.31 -25.79 56.27
N GLN A 43 31.30 -25.16 55.66
CA GLN A 43 30.61 -25.69 54.46
C GLN A 43 30.24 -24.59 53.44
N SER A 44 31.19 -23.75 53.02
CA SER A 44 30.88 -22.61 52.14
C SER A 44 30.80 -22.97 50.66
N VAL A 45 31.56 -23.97 50.19
CA VAL A 45 31.56 -24.41 48.79
C VAL A 45 30.31 -25.26 48.52
N GLU A 46 30.00 -26.18 49.43
CA GLU A 46 28.83 -27.04 49.39
C GLU A 46 27.54 -26.22 49.33
N ARG A 47 27.43 -25.13 50.11
CA ARG A 47 26.26 -24.23 50.08
C ARG A 47 26.12 -23.46 48.76
N THR A 48 27.24 -23.06 48.15
CA THR A 48 27.24 -22.47 46.81
C THR A 48 26.76 -23.49 45.77
N PHE A 49 27.18 -24.74 45.88
CA PHE A 49 26.67 -25.84 45.06
C PHE A 49 25.18 -26.12 45.28
N GLU A 50 24.73 -26.17 46.54
CA GLU A 50 23.31 -26.36 46.89
C GLU A 50 22.44 -25.24 46.28
N TYR A 51 22.92 -24.00 46.29
CA TYR A 51 22.24 -22.89 45.63
C TYR A 51 22.21 -23.01 44.11
N ILE A 52 23.35 -23.32 43.46
CA ILE A 52 23.45 -23.47 42.00
C ILE A 52 22.56 -24.63 41.52
N LEU A 53 22.53 -25.74 42.26
CA LEU A 53 21.78 -26.95 41.88
C LEU A 53 20.32 -26.91 42.35
N GLY A 54 19.99 -26.09 43.36
CA GLY A 54 18.61 -25.94 43.87
C GLY A 54 18.21 -27.03 44.82
N LEU A 55 19.21 -27.54 45.53
CA LEU A 55 19.03 -28.62 46.47
C LEU A 55 18.70 -28.05 47.85
N PRO A 56 17.89 -28.77 48.65
CA PRO A 56 17.61 -28.37 50.03
C PRO A 56 18.90 -28.35 50.87
N ASN A 57 19.01 -27.40 51.81
CA ASN A 57 20.19 -27.23 52.66
C ASN A 57 20.65 -28.55 53.32
N LYS A 58 21.96 -28.85 53.24
CA LYS A 58 22.63 -30.07 53.75
C LYS A 58 22.40 -31.34 52.93
N SER A 59 22.00 -31.24 51.66
CA SER A 59 21.88 -32.39 50.76
C SER A 59 23.22 -32.86 50.21
N VAL A 60 24.19 -31.95 50.05
CA VAL A 60 25.52 -32.27 49.51
C VAL A 60 26.46 -32.62 50.65
N GLY A 61 27.00 -33.86 50.66
CA GLY A 61 28.02 -34.29 51.63
C GLY A 61 29.35 -33.55 51.46
N LEU A 62 30.31 -33.77 52.37
CA LEU A 62 31.68 -33.23 52.26
C LEU A 62 32.30 -33.62 50.90
N LEU A 63 32.60 -32.63 50.06
CA LEU A 63 33.14 -32.85 48.72
C LEU A 63 34.61 -33.34 48.81
N PRO A 64 34.96 -34.50 48.22
CA PRO A 64 36.32 -35.02 48.27
C PRO A 64 37.17 -34.36 47.18
N GLY A 65 37.86 -33.25 47.51
CA GLY A 65 38.91 -32.66 46.66
C GLY A 65 38.46 -31.65 45.59
N GLN A 66 39.35 -31.39 44.61
CA GLN A 66 39.19 -30.37 43.58
C GLN A 66 37.94 -30.62 42.71
N ILE A 67 37.09 -29.61 42.58
CA ILE A 67 35.85 -29.65 41.79
C ILE A 67 36.20 -29.92 40.32
N ASN A 68 35.68 -31.01 39.76
CA ASN A 68 35.79 -31.35 38.34
C ASN A 68 34.41 -31.67 37.74
N SER A 69 34.30 -31.65 36.41
CA SER A 69 33.02 -31.88 35.70
C SER A 69 32.38 -33.23 36.06
N ASN A 70 33.20 -34.28 36.26
CA ASN A 70 32.74 -35.63 36.63
C ASN A 70 32.03 -35.68 37.99
N LEU A 71 32.50 -34.91 38.97
CA LEU A 71 31.88 -34.83 40.30
C LEU A 71 30.51 -34.14 40.23
N VAL A 72 30.42 -33.04 39.48
CA VAL A 72 29.17 -32.30 39.25
C VAL A 72 28.14 -33.20 38.57
N ARG A 73 28.58 -33.90 37.52
CA ARG A 73 27.80 -34.89 36.80
C ARG A 73 27.24 -36.00 37.71
N ALA A 74 28.08 -36.54 38.60
CA ALA A 74 27.66 -37.60 39.53
C ALA A 74 26.59 -37.11 40.52
N ILE A 75 26.70 -35.87 41.00
CA ILE A 75 25.70 -35.24 41.87
C ILE A 75 24.38 -35.05 41.11
N LEU A 76 24.43 -34.51 39.89
CA LEU A 76 23.25 -34.31 39.06
C LEU A 76 22.49 -35.62 38.82
N LYS A 77 23.19 -36.71 38.46
CA LYS A 77 22.57 -38.02 38.23
C LYS A 77 21.92 -38.62 39.47
N ASN A 78 22.52 -38.41 40.63
CA ASN A 78 22.03 -38.97 41.89
C ASN A 78 20.78 -38.22 42.39
N GLU A 79 20.85 -36.89 42.41
CA GLU A 79 19.78 -36.03 42.93
C GLU A 79 18.58 -35.93 41.98
N PHE A 80 18.78 -36.06 40.67
CA PHE A 80 17.71 -36.02 39.66
C PHE A 80 17.29 -37.42 39.17
N SER A 81 17.65 -38.49 39.89
CA SER A 81 17.29 -39.88 39.56
C SER A 81 15.77 -40.15 39.49
N GLU A 82 14.95 -39.35 40.18
CA GLU A 82 13.48 -39.40 40.09
C GLU A 82 12.97 -39.12 38.67
N PHE A 83 13.67 -38.25 37.91
CA PHE A 83 13.31 -37.93 36.53
C PHE A 83 13.66 -39.05 35.53
N HIS A 84 14.64 -39.89 35.84
CA HIS A 84 14.99 -41.08 35.04
C HIS A 84 14.04 -42.27 35.28
N SER A 85 13.46 -42.37 36.48
CA SER A 85 12.62 -43.50 36.91
C SER A 85 11.26 -43.55 36.20
N ASN A 86 10.79 -42.43 35.64
CA ASN A 86 9.54 -42.35 34.87
C ASN A 86 9.69 -42.68 33.37
N SER A 87 10.90 -43.00 32.88
CA SER A 87 11.14 -43.36 31.47
C SER A 87 10.52 -44.71 31.05
N GLY A 88 10.10 -45.55 32.01
CA GLY A 88 9.61 -46.91 31.77
C GLY A 88 8.11 -47.09 31.61
N THR A 89 7.27 -46.07 31.86
CA THR A 89 5.83 -46.15 31.58
C THR A 89 5.57 -45.55 30.20
N SER A 90 5.56 -46.40 29.18
CA SER A 90 4.94 -46.09 27.89
C SER A 90 3.60 -45.41 28.16
N VAL A 91 3.45 -44.13 27.77
CA VAL A 91 2.23 -43.33 27.86
C VAL A 91 1.18 -43.97 26.95
N ARG A 92 0.66 -45.12 27.36
CA ARG A 92 -0.40 -45.85 26.67
C ARG A 92 -1.72 -45.31 27.18
N ASN A 93 -2.32 -44.48 26.32
CA ASN A 93 -3.71 -44.01 26.36
C ASN A 93 -4.02 -42.98 27.45
N VAL A 94 -3.82 -41.70 27.12
CA VAL A 94 -4.53 -40.62 27.82
C VAL A 94 -6.03 -40.82 27.57
N ASP A 95 -6.82 -40.96 28.63
CA ASP A 95 -8.26 -41.18 28.54
C ASP A 95 -8.91 -40.03 27.75
N GLY A 96 -9.66 -40.35 26.69
CA GLY A 96 -10.30 -39.37 25.81
C GLY A 96 -9.57 -39.03 24.51
N LEU A 97 -8.36 -39.56 24.25
CA LEU A 97 -7.58 -39.35 23.01
C LEU A 97 -7.26 -40.68 22.31
N CYS A 98 -7.36 -40.72 20.99
CA CYS A 98 -6.93 -41.85 20.16
C CYS A 98 -6.18 -41.34 18.92
N ILE A 99 -4.97 -41.85 18.74
CA ILE A 99 -4.13 -41.59 17.57
C ILE A 99 -4.29 -42.77 16.62
N VAL A 100 -4.65 -42.49 15.36
CA VAL A 100 -4.85 -43.47 14.30
C VAL A 100 -3.55 -43.60 13.52
N ASP A 101 -2.81 -44.69 13.75
CA ASP A 101 -1.44 -44.87 13.26
C ASP A 101 -1.38 -45.83 12.06
N ASN A 102 -0.71 -45.45 10.97
CA ASN A 102 -0.58 -46.24 9.72
C ASN A 102 0.57 -47.28 9.76
N GLY A 103 0.92 -47.79 10.95
CA GLY A 103 1.84 -48.92 11.10
C GLY A 103 3.33 -48.58 11.26
N CYS A 104 3.70 -47.35 11.61
CA CYS A 104 5.09 -46.98 11.92
C CYS A 104 5.22 -46.17 13.23
N GLY A 105 4.78 -46.75 14.34
CA GLY A 105 5.29 -46.56 15.71
C GLY A 105 5.77 -45.17 16.18
N SER A 106 5.19 -44.07 15.72
CA SER A 106 5.56 -42.74 16.19
C SER A 106 4.33 -42.02 16.73
N HIS A 107 4.36 -41.63 18.00
CA HIS A 107 3.33 -40.85 18.68
C HIS A 107 3.22 -39.40 18.14
N VAL A 108 3.55 -39.17 16.87
CA VAL A 108 3.58 -37.86 16.22
C VAL A 108 2.22 -37.58 15.61
N ILE A 109 1.67 -36.41 15.93
CA ILE A 109 0.39 -35.98 15.40
C ILE A 109 0.61 -35.13 14.16
N GLY A 110 0.00 -35.55 13.06
CA GLY A 110 0.12 -34.96 11.73
C GLY A 110 -1.22 -34.91 11.01
N LEU A 111 -1.23 -34.42 9.77
CA LEU A 111 -2.41 -34.53 8.91
C LEU A 111 -2.58 -35.97 8.42
N LYS A 112 -3.81 -36.48 8.47
CA LYS A 112 -4.15 -37.81 7.98
C LYS A 112 -4.32 -37.76 6.46
N GLU A 113 -3.43 -38.43 5.72
CA GLU A 113 -3.40 -38.44 4.25
C GLU A 113 -4.76 -38.81 3.63
N ASP A 114 -5.41 -39.89 4.09
CA ASP A 114 -6.72 -40.33 3.57
C ASP A 114 -7.86 -39.31 3.79
N SER A 115 -7.65 -38.31 4.64
CA SER A 115 -8.65 -37.27 4.93
C SER A 115 -8.47 -36.00 4.08
N ILE A 116 -7.37 -35.90 3.34
CA ILE A 116 -7.05 -34.73 2.53
C ILE A 116 -7.96 -34.71 1.30
N CYS A 117 -8.68 -33.60 1.12
CA CYS A 117 -9.45 -33.29 -0.08
C CYS A 117 -8.91 -31.98 -0.66
N GLY A 118 -8.71 -31.90 -1.97
CA GLY A 118 -7.97 -30.82 -2.63
C GLY A 118 -6.47 -31.12 -2.73
N ASP A 119 -5.65 -30.08 -2.83
CA ASP A 119 -4.19 -30.18 -2.97
C ASP A 119 -3.51 -29.37 -1.86
N ILE A 120 -3.04 -30.07 -0.82
CA ILE A 120 -2.29 -29.49 0.30
C ILE A 120 -0.81 -29.87 0.16
N ARG A 121 0.05 -28.87 -0.02
CA ARG A 121 1.50 -29.03 0.01
C ARG A 121 2.01 -28.77 1.42
N ILE A 122 2.80 -29.71 1.96
CA ILE A 122 3.60 -29.48 3.16
C ILE A 122 4.91 -28.80 2.72
N ILE A 123 5.10 -27.52 3.07
CA ILE A 123 6.28 -26.73 2.71
C ILE A 123 7.46 -27.09 3.62
N LYS A 124 7.21 -27.23 4.93
CA LYS A 124 8.24 -27.46 5.95
C LYS A 124 7.71 -28.35 7.07
N SER A 125 8.56 -29.26 7.54
CA SER A 125 8.29 -30.13 8.69
C SER A 125 8.24 -29.32 10.01
N PRO A 126 7.33 -29.62 10.95
CA PRO A 126 6.39 -30.74 10.92
C PRO A 126 5.14 -30.49 10.06
N LEU A 127 4.54 -29.28 10.07
CA LEU A 127 3.23 -29.04 9.44
C LEU A 127 3.00 -27.60 8.96
N LEU A 128 3.97 -26.97 8.28
CA LEU A 128 3.68 -25.77 7.50
C LEU A 128 3.00 -26.17 6.19
N VAL A 129 1.73 -25.82 6.03
CA VAL A 129 0.89 -26.26 4.91
C VAL A 129 0.44 -25.11 4.02
N GLU A 130 0.25 -25.40 2.74
CA GLU A 130 -0.26 -24.49 1.71
C GLU A 130 -1.32 -25.18 0.86
N SER A 131 -2.41 -24.49 0.53
CA SER A 131 -3.36 -24.98 -0.48
C SER A 131 -2.99 -24.54 -1.89
N LEU A 132 -2.95 -25.48 -2.82
CA LEU A 132 -2.75 -25.23 -4.25
C LEU A 132 -4.06 -25.31 -5.06
N ALA A 133 -5.10 -25.91 -4.48
CA ALA A 133 -6.44 -25.95 -5.05
C ALA A 133 -7.30 -24.76 -4.54
N MET A 134 -8.43 -24.53 -5.21
CA MET A 134 -9.41 -23.50 -4.80
C MET A 134 -9.78 -23.60 -3.33
N PHE A 135 -9.95 -24.83 -2.85
CA PHE A 135 -10.27 -25.13 -1.48
C PHE A 135 -9.72 -26.51 -1.12
N SER A 136 -8.87 -26.58 -0.08
CA SER A 136 -8.30 -27.85 0.38
C SER A 136 -8.58 -28.06 1.87
N SER A 137 -9.01 -29.26 2.24
CA SER A 137 -9.41 -29.61 3.61
C SER A 137 -8.71 -30.86 4.11
N ALA A 138 -8.35 -30.89 5.39
CA ALA A 138 -7.70 -32.04 6.02
C ALA A 138 -8.04 -32.17 7.50
N ARG A 139 -7.93 -33.39 8.03
CA ARG A 139 -8.00 -33.69 9.47
C ARG A 139 -6.65 -34.14 9.99
N ALA A 140 -6.42 -33.97 11.29
CA ALA A 140 -5.31 -34.62 11.97
C ALA A 140 -5.50 -36.15 12.07
N ASN A 141 -4.45 -36.88 12.38
CA ASN A 141 -4.47 -38.32 12.68
C ASN A 141 -4.91 -38.64 14.13
N ALA A 142 -5.30 -37.65 14.92
CA ALA A 142 -5.70 -37.81 16.32
C ALA A 142 -7.14 -37.32 16.57
N CYS A 143 -7.89 -38.07 17.36
CA CYS A 143 -9.28 -37.77 17.74
C CYS A 143 -9.50 -37.72 19.24
N VAL A 144 -10.42 -36.86 19.65
CA VAL A 144 -10.77 -36.62 21.05
C VAL A 144 -12.27 -36.80 21.29
N TRP A 145 -12.65 -37.43 22.41
CA TRP A 145 -14.06 -37.64 22.79
C TRP A 145 -14.38 -37.35 24.26
N LYS A 146 -13.37 -37.05 25.09
CA LYS A 146 -13.52 -36.71 26.52
C LYS A 146 -12.39 -35.79 26.97
N GLY A 147 -12.62 -34.91 27.94
CA GLY A 147 -11.64 -33.98 28.48
C GLY A 147 -11.50 -32.69 27.65
N LYS A 148 -10.45 -31.92 27.96
CA LYS A 148 -10.20 -30.59 27.37
C LYS A 148 -8.93 -30.59 26.53
N TRP A 149 -9.05 -30.23 25.26
CA TRP A 149 -7.95 -30.35 24.28
C TRP A 149 -7.73 -29.07 23.49
N MET A 150 -6.48 -28.81 23.13
CA MET A 150 -6.07 -27.63 22.39
C MET A 150 -5.01 -27.94 21.34
N TYR A 151 -5.07 -27.22 20.22
CA TYR A 151 -3.96 -27.05 19.29
C TYR A 151 -3.82 -25.59 18.87
N GLU A 152 -2.64 -25.22 18.38
CA GLU A 152 -2.38 -23.88 17.85
C GLU A 152 -2.24 -23.92 16.32
N VAL A 153 -2.73 -22.85 15.68
CA VAL A 153 -2.52 -22.58 14.26
C VAL A 153 -1.84 -21.22 14.13
N ILE A 154 -0.69 -21.19 13.47
CA ILE A 154 0.03 -19.94 13.19
C ILE A 154 -0.25 -19.54 11.74
N LEU A 155 -0.79 -18.35 11.55
CA LEU A 155 -1.16 -17.83 10.24
C LEU A 155 0.07 -17.26 9.52
N GLU A 156 0.44 -17.80 8.36
CA GLU A 156 1.46 -17.20 7.48
C GLU A 156 0.82 -16.26 6.46
N THR A 157 -0.44 -16.51 6.10
CA THR A 157 -1.31 -15.62 5.31
C THR A 157 -2.60 -15.34 6.07
N SER A 158 -3.38 -14.34 5.63
CA SER A 158 -4.57 -13.84 6.36
C SER A 158 -5.86 -13.86 5.54
N GLY A 159 -5.89 -14.62 4.44
CA GLY A 159 -7.10 -14.78 3.63
C GLY A 159 -8.07 -15.81 4.22
N ILE A 160 -8.84 -16.46 3.35
CA ILE A 160 -9.98 -17.30 3.77
C ILE A 160 -9.46 -18.66 4.23
N GLN A 161 -9.56 -18.90 5.53
CA GLN A 161 -9.18 -20.14 6.17
C GLN A 161 -10.28 -20.50 7.19
N GLN A 162 -10.59 -21.78 7.34
CA GLN A 162 -11.56 -22.28 8.32
C GLN A 162 -10.84 -23.26 9.23
N LEU A 163 -10.72 -22.89 10.50
CA LEU A 163 -9.97 -23.64 11.51
C LEU A 163 -10.95 -24.20 12.55
N GLY A 164 -10.87 -25.49 12.87
CA GLY A 164 -11.65 -26.03 13.99
C GLY A 164 -11.70 -27.55 14.05
N TRP A 165 -12.89 -28.10 14.30
CA TRP A 165 -13.06 -29.49 14.69
C TRP A 165 -14.11 -30.17 13.80
N ALA A 166 -13.79 -31.37 13.31
CA ALA A 166 -14.72 -32.16 12.51
C ALA A 166 -14.65 -33.64 12.86
N THR A 167 -15.79 -34.32 12.78
CA THR A 167 -15.85 -35.79 12.86
C THR A 167 -15.52 -36.44 11.51
N VAL A 168 -15.28 -37.76 11.51
CA VAL A 168 -15.07 -38.55 10.27
C VAL A 168 -16.32 -38.59 9.39
N SER A 169 -17.52 -38.43 9.96
CA SER A 169 -18.79 -38.42 9.21
C SER A 169 -18.97 -37.18 8.32
N CYS A 170 -18.21 -36.12 8.53
CA CYS A 170 -18.30 -34.92 7.70
C CYS A 170 -17.62 -35.16 6.34
N PRO A 171 -18.31 -35.10 5.20
CA PRO A 171 -17.64 -35.26 3.91
C PRO A 171 -16.84 -34.00 3.58
N PHE A 172 -15.55 -34.16 3.25
CA PHE A 172 -14.77 -33.10 2.62
C PHE A 172 -14.83 -33.28 1.10
N THR A 173 -15.14 -32.19 0.40
CA THR A 173 -15.24 -32.11 -1.06
C THR A 173 -14.67 -30.78 -1.52
N ASP A 174 -14.52 -30.59 -2.83
CA ASP A 174 -14.04 -29.33 -3.43
C ASP A 174 -14.91 -28.09 -3.09
N HIS A 175 -16.11 -28.31 -2.54
CA HIS A 175 -17.05 -27.25 -2.14
C HIS A 175 -17.51 -27.35 -0.68
N LYS A 176 -17.02 -28.34 0.08
CA LYS A 176 -17.40 -28.54 1.48
C LYS A 176 -16.18 -28.86 2.32
N GLY A 177 -15.93 -28.04 3.33
CA GLY A 177 -14.84 -28.22 4.28
C GLY A 177 -15.30 -28.21 5.73
N VAL A 178 -14.43 -27.69 6.58
CA VAL A 178 -14.68 -27.59 8.02
C VAL A 178 -15.70 -26.50 8.28
N GLY A 179 -16.73 -26.81 9.05
CA GLY A 179 -17.85 -25.91 9.30
C GLY A 179 -19.04 -26.09 8.36
N ASP A 180 -19.01 -26.97 7.35
CA ASP A 180 -20.12 -27.15 6.38
C ASP A 180 -21.08 -28.32 6.68
N ALA A 181 -20.97 -28.94 7.87
CA ALA A 181 -21.77 -30.08 8.29
C ALA A 181 -22.13 -30.02 9.78
N ASP A 182 -23.12 -30.81 10.23
CA ASP A 182 -23.65 -30.80 11.62
C ASP A 182 -22.56 -31.00 12.68
N ASP A 183 -21.69 -31.98 12.49
CA ASP A 183 -20.61 -32.32 13.42
C ASP A 183 -19.25 -31.73 12.95
N SER A 184 -19.30 -30.54 12.34
CA SER A 184 -18.17 -29.78 11.79
C SER A 184 -18.26 -28.33 12.23
N TYR A 185 -17.26 -27.84 12.95
CA TYR A 185 -17.27 -26.52 13.59
C TYR A 185 -16.01 -25.76 13.21
N ALA A 186 -16.14 -24.57 12.63
CA ALA A 186 -14.98 -23.76 12.22
C ALA A 186 -15.09 -22.30 12.64
N PHE A 187 -13.94 -21.66 12.73
CA PHE A 187 -13.77 -20.22 12.80
C PHE A 187 -13.01 -19.73 11.56
N ASP A 188 -13.53 -18.68 10.94
CA ASP A 188 -12.92 -17.93 9.83
C ASP A 188 -12.74 -16.48 10.28
N GLY A 189 -11.50 -16.12 10.62
CA GLY A 189 -11.15 -14.77 11.06
C GLY A 189 -10.97 -13.78 9.93
N ARG A 190 -10.97 -14.17 8.64
CA ARG A 190 -11.01 -13.22 7.53
C ARG A 190 -12.43 -12.70 7.33
N ARG A 191 -13.43 -13.57 7.46
CA ARG A 191 -14.86 -13.22 7.41
C ARG A 191 -15.44 -12.86 8.78
N VAL A 192 -14.66 -12.98 9.84
CA VAL A 192 -15.08 -12.71 11.24
C VAL A 192 -16.36 -13.49 11.56
N SER A 193 -16.35 -14.78 11.23
CA SER A 193 -17.52 -15.65 11.32
C SER A 193 -17.16 -17.03 11.85
N LYS A 194 -18.08 -17.65 12.57
CA LYS A 194 -18.06 -19.07 12.90
C LYS A 194 -19.01 -19.84 11.98
N TRP A 195 -18.70 -21.10 11.73
CA TRP A 195 -19.40 -21.93 10.75
C TRP A 195 -19.81 -23.27 11.35
N ASN A 196 -21.11 -23.58 11.25
CA ASN A 196 -21.71 -24.90 11.42
C ASN A 196 -22.93 -24.99 10.49
N LYS A 197 -22.66 -25.30 9.21
CA LYS A 197 -23.50 -25.14 8.01
C LYS A 197 -23.72 -23.70 7.56
N GLU A 198 -24.13 -22.83 8.49
CA GLU A 198 -24.38 -21.43 8.21
C GLU A 198 -23.34 -20.55 8.90
N ALA A 199 -23.11 -19.35 8.34
CA ALA A 199 -22.19 -18.37 8.88
C ALA A 199 -22.87 -17.52 9.95
N GLU A 200 -22.25 -17.41 11.12
CA GLU A 200 -22.68 -16.51 12.19
C GLU A 200 -21.53 -15.57 12.58
N PRO A 201 -21.78 -14.28 12.89
CA PRO A 201 -20.74 -13.35 13.34
C PRO A 201 -20.03 -13.86 14.60
N TYR A 202 -18.70 -13.90 14.57
CA TYR A 202 -17.89 -14.33 15.72
C TYR A 202 -16.42 -13.91 15.57
N GLY A 203 -15.80 -13.54 16.69
CA GLY A 203 -14.35 -13.29 16.77
C GLY A 203 -13.91 -11.92 16.25
N GLN A 204 -12.69 -11.86 15.73
CA GLN A 204 -12.02 -10.64 15.27
C GLN A 204 -11.29 -10.90 13.95
N LEU A 205 -11.00 -9.83 13.19
CA LEU A 205 -10.23 -9.93 11.96
C LEU A 205 -8.80 -10.38 12.27
N TRP A 206 -8.32 -11.47 11.68
CA TRP A 206 -6.93 -11.91 11.87
C TRP A 206 -5.95 -11.26 10.89
N VAL A 207 -4.67 -11.32 11.22
CA VAL A 207 -3.54 -10.89 10.38
C VAL A 207 -2.47 -11.97 10.35
N ALA A 208 -1.61 -11.93 9.33
CA ALA A 208 -0.46 -12.83 9.27
C ALA A 208 0.43 -12.65 10.52
N GLY A 209 0.90 -13.75 11.08
CA GLY A 209 1.61 -13.82 12.37
C GLY A 209 0.70 -13.94 13.60
N ASP A 210 -0.62 -14.01 13.44
CA ASP A 210 -1.53 -14.39 14.53
C ASP A 210 -1.41 -15.89 14.86
N VAL A 211 -1.47 -16.19 16.15
CA VAL A 211 -1.56 -17.56 16.68
C VAL A 211 -2.98 -17.78 17.17
N ILE A 212 -3.68 -18.73 16.54
CA ILE A 212 -5.05 -19.10 16.86
C ILE A 212 -5.05 -20.36 17.71
N GLY A 213 -5.47 -20.23 18.96
CA GLY A 213 -5.71 -21.35 19.86
C GLY A 213 -7.10 -21.94 19.61
N CYS A 214 -7.16 -23.20 19.21
CA CYS A 214 -8.40 -23.92 18.94
C CYS A 214 -8.68 -24.90 20.09
N CYS A 215 -9.67 -24.58 20.93
CA CYS A 215 -9.95 -25.31 22.16
C CYS A 215 -11.30 -26.03 22.10
N ILE A 216 -11.35 -27.27 22.58
CA ILE A 216 -12.57 -28.07 22.73
C ILE A 216 -12.68 -28.60 24.17
N ASP A 217 -13.77 -28.27 24.84
CA ASP A 217 -14.12 -28.77 26.18
C ASP A 217 -15.26 -29.79 26.03
N LEU A 218 -14.91 -31.07 26.06
CA LEU A 218 -15.86 -32.17 25.88
C LEU A 218 -16.59 -32.49 27.19
N ASP A 219 -16.15 -31.94 28.32
CA ASP A 219 -16.83 -32.09 29.60
C ASP A 219 -18.03 -31.13 29.68
N HIS A 220 -17.87 -29.91 29.16
CA HIS A 220 -18.94 -28.89 29.06
C HIS A 220 -19.63 -28.85 27.69
N ASN A 221 -19.11 -29.55 26.69
CA ASN A 221 -19.62 -29.56 25.31
C ASN A 221 -19.51 -28.18 24.63
N GLU A 222 -18.34 -27.55 24.75
CA GLU A 222 -18.07 -26.21 24.23
C GLU A 222 -16.84 -26.19 23.32
N ILE A 223 -16.87 -25.32 22.31
CA ILE A 223 -15.71 -24.98 21.48
C ILE A 223 -15.47 -23.48 21.60
N SER A 224 -14.23 -23.09 21.86
CA SER A 224 -13.79 -21.70 21.99
C SER A 224 -12.50 -21.47 21.22
N PHE A 225 -12.33 -20.25 20.73
CA PHE A 225 -11.11 -19.85 20.00
C PHE A 225 -10.41 -18.71 20.73
N PHE A 226 -9.09 -18.69 20.63
CA PHE A 226 -8.22 -17.68 21.22
C PHE A 226 -7.36 -17.06 20.12
N ARG A 227 -7.14 -15.74 20.18
CA ARG A 227 -6.21 -15.04 19.30
C ARG A 227 -5.06 -14.48 20.15
N ASN A 228 -3.84 -14.94 19.89
CA ASN A 228 -2.64 -14.53 20.63
C ASN A 228 -2.80 -14.66 22.17
N GLY A 229 -3.47 -15.73 22.61
CA GLY A 229 -3.78 -16.01 24.02
C GLY A 229 -5.02 -15.31 24.59
N VAL A 230 -5.65 -14.38 23.85
CA VAL A 230 -6.86 -13.67 24.29
C VAL A 230 -8.10 -14.43 23.81
N SER A 231 -9.05 -14.69 24.72
CA SER A 231 -10.30 -15.39 24.40
C SER A 231 -11.18 -14.57 23.46
N LEU A 232 -11.74 -15.23 22.44
CA LEU A 232 -12.77 -14.67 21.55
C LEU A 232 -14.20 -14.98 22.02
N GLY A 233 -14.36 -15.54 23.23
CA GLY A 233 -15.62 -16.05 23.75
C GLY A 233 -15.88 -17.50 23.35
N VAL A 234 -17.04 -18.03 23.76
CA VAL A 234 -17.48 -19.38 23.37
C VAL A 234 -18.12 -19.30 21.99
N ALA A 235 -17.59 -20.07 21.04
CA ALA A 235 -18.12 -20.10 19.67
C ALA A 235 -19.35 -21.02 19.58
N PHE A 236 -19.27 -22.20 20.18
CA PHE A 236 -20.31 -23.22 20.12
C PHE A 236 -20.55 -23.82 21.50
N CYS A 237 -21.82 -23.97 21.85
CA CYS A 237 -22.29 -24.63 23.08
C CYS A 237 -23.18 -25.81 22.72
N GLY A 238 -23.17 -26.86 23.54
CA GLY A 238 -24.04 -28.03 23.35
C GLY A 238 -23.61 -28.92 22.19
N ILE A 239 -22.32 -28.98 21.86
CA ILE A 239 -21.80 -29.89 20.82
C ILE A 239 -22.13 -31.35 21.17
N ARG A 240 -22.31 -32.19 20.16
CA ARG A 240 -22.77 -33.57 20.35
C ARG A 240 -21.72 -34.40 21.11
N LYS A 241 -22.18 -35.15 22.12
CA LYS A 241 -21.33 -36.10 22.86
C LYS A 241 -20.95 -37.28 21.97
N MET A 242 -19.65 -37.54 21.88
CA MET A 242 -19.09 -38.61 21.06
C MET A 242 -18.63 -39.80 21.90
N GLY A 243 -18.57 -40.97 21.27
CA GLY A 243 -17.97 -42.18 21.83
C GLY A 243 -16.56 -42.43 21.29
N GLN A 244 -15.90 -43.44 21.85
CA GLN A 244 -14.60 -43.90 21.37
C GLN A 244 -14.67 -44.29 19.88
N GLY A 245 -13.80 -43.71 19.05
CA GLY A 245 -13.77 -43.95 17.59
C GLY A 245 -14.73 -43.09 16.76
N SER A 246 -15.52 -42.21 17.37
CA SER A 246 -16.37 -41.23 16.67
C SER A 246 -16.12 -39.80 17.16
N GLY A 247 -14.93 -39.55 17.72
CA GLY A 247 -14.54 -38.26 18.30
C GLY A 247 -14.34 -37.15 17.27
N TYR A 248 -14.03 -35.96 17.80
CA TYR A 248 -13.66 -34.80 17.02
C TYR A 248 -12.17 -34.82 16.67
N TYR A 249 -11.85 -34.46 15.44
CA TYR A 249 -10.48 -34.31 14.95
C TYR A 249 -10.23 -32.82 14.72
N PRO A 250 -9.03 -32.30 15.05
CA PRO A 250 -8.58 -31.04 14.49
C PRO A 250 -8.69 -31.09 12.98
N ALA A 251 -9.26 -30.05 12.38
CA ALA A 251 -9.48 -29.97 10.96
C ALA A 251 -9.27 -28.53 10.47
N ILE A 252 -8.78 -28.43 9.25
CA ILE A 252 -8.57 -27.15 8.57
C ILE A 252 -9.12 -27.20 7.15
N SER A 253 -9.58 -26.06 6.67
CA SER A 253 -9.82 -25.79 5.25
C SER A 253 -9.15 -24.49 4.83
N LEU A 254 -8.43 -24.51 3.72
CA LEU A 254 -7.61 -23.40 3.23
C LEU A 254 -8.01 -23.07 1.79
N SER A 255 -8.23 -21.79 1.47
CA SER A 255 -8.36 -21.36 0.09
C SER A 255 -7.02 -21.35 -0.65
N GLN A 256 -7.04 -21.30 -1.98
CA GLN A 256 -5.82 -21.28 -2.80
C GLN A 256 -4.80 -20.23 -2.34
N GLY A 257 -3.54 -20.63 -2.18
CA GLY A 257 -2.42 -19.77 -1.76
C GLY A 257 -2.33 -19.52 -0.25
N GLU A 258 -3.35 -19.91 0.53
CA GLU A 258 -3.34 -19.73 1.98
C GLU A 258 -2.41 -20.72 2.68
N ARG A 259 -1.71 -20.21 3.69
CA ARG A 259 -0.67 -20.90 4.44
C ARG A 259 -0.84 -20.72 5.94
N CYS A 260 -0.67 -21.83 6.65
CA CYS A 260 -0.60 -21.86 8.10
C CYS A 260 0.32 -22.96 8.60
N GLU A 261 0.88 -22.78 9.78
CA GLU A 261 1.63 -23.81 10.51
C GLU A 261 0.76 -24.40 11.62
N LEU A 262 0.67 -25.72 11.69
CA LEU A 262 -0.10 -26.44 12.70
C LEU A 262 0.81 -26.94 13.82
N ASN A 263 0.45 -26.64 15.06
CA ASN A 263 1.11 -27.20 16.24
C ASN A 263 0.10 -27.96 17.11
N PHE A 264 0.21 -29.29 17.09
CA PHE A 264 -0.61 -30.18 17.93
C PHE A 264 0.04 -30.50 19.29
N GLY A 265 1.20 -29.89 19.60
CA GLY A 265 2.00 -30.17 20.80
C GLY A 265 3.41 -30.70 20.50
N ALA A 266 3.79 -30.79 19.21
CA ALA A 266 5.14 -31.16 18.80
C ALA A 266 6.19 -30.12 19.17
N ARG A 267 5.77 -28.86 19.34
CA ARG A 267 6.54 -27.78 19.94
C ARG A 267 5.75 -27.19 21.12
N PRO A 268 6.42 -26.57 22.10
CA PRO A 268 5.72 -25.82 23.14
C PRO A 268 4.73 -24.82 22.53
N PHE A 269 3.51 -24.75 23.08
CA PHE A 269 2.55 -23.74 22.67
C PHE A 269 3.06 -22.35 23.03
N LYS A 270 2.82 -21.38 22.14
CA LYS A 270 3.15 -19.98 22.41
C LYS A 270 2.21 -19.38 23.45
N PHE A 271 0.94 -19.77 23.40
CA PHE A 271 -0.12 -19.31 24.29
C PHE A 271 -0.89 -20.51 24.87
N PRO A 272 -0.28 -21.29 25.78
CA PRO A 272 -0.99 -22.40 26.43
C PRO A 272 -2.18 -21.89 27.25
N ILE A 273 -3.33 -22.55 27.14
CA ILE A 273 -4.55 -22.20 27.89
C ILE A 273 -4.70 -23.12 29.10
N GLU A 274 -4.89 -22.51 30.27
CA GLU A 274 -5.03 -23.24 31.53
C GLU A 274 -6.17 -24.27 31.48
N GLY A 275 -5.88 -25.49 31.93
CA GLY A 275 -6.85 -26.60 31.96
C GLY A 275 -7.02 -27.36 30.64
N TYR A 276 -6.44 -26.92 29.52
CA TYR A 276 -6.45 -27.65 28.25
C TYR A 276 -5.14 -28.40 28.02
N LEU A 277 -5.23 -29.63 27.51
CA LEU A 277 -4.06 -30.46 27.18
C LEU A 277 -3.72 -30.39 25.68
N PRO A 278 -2.43 -30.45 25.31
CA PRO A 278 -2.04 -30.64 23.92
C PRO A 278 -2.44 -32.03 23.46
N LEU A 279 -2.71 -32.21 22.16
CA LEU A 279 -2.98 -33.55 21.62
C LEU A 279 -1.72 -34.41 21.65
N GLN A 280 -0.54 -33.81 21.39
CA GLN A 280 0.76 -34.47 21.51
C GLN A 280 1.40 -34.06 22.83
N ALA A 281 1.69 -35.03 23.69
CA ALA A 281 2.27 -34.76 25.00
C ALA A 281 3.72 -34.24 24.89
N PRO A 282 4.16 -33.34 25.80
CA PRO A 282 5.56 -32.93 25.89
C PRO A 282 6.49 -34.12 26.13
N PRO A 283 7.74 -34.08 25.64
CA PRO A 283 8.67 -35.17 25.87
C PRO A 283 9.00 -35.36 27.35
N SER A 284 9.22 -36.61 27.77
CA SER A 284 9.45 -36.96 29.19
C SER A 284 10.71 -36.33 29.78
N LEU A 285 11.72 -36.05 28.96
CA LEU A 285 12.98 -35.44 29.39
C LEU A 285 12.92 -33.92 29.55
N ASN A 286 11.82 -33.27 29.12
CA ASN A 286 11.70 -31.81 29.12
C ASN A 286 11.86 -31.20 30.52
N SER A 287 11.28 -31.81 31.56
CA SER A 287 11.40 -31.31 32.93
C SER A 287 12.84 -31.35 33.45
N PHE A 288 13.59 -32.41 33.10
CA PHE A 288 14.97 -32.56 33.51
C PHE A 288 15.88 -31.55 32.79
N ALA A 289 15.72 -31.40 31.47
CA ALA A 289 16.42 -30.39 30.68
C ALA A 289 16.17 -28.97 31.19
N THR A 290 14.92 -28.64 31.54
CA THR A 290 14.54 -27.34 32.12
C THR A 290 15.26 -27.08 33.45
N GLN A 291 15.34 -28.09 34.31
CA GLN A 291 16.02 -27.97 35.60
C GLN A 291 17.54 -27.74 35.45
N LEU A 292 18.19 -28.41 34.49
CA LEU A 292 19.60 -28.19 34.18
C LEU A 292 19.86 -26.75 33.69
N LEU A 293 18.99 -26.21 32.84
CA LEU A 293 19.07 -24.82 32.39
C LEU A 293 18.85 -23.82 33.54
N HIS A 294 17.94 -24.10 34.48
CA HIS A 294 17.81 -23.30 35.70
C HIS A 294 19.05 -23.34 36.60
N CYS A 295 19.79 -24.46 36.63
CA CYS A 295 21.08 -24.51 37.31
C CYS A 295 22.12 -23.59 36.64
N LEU A 296 22.17 -23.59 35.30
CA LEU A 296 23.03 -22.67 34.54
C LEU A 296 22.65 -21.21 34.73
N SER A 297 21.35 -20.87 34.73
CA SER A 297 20.86 -19.50 34.94
C SER A 297 21.30 -18.97 36.32
N ARG A 298 21.13 -19.77 37.38
CA ARG A 298 21.58 -19.38 38.74
C ARG A 298 23.09 -19.26 38.87
N LEU A 299 23.87 -20.06 38.14
CA LEU A 299 25.32 -19.94 38.09
C LEU A 299 25.74 -18.59 37.46
N LEU A 300 25.06 -18.18 36.39
CA LEU A 300 25.30 -16.88 35.73
C LEU A 300 24.90 -15.71 36.62
N ASP A 301 23.73 -15.77 37.26
CA ASP A 301 23.25 -14.72 38.18
C ASP A 301 24.25 -14.45 39.30
N MET A 302 24.84 -15.50 39.87
CA MET A 302 25.88 -15.35 40.89
C MET A 302 27.11 -14.61 40.38
N HIS A 303 27.48 -14.82 39.11
CA HIS A 303 28.65 -14.21 38.51
C HIS A 303 28.39 -12.76 38.05
N SER A 304 27.19 -12.45 37.54
CA SER A 304 26.79 -11.09 37.16
C SER A 304 26.69 -10.17 38.39
N LEU A 305 26.19 -10.70 39.51
CA LEU A 305 26.12 -10.02 40.81
C LEU A 305 27.49 -9.65 41.40
N GLU A 306 28.55 -10.43 41.16
CA GLU A 306 29.92 -10.06 41.56
C GLU A 306 30.47 -8.86 40.78
N ARG A 307 30.00 -8.61 39.55
CA ARG A 307 30.42 -7.44 38.74
C ARG A 307 29.62 -6.18 39.06
N ALA A 308 28.38 -6.31 39.54
CA ALA A 308 27.48 -5.20 39.85
C ALA A 308 27.75 -4.51 41.20
N GLU A 309 28.98 -4.57 41.73
CA GLU A 309 29.40 -4.24 43.11
C GLU A 309 29.16 -2.79 43.60
N HIS A 310 28.32 -1.96 42.96
CA HIS A 310 28.05 -0.58 43.39
C HIS A 310 26.61 -0.13 43.63
N SER A 311 25.58 -0.97 43.48
CA SER A 311 24.27 -0.60 44.05
C SER A 311 23.35 -1.78 44.32
N SER A 312 23.00 -1.92 45.60
CA SER A 312 21.96 -2.78 46.19
C SER A 312 22.14 -4.29 46.03
N VAL A 313 22.50 -4.97 47.14
CA VAL A 313 21.73 -6.07 47.78
C VAL A 313 22.58 -6.70 48.90
N GLU A 314 22.20 -6.43 50.15
CA GLU A 314 22.82 -6.99 51.38
C GLU A 314 22.55 -8.50 51.59
N LYS A 315 21.69 -9.13 50.78
CA LYS A 315 21.23 -10.53 51.01
C LYS A 315 22.19 -11.62 50.51
N LEU A 316 22.93 -11.41 49.40
CA LEU A 316 23.93 -12.37 48.90
C LEU A 316 25.36 -12.05 49.35
N ALA A 317 25.62 -10.83 49.85
CA ALA A 317 26.91 -10.43 50.40
C ALA A 317 27.37 -11.27 51.62
N ARG A 318 26.47 -12.07 52.22
CA ARG A 318 26.76 -13.02 53.31
C ARG A 318 27.36 -14.35 52.85
N LEU A 319 27.48 -14.60 51.54
CA LEU A 319 28.13 -15.79 50.97
C LEU A 319 29.63 -15.59 50.64
N LYS A 320 30.28 -14.55 51.17
CA LYS A 320 31.76 -14.39 51.08
C LYS A 320 32.47 -15.49 51.89
N ARG A 321 33.57 -16.13 51.47
CA ARG A 321 34.32 -16.31 50.22
C ARG A 321 35.48 -17.26 50.62
N PHE A 322 35.68 -18.41 49.98
CA PHE A 322 36.94 -19.17 50.11
C PHE A 322 37.47 -19.77 48.79
N VAL A 323 36.72 -19.70 47.69
CA VAL A 323 37.16 -20.08 46.34
C VAL A 323 36.72 -18.98 45.37
N SER A 324 37.56 -18.63 44.39
CA SER A 324 37.20 -17.64 43.37
C SER A 324 36.08 -18.22 42.50
N LEU A 325 35.04 -17.42 42.19
CA LEU A 325 33.91 -17.87 41.38
C LEU A 325 34.38 -18.24 39.96
N GLU A 326 35.50 -17.66 39.50
CA GLU A 326 36.20 -18.03 38.27
C GLU A 326 36.76 -19.46 38.27
N GLU A 327 37.25 -19.97 39.41
CA GLU A 327 37.76 -21.35 39.53
C GLU A 327 36.66 -22.41 39.51
N ILE A 328 35.44 -22.06 39.93
CA ILE A 328 34.28 -22.98 40.00
C ILE A 328 33.41 -22.89 38.75
N PHE A 329 33.32 -21.71 38.12
CA PHE A 329 32.42 -21.46 37.00
C PHE A 329 32.61 -22.47 35.88
N HIS A 330 33.83 -22.62 35.37
CA HIS A 330 34.11 -23.52 34.23
C HIS A 330 33.86 -25.00 34.55
N PRO A 331 34.37 -25.59 35.65
CA PRO A 331 34.06 -27.00 35.98
C PRO A 331 32.57 -27.28 36.17
N VAL A 332 31.82 -26.33 36.74
CA VAL A 332 30.38 -26.50 37.02
C VAL A 332 29.54 -26.29 35.78
N SER A 333 29.78 -25.22 35.00
CA SER A 333 29.07 -25.00 33.73
C SER A 333 29.32 -26.14 32.76
N HIS A 334 30.57 -26.59 32.61
CA HIS A 334 30.92 -27.71 31.75
C HIS A 334 30.27 -29.02 32.23
N GLY A 335 30.24 -29.28 33.55
CA GLY A 335 29.56 -30.46 34.11
C GLY A 335 28.04 -30.46 33.91
N ILE A 336 27.39 -29.29 33.96
CA ILE A 336 25.95 -29.16 33.68
C ILE A 336 25.68 -29.32 32.18
N CYS A 337 26.46 -28.67 31.32
CA CYS A 337 26.33 -28.77 29.86
C CYS A 337 26.57 -30.20 29.36
N GLU A 338 27.57 -30.89 29.91
CA GLU A 338 27.86 -32.30 29.63
C GLU A 338 26.64 -33.21 29.89
N GLU A 339 25.93 -33.00 31.00
CA GLU A 339 24.70 -33.76 31.28
C GLU A 339 23.53 -33.31 30.44
N PHE A 340 23.39 -32.01 30.19
CA PHE A 340 22.36 -31.48 29.31
C PHE A 340 22.46 -32.07 27.90
N PHE A 341 23.64 -32.10 27.29
CA PHE A 341 23.84 -32.72 25.98
C PHE A 341 23.70 -34.24 26.02
N SER A 342 24.10 -34.91 27.10
CA SER A 342 23.82 -36.34 27.29
C SER A 342 22.31 -36.66 27.30
N VAL A 343 21.48 -35.75 27.82
CA VAL A 343 20.01 -35.89 27.81
C VAL A 343 19.45 -35.66 26.41
N LEU A 344 19.97 -34.67 25.68
CA LEU A 344 19.57 -34.39 24.30
C LEU A 344 19.93 -35.53 23.34
N GLU A 345 21.11 -36.13 23.51
CA GLU A 345 21.55 -37.28 22.70
C GLU A 345 20.73 -38.55 22.96
N ALA A 346 20.18 -38.70 24.18
CA ALA A 346 19.36 -39.85 24.54
C ALA A 346 18.00 -39.89 23.82
N ASP A 347 17.45 -38.73 23.44
CA ASP A 347 16.25 -38.62 22.61
C ASP A 347 16.33 -37.43 21.65
N VAL A 348 16.89 -37.70 20.46
CA VAL A 348 17.06 -36.70 19.40
C VAL A 348 15.74 -36.01 19.02
N LYS A 349 14.59 -36.67 19.15
CA LYS A 349 13.28 -36.09 18.83
C LYS A 349 12.84 -35.03 19.84
N SER A 350 13.38 -35.06 21.06
CA SER A 350 13.12 -34.07 22.10
C SER A 350 13.87 -32.75 21.88
N ILE A 351 14.93 -32.75 21.06
CA ILE A 351 15.81 -31.58 20.88
C ILE A 351 15.02 -30.39 20.34
N GLU A 352 14.16 -30.59 19.34
CA GLU A 352 13.34 -29.51 18.78
C GLU A 352 12.41 -28.90 19.85
N TYR A 353 11.73 -29.73 20.64
CA TYR A 353 10.83 -29.25 21.70
C TYR A 353 11.60 -28.45 22.78
N ILE A 354 12.76 -28.97 23.20
CA ILE A 354 13.60 -28.33 24.23
C ILE A 354 14.21 -27.02 23.70
N ALA A 355 14.64 -26.99 22.44
CA ALA A 355 15.16 -25.81 21.76
C ALA A 355 14.11 -24.68 21.75
N TRP A 356 12.90 -24.97 21.27
CA TRP A 356 11.83 -23.98 21.10
C TRP A 356 11.23 -23.46 22.41
N GLY A 357 11.39 -24.19 23.51
CA GLY A 357 10.84 -23.82 24.82
C GLY A 357 11.91 -23.47 25.84
N PRO A 358 12.32 -24.41 26.72
CA PRO A 358 13.24 -24.13 27.82
C PRO A 358 14.55 -23.47 27.39
N PHE A 359 15.17 -23.91 26.29
CA PHE A 359 16.46 -23.37 25.87
C PHE A 359 16.34 -21.96 25.28
N LEU A 360 15.32 -21.70 24.45
CA LEU A 360 15.05 -20.35 23.96
C LEU A 360 14.76 -19.38 25.12
N LEU A 361 13.93 -19.79 26.09
CA LEU A 361 13.62 -18.98 27.28
C LEU A 361 14.88 -18.66 28.07
N PHE A 362 15.75 -19.65 28.29
CA PHE A 362 17.04 -19.47 28.93
C PHE A 362 17.91 -18.45 28.18
N MET A 363 18.08 -18.58 26.86
CA MET A 363 18.90 -17.64 26.08
C MET A 363 18.34 -16.21 26.11
N MET A 364 17.01 -16.06 26.13
CA MET A 364 16.34 -14.75 26.23
C MET A 364 16.47 -14.14 27.64
N GLU A 365 16.46 -14.97 28.69
CA GLU A 365 16.74 -14.54 30.08
C GLU A 365 18.18 -14.04 30.21
N VAL A 366 19.16 -14.79 29.68
CA VAL A 366 20.59 -14.43 29.70
C VAL A 366 20.89 -13.15 28.93
N LEU A 367 20.21 -12.90 27.80
CA LEU A 367 20.36 -11.65 27.06
C LEU A 367 19.91 -10.43 27.90
N GLY A 368 18.91 -10.62 28.78
CA GLY A 368 18.25 -9.56 29.53
C GLY A 368 17.23 -8.79 28.66
N VAL A 369 15.98 -8.72 29.12
CA VAL A 369 14.87 -8.09 28.36
C VAL A 369 14.98 -6.55 28.31
N GLN A 370 15.69 -5.93 29.26
CA GLN A 370 15.88 -4.47 29.31
C GLN A 370 17.32 -4.08 28.97
N ALA A 371 17.48 -3.10 28.07
CA ALA A 371 18.80 -2.59 27.71
C ALA A 371 19.46 -1.81 28.86
N PRO A 372 20.81 -1.88 29.03
CA PRO A 372 21.77 -2.57 28.16
C PRO A 372 21.76 -4.10 28.34
N HIS A 373 21.72 -4.84 27.23
CA HIS A 373 21.76 -6.31 27.23
C HIS A 373 23.10 -6.84 27.75
N ASP A 374 23.08 -7.99 28.44
CA ASP A 374 24.30 -8.64 28.96
C ASP A 374 24.94 -9.55 27.91
N PHE A 375 25.50 -8.93 26.88
CA PHE A 375 26.24 -9.65 25.84
C PHE A 375 27.47 -10.41 26.38
N SER A 376 28.03 -9.99 27.53
CA SER A 376 29.21 -10.65 28.10
C SER A 376 28.87 -12.02 28.69
N SER A 377 27.73 -12.13 29.38
CA SER A 377 27.25 -13.42 29.89
C SER A 377 26.81 -14.34 28.75
N LEU A 378 26.19 -13.76 27.72
CA LEU A 378 25.79 -14.49 26.51
C LEU A 378 26.99 -15.06 25.75
N ASP A 379 28.04 -14.27 25.51
CA ASP A 379 29.27 -14.72 24.83
C ASP A 379 29.92 -15.90 25.56
N ARG A 380 29.99 -15.85 26.90
CA ARG A 380 30.57 -16.94 27.71
C ARG A 380 29.78 -18.24 27.60
N ILE A 381 28.45 -18.14 27.60
CA ILE A 381 27.57 -19.30 27.43
C ILE A 381 27.71 -19.89 26.04
N LEU A 382 27.76 -19.04 25.01
CA LEU A 382 27.98 -19.50 23.65
C LEU A 382 29.32 -20.21 23.51
N ASP A 383 30.40 -19.66 24.07
CA ASP A 383 31.73 -20.28 24.05
C ASP A 383 31.71 -21.68 24.69
N ILE A 384 31.06 -21.85 25.85
CA ILE A 384 30.93 -23.16 26.52
C ILE A 384 30.05 -24.14 25.72
N LEU A 385 28.92 -23.68 25.17
CA LEU A 385 28.01 -24.57 24.44
C LEU A 385 28.62 -25.08 23.13
N LEU A 386 29.42 -24.24 22.45
CA LEU A 386 30.07 -24.60 21.19
C LEU A 386 31.19 -25.63 21.34
N GLU A 387 31.69 -25.89 22.56
CA GLU A 387 32.64 -26.98 22.84
C GLU A 387 32.01 -28.38 22.63
N PHE A 388 30.68 -28.49 22.62
CA PHE A 388 29.95 -29.75 22.48
C PHE A 388 29.44 -29.95 21.05
N GLU A 389 29.76 -31.10 20.43
CA GLU A 389 29.29 -31.41 19.06
C GLU A 389 27.75 -31.46 18.95
N GLY A 390 27.04 -31.86 20.01
CA GLY A 390 25.57 -31.88 20.04
C GLY A 390 24.91 -30.50 20.00
N SER A 391 25.67 -29.41 20.14
CA SER A 391 25.16 -28.03 20.16
C SER A 391 24.67 -27.55 18.80
N TYR A 392 25.24 -28.02 17.68
CA TYR A 392 24.88 -27.54 16.34
C TYR A 392 23.41 -27.79 16.01
N LEU A 393 22.88 -28.98 16.31
CA LEU A 393 21.47 -29.31 16.07
C LEU A 393 20.54 -28.45 16.96
N LEU A 394 20.95 -28.19 18.20
CA LEU A 394 20.22 -27.31 19.12
C LEU A 394 20.17 -25.87 18.57
N PHE A 395 21.29 -25.34 18.07
CA PHE A 395 21.36 -24.01 17.46
C PHE A 395 20.58 -23.92 16.14
N GLU A 396 20.54 -24.98 15.34
CA GLU A 396 19.69 -25.02 14.15
C GLU A 396 18.20 -24.81 14.53
N HIS A 397 17.71 -25.51 15.55
CA HIS A 397 16.35 -25.33 16.03
C HIS A 397 16.13 -23.97 16.72
N ILE A 398 17.13 -23.40 17.39
CA ILE A 398 17.03 -22.03 17.96
C ILE A 398 16.92 -20.97 16.88
N ILE A 399 17.73 -21.05 15.82
CA ILE A 399 17.66 -20.09 14.70
C ILE A 399 16.26 -20.15 14.06
N ASN A 400 15.70 -21.35 13.91
CA ASN A 400 14.32 -21.56 13.49
C ASN A 400 13.32 -20.86 14.44
N ALA A 401 13.46 -21.09 15.75
CA ALA A 401 12.56 -20.53 16.76
C ALA A 401 12.64 -19.00 16.86
N LEU A 402 13.82 -18.40 16.69
CA LEU A 402 14.02 -16.95 16.67
C LEU A 402 13.36 -16.31 15.44
N SER A 403 13.51 -16.93 14.27
CA SER A 403 12.85 -16.48 13.04
C SER A 403 11.31 -16.54 13.18
N PHE A 404 10.79 -17.61 13.77
CA PHE A 404 9.37 -17.72 14.12
C PHE A 404 8.93 -16.68 15.16
N GLY A 405 9.77 -16.41 16.16
CA GLY A 405 9.55 -15.38 17.17
C GLY A 405 9.33 -14.01 16.52
N CYS A 406 10.13 -13.65 15.52
CA CYS A 406 9.98 -12.40 14.75
C CYS A 406 8.63 -12.30 14.03
N LYS A 407 8.17 -13.39 13.40
CA LYS A 407 6.86 -13.45 12.70
C LYS A 407 5.67 -13.23 13.61
N THR A 408 5.74 -13.76 14.83
CA THR A 408 4.59 -13.88 15.74
C THR A 408 4.63 -12.89 16.91
N ALA A 409 5.70 -12.09 17.04
CA ALA A 409 5.84 -11.14 18.14
C ALA A 409 4.86 -9.96 17.98
N LYS A 410 4.11 -9.68 19.04
CA LYS A 410 3.23 -8.50 19.14
C LYS A 410 3.99 -7.32 19.73
N LEU A 411 3.61 -6.11 19.33
CA LEU A 411 4.09 -4.89 19.98
C LEU A 411 3.41 -4.74 21.35
N VAL A 412 4.19 -4.44 22.38
CA VAL A 412 3.72 -4.22 23.75
C VAL A 412 4.20 -2.85 24.21
N LEU A 413 3.25 -1.96 24.55
CA LEU A 413 3.56 -0.57 24.89
C LEU A 413 4.44 -0.45 26.14
N ALA A 414 4.25 -1.33 27.13
CA ALA A 414 5.03 -1.35 28.38
C ALA A 414 6.51 -1.72 28.20
N GLU A 415 6.85 -2.37 27.08
CA GLU A 415 8.22 -2.83 26.77
C GLU A 415 8.94 -1.90 25.77
N CYS A 416 8.32 -0.78 25.39
CA CYS A 416 8.92 0.15 24.45
C CYS A 416 10.21 0.78 25.02
N PRO A 417 11.27 0.93 24.21
CA PRO A 417 11.33 0.70 22.76
C PRO A 417 11.72 -0.73 22.34
N TYR A 418 11.91 -1.67 23.26
CA TYR A 418 12.48 -3.00 23.02
C TYR A 418 11.44 -4.11 22.89
N SER A 419 10.35 -3.84 22.15
CA SER A 419 9.24 -4.77 21.98
C SER A 419 9.14 -5.34 20.55
N GLY A 420 8.17 -6.23 20.31
CA GLY A 420 7.96 -6.87 19.01
C GLY A 420 9.07 -7.86 18.65
N SER A 421 9.56 -7.80 17.41
CA SER A 421 10.63 -8.68 16.92
C SER A 421 12.04 -8.32 17.44
N TYR A 422 12.19 -7.17 18.09
CA TYR A 422 13.50 -6.65 18.54
C TYR A 422 14.34 -7.63 19.38
N PRO A 423 13.83 -8.26 20.45
CA PRO A 423 14.68 -9.10 21.31
C PRO A 423 15.13 -10.38 20.59
N TYR A 424 14.26 -10.97 19.75
CA TYR A 424 14.61 -12.12 18.91
C TYR A 424 15.67 -11.78 17.87
N LEU A 425 15.54 -10.62 17.21
CA LEU A 425 16.54 -10.14 16.25
C LEU A 425 17.87 -9.81 16.93
N THR A 426 17.84 -9.23 18.13
CA THR A 426 19.05 -8.89 18.88
C THR A 426 19.82 -10.16 19.26
N LEU A 427 19.12 -11.19 19.74
CA LEU A 427 19.72 -12.50 20.01
C LEU A 427 20.26 -13.14 18.72
N ALA A 428 19.47 -13.15 17.64
CA ALA A 428 19.89 -13.72 16.35
C ALA A 428 21.14 -13.02 15.79
N CYS A 429 21.16 -11.69 15.74
CA CYS A 429 22.33 -10.93 15.29
C CYS A 429 23.56 -11.19 16.15
N HIS A 430 23.41 -11.41 17.45
CA HIS A 430 24.54 -11.70 18.33
C HIS A 430 25.07 -13.13 18.11
N ILE A 431 24.19 -14.13 18.06
CA ILE A 431 24.55 -15.53 17.78
C ILE A 431 25.25 -15.66 16.42
N LEU A 432 24.72 -15.01 15.38
CA LEU A 432 25.22 -15.08 14.01
C LEU A 432 26.51 -14.29 13.75
N ARG A 433 27.05 -13.57 14.76
CA ARG A 433 28.43 -13.03 14.67
C ARG A 433 29.49 -14.13 14.72
N ARG A 434 29.16 -15.30 15.26
CA ARG A 434 30.06 -16.46 15.29
C ARG A 434 30.06 -17.14 13.93
N GLU A 435 31.24 -17.27 13.32
CA GLU A 435 31.40 -17.81 11.96
C GLU A 435 30.80 -19.22 11.83
N GLU A 436 31.03 -20.08 12.83
CA GLU A 436 30.53 -21.46 12.88
C GLU A 436 29.00 -21.53 12.76
N LEU A 437 28.29 -20.64 13.47
CA LEU A 437 26.82 -20.59 13.49
C LEU A 437 26.25 -19.88 12.25
N MET A 438 26.96 -18.91 11.68
CA MET A 438 26.61 -18.34 10.38
C MET A 438 26.73 -19.39 9.26
N VAL A 439 27.79 -20.20 9.27
CA VAL A 439 27.97 -21.32 8.33
C VAL A 439 26.88 -22.37 8.52
N LEU A 440 26.53 -22.71 9.76
CA LEU A 440 25.41 -23.61 10.08
C LEU A 440 24.10 -23.10 9.48
N TRP A 441 23.76 -21.82 9.73
CA TRP A 441 22.54 -21.21 9.19
C TRP A 441 22.53 -21.18 7.66
N TRP A 442 23.64 -20.76 7.04
CA TRP A 442 23.76 -20.70 5.59
C TRP A 442 23.64 -22.08 4.93
N LYS A 443 24.16 -23.15 5.55
CA LYS A 443 24.03 -24.52 5.05
C LYS A 443 22.63 -25.10 5.19
N SER A 444 21.79 -24.55 6.07
CA SER A 444 20.41 -25.02 6.24
C SER A 444 19.61 -24.97 4.93
N THR A 445 18.77 -25.98 4.71
CA THR A 445 17.83 -26.01 3.58
C THR A 445 16.81 -24.87 3.65
N ASP A 446 16.55 -24.37 4.87
CA ASP A 446 15.53 -23.37 5.14
C ASP A 446 16.08 -21.95 5.23
N PHE A 447 17.36 -21.72 4.89
CA PHE A 447 18.04 -20.42 4.98
C PHE A 447 17.18 -19.25 4.47
N GLU A 448 16.66 -19.36 3.24
CA GLU A 448 15.84 -18.33 2.60
C GLU A 448 14.55 -18.05 3.40
N PHE A 449 13.84 -19.11 3.79
CA PHE A 449 12.60 -19.02 4.57
C PHE A 449 12.82 -18.42 5.96
N LEU A 450 13.93 -18.78 6.60
CA LEU A 450 14.31 -18.24 7.91
C LEU A 450 14.74 -16.78 7.82
N PHE A 451 15.44 -16.40 6.76
CA PHE A 451 15.82 -15.02 6.55
C PHE A 451 14.59 -14.14 6.27
N GLU A 452 13.63 -14.63 5.48
CA GLU A 452 12.32 -13.98 5.34
C GLU A 452 11.61 -13.83 6.69
N GLY A 453 11.64 -14.85 7.55
CA GLY A 453 11.05 -14.77 8.88
C GLY A 453 11.72 -13.75 9.81
N PHE A 454 13.04 -13.59 9.75
CA PHE A 454 13.73 -12.53 10.48
C PHE A 454 13.35 -11.13 9.98
N LEU A 455 13.15 -10.96 8.68
CA LEU A 455 12.73 -9.67 8.09
C LEU A 455 11.23 -9.39 8.26
N SER A 456 10.46 -10.34 8.78
CA SER A 456 9.02 -10.18 8.94
C SER A 456 8.67 -9.27 10.12
N ARG A 457 7.55 -8.55 9.97
CA ARG A 457 6.97 -7.73 11.04
C ARG A 457 5.47 -7.92 11.04
N LYS A 458 4.94 -8.35 12.18
CA LYS A 458 3.50 -8.46 12.38
C LYS A 458 2.83 -7.08 12.31
N SER A 459 1.91 -6.91 11.37
CA SER A 459 1.11 -5.68 11.25
C SER A 459 -0.05 -5.71 12.25
N PRO A 460 -0.36 -4.60 12.95
CA PRO A 460 -1.48 -4.55 13.88
C PRO A 460 -2.83 -4.50 13.14
N ASN A 461 -3.84 -5.19 13.66
CA ASN A 461 -5.23 -5.04 13.23
C ASN A 461 -5.94 -3.91 14.00
N LYS A 462 -7.26 -3.74 13.79
CA LYS A 462 -8.09 -2.73 14.48
C LYS A 462 -7.99 -2.83 16.02
N GLN A 463 -8.15 -4.03 16.57
CA GLN A 463 -8.11 -4.27 18.03
C GLN A 463 -6.71 -4.09 18.60
N ASP A 464 -5.68 -4.48 17.87
CA ASP A 464 -4.29 -4.28 18.27
C ASP A 464 -3.98 -2.78 18.32
N LEU A 465 -4.41 -2.00 17.31
CA LEU A 465 -4.24 -0.54 17.30
C LEU A 465 -4.98 0.16 18.43
N GLU A 466 -6.17 -0.32 18.80
CA GLU A 466 -6.90 0.19 19.96
C GLU A 466 -6.11 0.00 21.27
N SER A 467 -5.48 -1.17 21.44
CA SER A 467 -4.62 -1.43 22.60
C SER A 467 -3.31 -0.65 22.59
N LEU A 468 -2.74 -0.40 21.40
CA LEU A 468 -1.49 0.32 21.23
C LEU A 468 -1.68 1.84 21.33
N MET A 469 -2.84 2.36 20.95
CA MET A 469 -3.19 3.80 20.95
C MET A 469 -4.55 4.03 21.63
N PRO A 470 -4.62 3.89 22.97
CA PRO A 470 -5.87 4.03 23.72
C PRO A 470 -6.43 5.45 23.66
N SER A 471 -5.56 6.47 23.76
CA SER A 471 -5.93 7.88 23.58
C SER A 471 -5.79 8.30 22.12
N VAL A 472 -6.83 8.91 21.57
CA VAL A 472 -6.89 9.37 20.17
C VAL A 472 -7.26 10.84 20.16
N TRP A 473 -6.63 11.62 19.28
CA TRP A 473 -6.88 13.05 19.16
C TRP A 473 -6.81 13.50 17.70
N TRP A 474 -7.63 14.48 17.33
CA TRP A 474 -7.58 15.17 16.05
C TRP A 474 -7.95 16.66 16.20
N PRO A 475 -7.54 17.52 15.25
CA PRO A 475 -7.90 18.94 15.26
C PRO A 475 -9.43 19.14 15.27
N GLY A 476 -9.93 19.97 16.18
CA GLY A 476 -11.37 20.22 16.32
C GLY A 476 -12.11 19.26 17.26
N SER A 477 -11.45 18.23 17.79
CA SER A 477 -12.00 17.41 18.88
C SER A 477 -12.19 18.25 20.16
N TYR A 478 -13.31 18.06 20.86
CA TYR A 478 -13.61 18.71 22.14
C TYR A 478 -12.94 18.00 23.34
N GLU A 479 -12.00 17.09 23.08
CA GLU A 479 -11.32 16.27 24.10
C GLU A 479 -10.15 17.05 24.74
N ASP A 480 -9.83 16.75 26.00
CA ASP A 480 -8.84 17.50 26.77
C ASP A 480 -7.43 17.48 26.15
N VAL A 481 -6.64 18.53 26.37
CA VAL A 481 -5.22 18.67 25.94
C VAL A 481 -4.32 17.49 26.39
N SER A 482 -4.76 16.75 27.42
CA SER A 482 -4.11 15.52 27.87
C SER A 482 -4.14 14.40 26.82
N TYR A 483 -5.20 14.28 26.01
CA TYR A 483 -5.33 13.25 24.97
C TYR A 483 -4.34 13.47 23.83
N GLU A 484 -4.16 14.72 23.39
CA GLU A 484 -3.15 15.09 22.40
C GLU A 484 -1.74 14.71 22.89
N SER A 485 -1.42 15.10 24.12
CA SER A 485 -0.12 14.80 24.74
C SER A 485 0.13 13.29 24.86
N ASN A 486 -0.87 12.53 25.29
CA ASN A 486 -0.78 11.08 25.44
C ASN A 486 -0.62 10.35 24.09
N MET A 487 -1.38 10.76 23.07
CA MET A 487 -1.27 10.20 21.72
C MET A 487 0.11 10.51 21.11
N MET A 488 0.64 11.72 21.31
CA MET A 488 1.98 12.11 20.87
C MET A 488 3.09 11.29 21.54
N LEU A 489 3.00 11.08 22.86
CA LEU A 489 3.96 10.22 23.58
C LEU A 489 3.90 8.78 23.09
N THR A 490 2.69 8.24 22.89
CA THR A 490 2.47 6.87 22.43
C THR A 490 3.02 6.67 21.01
N THR A 491 2.72 7.58 20.08
CA THR A 491 3.21 7.52 18.70
C THR A 491 4.73 7.69 18.63
N THR A 492 5.33 8.52 19.50
CA THR A 492 6.79 8.65 19.62
C THR A 492 7.43 7.34 20.08
N ALA A 493 6.90 6.72 21.15
CA ALA A 493 7.39 5.43 21.63
C ALA A 493 7.30 4.33 20.56
N LEU A 494 6.17 4.25 19.82
CA LEU A 494 6.01 3.31 18.72
C LEU A 494 6.99 3.57 17.57
N SER A 495 7.28 4.84 17.27
CA SER A 495 8.31 5.22 16.29
C SER A 495 9.70 4.76 16.71
N GLU A 496 10.03 4.85 18.00
CA GLU A 496 11.30 4.35 18.53
C GLU A 496 11.39 2.83 18.41
N VAL A 497 10.31 2.09 18.73
CA VAL A 497 10.29 0.61 18.57
C VAL A 497 10.52 0.21 17.11
N VAL A 498 9.78 0.82 16.17
CA VAL A 498 9.94 0.54 14.74
C VAL A 498 11.36 0.83 14.29
N THR A 499 11.95 1.94 14.75
CA THR A 499 13.35 2.30 14.45
C THR A 499 14.33 1.25 14.98
N LYS A 500 14.13 0.75 16.21
CA LYS A 500 15.00 -0.28 16.82
C LYS A 500 14.92 -1.62 16.10
N ILE A 501 13.73 -2.03 15.67
CA ILE A 501 13.54 -3.23 14.84
C ILE A 501 14.26 -3.06 13.49
N GLU A 502 14.07 -1.91 12.83
CA GLU A 502 14.71 -1.62 11.55
C GLU A 502 16.24 -1.54 11.66
N GLU A 503 16.78 -1.04 12.77
CA GLU A 503 18.23 -1.12 13.08
C GLU A 503 18.70 -2.59 13.08
N LYS A 504 17.97 -3.49 13.74
CA LYS A 504 18.38 -4.90 13.80
C LYS A 504 18.20 -5.66 12.50
N HIS A 505 17.20 -5.33 11.68
CA HIS A 505 17.11 -5.83 10.31
C HIS A 505 18.35 -5.41 9.49
N ARG A 506 18.83 -4.18 9.65
CA ARG A 506 20.06 -3.71 8.98
C ARG A 506 21.28 -4.46 9.49
N ASP A 507 21.44 -4.61 10.81
CA ASP A 507 22.53 -5.38 11.42
C ASP A 507 22.59 -6.80 10.84
N LEU A 508 21.45 -7.49 10.74
CA LEU A 508 21.36 -8.84 10.19
C LEU A 508 21.76 -8.88 8.71
N CYS A 509 21.22 -7.99 7.89
CA CYS A 509 21.59 -7.91 6.48
C CYS A 509 23.07 -7.58 6.29
N CYS A 510 23.65 -6.72 7.13
CA CYS A 510 25.08 -6.43 7.14
C CYS A 510 25.91 -7.70 7.42
N LEU A 511 25.53 -8.51 8.41
CA LEU A 511 26.21 -9.78 8.70
C LEU A 511 26.19 -10.71 7.47
N VAL A 512 25.05 -10.84 6.78
CA VAL A 512 24.92 -11.68 5.57
C VAL A 512 25.72 -11.12 4.39
N ILE A 513 25.80 -9.79 4.25
CA ILE A 513 26.60 -9.13 3.20
C ILE A 513 28.11 -9.34 3.45
N GLN A 514 28.54 -9.29 4.72
CA GLN A 514 29.94 -9.48 5.11
C GLN A 514 30.38 -10.94 5.08
N PHE A 515 29.44 -11.88 5.19
CA PHE A 515 29.73 -13.30 5.20
C PHE A 515 30.34 -13.79 3.88
N ILE A 516 31.46 -14.49 3.98
CA ILE A 516 32.12 -15.17 2.87
C ILE A 516 31.91 -16.68 3.07
N PRO A 517 31.12 -17.36 2.23
CA PRO A 517 30.84 -18.77 2.41
C PRO A 517 32.12 -19.61 2.21
N PRO A 518 32.35 -20.66 3.02
CA PRO A 518 33.54 -21.52 2.94
C PRO A 518 33.41 -22.52 1.77
N VAL A 519 33.33 -22.02 0.54
CA VAL A 519 33.26 -22.80 -0.70
C VAL A 519 34.53 -22.64 -1.54
N THR A 520 34.79 -23.60 -2.44
CA THR A 520 35.96 -23.55 -3.34
C THR A 520 35.48 -23.57 -4.80
N PRO A 521 35.75 -22.52 -5.62
CA PRO A 521 36.49 -21.29 -5.30
C PRO A 521 35.74 -20.34 -4.34
N PRO A 522 36.44 -19.50 -3.56
CA PRO A 522 35.80 -18.58 -2.61
C PRO A 522 34.95 -17.55 -3.34
N GLN A 523 33.73 -17.33 -2.84
CA GLN A 523 32.83 -16.30 -3.36
C GLN A 523 33.23 -14.90 -2.84
N LEU A 524 32.75 -13.85 -3.52
CA LEU A 524 32.96 -12.47 -3.08
C LEU A 524 31.94 -12.09 -1.98
N PRO A 525 32.29 -11.15 -1.07
CA PRO A 525 31.33 -10.58 -0.13
C PRO A 525 30.07 -10.05 -0.84
N GLY A 526 28.91 -10.23 -0.22
CA GLY A 526 27.61 -9.83 -0.76
C GLY A 526 26.98 -10.83 -1.75
N SER A 527 27.67 -11.88 -2.17
CA SER A 527 27.15 -12.93 -3.07
C SER A 527 25.94 -13.68 -2.50
N VAL A 528 26.00 -14.05 -1.21
CA VAL A 528 24.90 -14.72 -0.51
C VAL A 528 23.67 -13.81 -0.46
N PHE A 529 23.85 -12.55 -0.06
CA PHE A 529 22.76 -11.57 -0.03
C PHE A 529 22.18 -11.30 -1.42
N ARG A 530 23.03 -11.17 -2.45
CA ARG A 530 22.61 -11.04 -3.85
C ARG A 530 21.74 -12.21 -4.30
N THR A 531 22.14 -13.44 -3.96
CA THR A 531 21.40 -14.66 -4.31
C THR A 531 20.03 -14.69 -3.61
N PHE A 532 19.99 -14.30 -2.33
CA PHE A 532 18.75 -14.13 -1.58
C PHE A 532 17.82 -13.11 -2.24
N LEU A 533 18.33 -11.92 -2.61
CA LEU A 533 17.54 -10.91 -3.33
C LEU A 533 16.95 -11.47 -4.64
N GLN A 534 17.76 -12.17 -5.42
CA GLN A 534 17.31 -12.80 -6.67
C GLN A 534 16.23 -13.85 -6.43
N ASN A 535 16.42 -14.75 -5.46
CA ASN A 535 15.45 -15.77 -5.08
C ASN A 535 14.15 -15.16 -4.54
N LEU A 536 14.22 -14.08 -3.76
CA LEU A 536 13.06 -13.37 -3.26
C LEU A 536 12.27 -12.73 -4.41
N LEU A 537 12.95 -12.07 -5.35
CA LEU A 537 12.29 -11.48 -6.53
C LEU A 537 11.67 -12.55 -7.44
N LEU A 538 12.32 -13.72 -7.58
CA LEU A 538 11.74 -14.88 -8.26
C LEU A 538 10.42 -15.35 -7.62
N LYS A 539 10.42 -15.44 -6.29
CA LYS A 539 9.29 -15.94 -5.50
C LYS A 539 8.09 -15.00 -5.56
N ASN A 540 8.31 -13.70 -5.71
CA ASN A 540 7.27 -12.67 -5.72
C ASN A 540 6.86 -12.24 -7.13
N ARG A 541 7.16 -13.04 -8.17
CA ARG A 541 6.68 -12.76 -9.52
C ARG A 541 5.17 -12.91 -9.62
N GLY A 542 4.52 -11.95 -10.28
CA GLY A 542 3.07 -11.94 -10.42
C GLY A 542 2.33 -11.65 -9.10
N ALA A 543 3.03 -11.14 -8.07
CA ALA A 543 2.41 -10.72 -6.82
C ALA A 543 1.48 -9.50 -6.97
N ASP A 544 1.64 -8.76 -8.06
CA ASP A 544 0.83 -7.63 -8.52
C ASP A 544 -0.51 -8.04 -9.17
N ARG A 545 -0.70 -9.33 -9.48
CA ARG A 545 -1.95 -9.86 -10.04
C ARG A 545 -3.08 -9.80 -9.02
N ASN A 546 -4.32 -9.67 -9.51
CA ASN A 546 -5.55 -9.66 -8.68
C ASN A 546 -5.63 -10.86 -7.72
N VAL A 547 -5.17 -12.03 -8.17
CA VAL A 547 -4.96 -13.21 -7.33
C VAL A 547 -3.46 -13.54 -7.40
N PRO A 548 -2.69 -13.26 -6.33
CA PRO A 548 -1.27 -13.56 -6.33
C PRO A 548 -1.07 -15.08 -6.40
N PRO A 549 0.02 -15.56 -7.04
CA PRO A 549 0.32 -16.97 -7.08
C PRO A 549 0.59 -17.54 -5.67
N PRO A 550 0.36 -18.84 -5.44
CA PRO A 550 0.79 -19.49 -4.21
C PRO A 550 2.29 -19.33 -3.98
N GLY A 551 2.69 -19.23 -2.71
CA GLY A 551 4.09 -19.18 -2.30
C GLY A 551 4.73 -17.79 -2.24
N VAL A 552 4.00 -16.70 -2.50
CA VAL A 552 4.53 -15.31 -2.42
C VAL A 552 4.95 -14.93 -0.99
N SER A 553 5.96 -14.08 -0.83
CA SER A 553 6.44 -13.66 0.50
C SER A 553 5.45 -12.72 1.20
N SER A 554 5.50 -12.64 2.53
CA SER A 554 4.71 -11.64 3.26
C SER A 554 5.15 -10.22 2.85
N ASN A 555 4.17 -9.34 2.65
CA ASN A 555 4.44 -7.93 2.30
C ASN A 555 5.34 -7.23 3.33
N SER A 556 5.27 -7.60 4.62
CA SER A 556 6.14 -7.04 5.65
C SER A 556 7.63 -7.27 5.37
N VAL A 557 7.97 -8.43 4.77
CA VAL A 557 9.36 -8.78 4.41
C VAL A 557 9.87 -7.84 3.31
N LEU A 558 9.04 -7.59 2.30
CA LEU A 558 9.35 -6.68 1.20
C LEU A 558 9.56 -5.25 1.71
N VAL A 559 8.72 -4.78 2.64
CA VAL A 559 8.85 -3.45 3.27
C VAL A 559 10.10 -3.34 4.14
N SER A 560 10.40 -4.35 4.95
CA SER A 560 11.63 -4.38 5.77
C SER A 560 12.87 -4.34 4.89
N LEU A 561 12.91 -5.16 3.83
CA LEU A 561 14.03 -5.20 2.91
C LEU A 561 14.18 -3.89 2.13
N TYR A 562 13.07 -3.31 1.62
CA TYR A 562 13.08 -1.98 1.01
C TYR A 562 13.70 -0.94 1.97
N THR A 563 13.29 -0.97 3.23
CA THR A 563 13.77 -0.03 4.26
C THR A 563 15.28 -0.20 4.51
N VAL A 564 15.78 -1.44 4.56
CA VAL A 564 17.21 -1.74 4.67
C VAL A 564 18.00 -1.22 3.46
N LEU A 565 17.53 -1.51 2.24
CA LEU A 565 18.19 -1.06 1.01
C LEU A 565 18.16 0.46 0.87
N LEU A 566 17.05 1.10 1.23
CA LEU A 566 16.93 2.56 1.23
C LEU A 566 17.97 3.20 2.15
N HIS A 567 18.19 2.62 3.34
CA HIS A 567 19.20 3.09 4.27
C HIS A 567 20.61 2.91 3.71
N PHE A 568 20.96 1.72 3.20
CA PHE A 568 22.29 1.49 2.60
C PHE A 568 22.60 2.43 1.44
N LEU A 569 21.61 2.71 0.59
CA LEU A 569 21.77 3.65 -0.53
C LEU A 569 21.77 5.12 -0.08
N SER A 570 21.12 5.46 1.03
CA SER A 570 21.01 6.85 1.52
C SER A 570 22.17 7.26 2.42
N GLU A 571 22.50 6.44 3.41
CA GLU A 571 23.49 6.74 4.45
C GLU A 571 24.82 6.00 4.23
N GLY A 572 24.85 5.05 3.30
CA GLY A 572 26.01 4.19 3.05
C GLY A 572 25.99 2.93 3.92
N PHE A 573 26.94 2.04 3.67
CA PHE A 573 27.25 0.97 4.63
C PHE A 573 28.03 1.65 5.76
N GLY A 574 27.42 1.82 6.93
CA GLY A 574 28.13 2.32 8.12
C GLY A 574 29.28 1.37 8.48
N MET A 575 30.45 1.58 7.86
CA MET A 575 31.59 0.68 7.90
C MET A 575 32.75 1.38 8.62
N GLY A 576 32.47 1.77 9.86
CA GLY A 576 33.50 2.12 10.83
C GLY A 576 34.09 0.84 11.38
N ASP A 577 35.32 0.57 10.96
CA ASP A 577 36.18 -0.54 11.37
C ASP A 577 35.83 -1.95 10.84
N ILE A 578 36.82 -2.50 10.11
CA ILE A 578 36.97 -3.87 9.60
C ILE A 578 36.62 -4.06 8.10
N SER A 579 37.70 -4.24 7.33
CA SER A 579 37.87 -4.58 5.90
C SER A 579 37.85 -3.42 4.88
N GLY A 580 39.06 -3.08 4.40
CA GLY A 580 39.34 -2.02 3.43
C GLY A 580 38.98 -2.34 1.97
N TRP A 581 37.82 -2.93 1.71
CA TRP A 581 37.44 -3.36 0.36
C TRP A 581 36.79 -2.27 -0.50
N LEU A 582 36.20 -1.23 0.10
CA LEU A 582 35.72 -0.03 -0.61
C LEU A 582 36.75 1.10 -0.66
N LYS A 583 38.05 0.80 -0.56
CA LYS A 583 39.14 1.80 -0.56
C LYS A 583 39.86 1.91 -1.92
N ARG A 584 39.16 1.60 -3.03
CA ARG A 584 39.70 1.75 -4.40
C ARG A 584 39.07 2.86 -5.24
N CYS A 585 38.12 3.62 -4.70
CA CYS A 585 37.78 4.94 -5.22
C CYS A 585 38.43 5.98 -4.31
N GLU A 586 39.49 6.61 -4.79
CA GLU A 586 40.11 7.75 -4.11
C GLU A 586 39.05 8.84 -3.85
N ASN A 587 38.95 9.27 -2.59
CA ASN A 587 38.23 10.46 -2.09
C ASN A 587 36.68 10.43 -2.02
N SER A 588 36.04 9.40 -1.45
CA SER A 588 34.63 9.53 -1.01
C SER A 588 34.47 9.47 0.50
N SER A 589 34.06 10.61 1.08
CA SER A 589 33.49 10.77 2.42
C SER A 589 32.32 9.82 2.68
N ASP A 590 31.97 9.59 3.97
CA ASP A 590 30.85 8.77 4.52
C ASP A 590 29.43 9.14 4.01
N ILE A 591 29.25 9.35 2.71
CA ILE A 591 28.02 9.81 2.07
C ILE A 591 27.46 8.69 1.20
N GLY A 592 26.23 8.26 1.48
CA GLY A 592 25.54 7.19 0.75
C GLY A 592 25.29 7.51 -0.72
N PHE A 593 25.21 6.47 -1.54
CA PHE A 593 25.08 6.50 -3.01
C PHE A 593 24.11 7.57 -3.55
N LEU A 594 22.90 7.67 -2.97
CA LEU A 594 21.85 8.62 -3.40
C LEU A 594 22.20 10.09 -3.11
N HIS A 595 23.08 10.33 -2.13
CA HIS A 595 23.51 11.67 -1.73
C HIS A 595 24.92 12.02 -2.23
N ARG A 596 25.56 11.13 -2.99
CA ARG A 596 26.84 11.44 -3.65
C ARG A 596 26.60 12.46 -4.76
N GLY A 597 27.27 13.60 -4.64
CA GLY A 597 27.23 14.67 -5.64
C GLY A 597 28.24 14.47 -6.76
N GLY A 598 27.99 15.12 -7.91
CA GLY A 598 28.89 15.11 -9.06
C GLY A 598 28.45 14.17 -10.19
N GLN A 599 29.40 13.44 -10.77
CA GLN A 599 29.16 12.56 -11.91
C GLN A 599 28.55 11.22 -11.46
N ARG A 600 27.41 10.87 -12.03
CA ARG A 600 26.67 9.62 -11.80
C ARG A 600 26.88 8.65 -12.95
N SER A 601 26.71 7.36 -12.67
CA SER A 601 26.80 6.29 -13.65
C SER A 601 25.72 5.24 -13.44
N PHE A 602 25.26 4.61 -14.53
CA PHE A 602 24.35 3.46 -14.46
C PHE A 602 24.63 2.45 -15.59
N PRO A 603 24.74 1.14 -15.29
CA PRO A 603 25.02 0.12 -16.29
C PRO A 603 23.78 -0.22 -17.12
N ILE A 604 23.86 -0.05 -18.44
CA ILE A 604 22.72 -0.30 -19.36
C ILE A 604 22.36 -1.80 -19.41
N GLY A 605 23.33 -2.67 -19.11
CA GLY A 605 23.14 -4.12 -19.07
C GLY A 605 22.03 -4.60 -18.13
N LEU A 606 21.58 -3.80 -17.15
CA LEU A 606 20.44 -4.11 -16.29
C LEU A 606 19.08 -4.02 -17.02
N PHE A 607 19.00 -3.25 -18.11
CA PHE A 607 17.80 -3.13 -18.94
C PHE A 607 17.80 -4.11 -20.11
N LEU A 608 18.97 -4.31 -20.73
CA LEU A 608 19.10 -5.04 -22.00
C LEU A 608 19.22 -6.56 -21.82
N LYS A 609 19.65 -7.04 -20.66
CA LYS A 609 19.75 -8.49 -20.41
C LYS A 609 18.38 -9.08 -20.14
N ASN A 610 18.08 -10.18 -20.83
CA ASN A 610 16.93 -11.04 -20.52
C ASN A 610 17.25 -11.84 -19.24
N ASP A 611 17.24 -11.14 -18.11
CA ASP A 611 17.41 -11.77 -16.82
C ASP A 611 16.24 -12.74 -16.63
N PRO A 612 16.50 -14.05 -16.38
CA PRO A 612 15.43 -14.99 -16.11
C PRO A 612 14.48 -14.43 -15.05
N HIS A 613 14.97 -13.69 -14.05
CA HIS A 613 14.22 -13.03 -12.98
C HIS A 613 13.18 -11.98 -13.43
N ARG A 614 13.24 -11.51 -14.68
CA ARG A 614 12.50 -10.35 -15.20
C ARG A 614 11.69 -10.63 -16.48
N ILE A 615 11.50 -11.91 -16.84
CA ILE A 615 10.88 -12.33 -18.11
C ILE A 615 9.45 -11.81 -18.27
N ASP A 616 8.71 -11.64 -17.18
CA ASP A 616 7.28 -11.25 -17.21
C ASP A 616 7.04 -9.74 -17.02
N ILE A 617 8.11 -8.94 -16.85
CA ILE A 617 7.98 -7.50 -16.60
C ILE A 617 7.93 -6.75 -17.93
N SER A 618 6.81 -6.09 -18.19
CA SER A 618 6.60 -5.19 -19.34
C SER A 618 7.64 -4.07 -19.37
N ARG A 619 8.05 -3.69 -20.59
CA ARG A 619 8.97 -2.58 -20.85
C ARG A 619 8.21 -1.43 -21.50
N LEU A 620 8.78 -0.22 -21.48
CA LEU A 620 8.11 0.96 -22.04
C LEU A 620 7.62 0.74 -23.48
N GLY A 621 8.41 0.13 -24.37
CA GLY A 621 7.94 -0.19 -25.73
C GLY A 621 7.31 -1.58 -25.91
N GLY A 622 6.99 -2.29 -24.84
CA GLY A 622 6.19 -3.52 -24.85
C GLY A 622 6.92 -4.74 -24.28
N SER A 623 6.57 -5.93 -24.77
CA SER A 623 7.20 -7.18 -24.34
C SER A 623 8.68 -7.22 -24.73
N PHE A 624 9.53 -7.62 -23.79
CA PHE A 624 10.97 -7.80 -24.02
C PHE A 624 11.25 -8.68 -25.25
N SER A 625 10.48 -9.75 -25.45
CA SER A 625 10.66 -10.69 -26.57
C SER A 625 10.43 -10.09 -27.95
N HIS A 626 9.56 -9.08 -28.03
CA HIS A 626 9.31 -8.33 -29.25
C HIS A 626 10.40 -7.28 -29.47
N LEU A 627 10.79 -6.58 -28.40
CA LEU A 627 11.85 -5.57 -28.45
C LEU A 627 13.19 -6.17 -28.90
N SER A 628 13.58 -7.31 -28.32
CA SER A 628 14.83 -7.99 -28.66
C SER A 628 14.92 -8.42 -30.13
N LYS A 629 13.77 -8.59 -30.81
CA LYS A 629 13.71 -8.93 -32.24
C LYS A 629 13.64 -7.69 -33.14
N ALA A 630 12.96 -6.64 -32.69
CA ALA A 630 12.70 -5.44 -33.47
C ALA A 630 13.82 -4.37 -33.37
N HIS A 631 14.53 -4.31 -32.23
CA HIS A 631 15.50 -3.27 -31.92
C HIS A 631 16.79 -3.91 -31.38
N HIS A 632 17.64 -4.46 -32.26
CA HIS A 632 18.94 -4.99 -31.85
C HIS A 632 19.86 -3.85 -31.39
N VAL A 633 20.18 -3.82 -30.09
CA VAL A 633 21.21 -2.93 -29.53
C VAL A 633 22.55 -3.66 -29.67
N GLU A 634 23.49 -3.14 -30.46
CA GLU A 634 24.84 -3.70 -30.55
C GLU A 634 25.57 -3.50 -29.22
N ASP A 635 26.23 -4.53 -28.70
CA ASP A 635 26.99 -4.55 -27.43
C ASP A 635 28.12 -3.47 -27.34
N GLN A 636 28.32 -2.64 -28.37
CA GLN A 636 29.37 -1.63 -28.47
C GLN A 636 28.94 -0.23 -28.01
N GLU A 637 27.64 0.06 -27.85
CA GLU A 637 27.17 1.37 -27.34
C GLU A 637 27.22 1.39 -25.80
N ALA A 638 28.36 1.84 -25.26
CA ALA A 638 28.64 2.18 -23.85
C ALA A 638 27.96 1.30 -22.78
N GLU A 639 28.69 0.33 -22.22
CA GLU A 639 28.22 -0.53 -21.10
C GLU A 639 27.64 0.26 -19.89
N VAL A 640 28.01 1.54 -19.75
CA VAL A 640 27.63 2.42 -18.64
C VAL A 640 27.30 3.82 -19.16
N ILE A 641 26.12 4.34 -18.82
CA ILE A 641 25.72 5.74 -19.05
C ILE A 641 26.25 6.61 -17.92
N ARG A 642 26.75 7.80 -18.25
CA ARG A 642 27.24 8.78 -17.27
C ARG A 642 26.56 10.13 -17.48
N TRP A 643 26.21 10.80 -16.39
CA TRP A 643 25.64 12.14 -16.41
C TRP A 643 26.08 12.94 -15.18
N GLU A 644 25.97 14.26 -15.23
CA GLU A 644 26.16 15.09 -14.05
C GLU A 644 24.86 15.27 -13.28
N GLU A 645 24.96 15.35 -11.96
CA GLU A 645 23.83 15.73 -11.13
C GLU A 645 23.31 17.14 -11.44
N GLY A 646 21.99 17.29 -11.51
CA GLY A 646 21.31 18.57 -11.71
C GLY A 646 20.81 18.73 -13.16
N CYS A 647 19.55 19.10 -13.32
CA CYS A 647 18.86 19.13 -14.62
C CYS A 647 18.57 20.56 -15.12
N MET A 648 19.25 21.57 -14.56
CA MET A 648 19.06 22.98 -14.93
C MET A 648 20.26 23.41 -15.78
N ASP A 649 19.98 24.04 -16.93
CA ASP A 649 21.01 24.50 -17.88
C ASP A 649 21.78 25.75 -17.39
N ASP A 650 21.28 26.42 -16.34
CA ASP A 650 21.91 27.60 -15.74
C ASP A 650 22.82 27.24 -14.55
N GLU A 651 24.12 27.51 -14.67
CA GLU A 651 25.16 27.28 -13.64
C GLU A 651 24.86 27.96 -12.30
N GLU A 652 24.18 29.12 -12.29
CA GLU A 652 23.88 29.90 -11.07
C GLU A 652 22.67 29.38 -10.26
N THR A 653 21.76 28.62 -10.89
CA THR A 653 20.54 28.09 -10.25
C THR A 653 20.57 26.56 -10.06
N ARG A 654 21.70 25.92 -10.38
CA ARG A 654 21.84 24.46 -10.34
C ARG A 654 21.88 23.93 -8.90
N VAL A 655 20.84 23.19 -8.54
CA VAL A 655 20.71 22.50 -7.24
C VAL A 655 21.40 21.15 -7.32
N THR A 656 22.55 21.00 -6.65
CA THR A 656 23.32 19.73 -6.58
C THR A 656 23.85 19.52 -5.17
N HIS A 657 24.27 18.29 -4.83
CA HIS A 657 24.86 18.03 -3.52
C HIS A 657 26.20 18.74 -3.31
N LEU A 658 26.84 19.25 -4.38
CA LEU A 658 28.10 20.00 -4.36
C LEU A 658 27.93 21.52 -4.45
N SER A 659 26.76 22.02 -4.86
CA SER A 659 26.53 23.46 -5.02
C SER A 659 26.09 24.13 -3.71
N THR A 660 26.02 25.47 -3.74
CA THR A 660 25.59 26.29 -2.58
C THR A 660 24.12 26.07 -2.23
N GLN A 661 23.27 25.82 -3.23
CA GLN A 661 21.87 25.41 -3.05
C GLN A 661 21.77 23.89 -3.06
N LYS A 662 21.58 23.28 -1.88
CA LYS A 662 21.48 21.83 -1.76
C LYS A 662 20.06 21.33 -2.09
N PRO A 663 19.90 20.08 -2.59
CA PRO A 663 18.59 19.47 -2.81
C PRO A 663 17.81 19.30 -1.51
N CYS A 664 16.47 19.14 -1.60
CA CYS A 664 15.59 18.98 -0.44
C CYS A 664 16.02 17.87 0.53
N CYS A 665 16.61 16.78 0.02
CA CYS A 665 17.13 15.70 0.84
C CYS A 665 18.28 16.13 1.76
N CYS A 666 18.98 17.22 1.49
CA CYS A 666 20.07 17.74 2.33
C CYS A 666 19.63 18.82 3.32
N SER A 667 18.34 19.16 3.38
CA SER A 667 17.86 20.26 4.23
C SER A 667 17.75 19.83 5.71
N SER A 668 18.58 20.41 6.58
CA SER A 668 18.53 20.19 8.04
C SER A 668 17.57 21.18 8.72
N TYR A 669 16.27 21.00 8.50
CA TYR A 669 15.22 21.88 9.05
C TYR A 669 14.97 21.73 10.57
N ASP A 670 15.90 21.16 11.34
CA ASP A 670 15.67 20.72 12.73
C ASP A 670 15.86 21.80 13.81
N ALA A 671 16.45 22.95 13.50
CA ALA A 671 16.72 23.99 14.49
C ALA A 671 15.53 24.93 14.79
N ASP A 672 14.59 25.08 13.85
CA ASP A 672 13.55 26.12 13.92
C ASP A 672 12.14 25.61 14.25
N PHE A 673 11.84 24.32 14.01
CA PHE A 673 10.53 23.74 14.37
C PHE A 673 10.41 23.42 15.87
N THR A 674 11.50 23.05 16.53
CA THR A 674 11.53 22.86 18.00
C THR A 674 11.55 24.17 18.79
N ARG A 675 11.87 25.31 18.14
CA ARG A 675 11.75 26.65 18.74
C ARG A 675 10.34 27.21 18.67
N SER A 676 9.60 26.93 17.58
CA SER A 676 8.21 27.43 17.42
C SER A 676 7.18 26.74 18.32
N LEU A 677 7.50 25.58 18.91
CA LEU A 677 6.67 24.88 19.90
C LEU A 677 7.00 25.23 21.37
N LYS A 678 8.05 26.03 21.64
CA LYS A 678 8.52 26.31 23.01
C LYS A 678 8.16 27.69 23.56
N ASP A 679 7.55 28.57 22.77
CA ASP A 679 7.06 29.85 23.27
C ASP A 679 5.54 29.77 23.53
N PRO A 680 5.09 29.82 24.79
CA PRO A 680 3.67 29.91 25.10
C PRO A 680 3.20 31.32 24.73
N ILE A 681 2.69 31.49 23.51
CA ILE A 681 2.02 32.72 23.10
C ILE A 681 0.71 32.82 23.91
N ARG A 682 0.76 33.60 24.99
CA ARG A 682 -0.42 34.14 25.66
C ARG A 682 -1.27 34.90 24.63
N TYR A 683 -2.34 34.28 24.16
CA TYR A 683 -3.40 34.99 23.43
C TYR A 683 -4.19 35.85 24.43
N SER A 684 -3.79 37.11 24.55
CA SER A 684 -4.68 38.18 25.05
C SER A 684 -5.63 38.56 23.93
N GLY A 685 -6.94 38.45 24.17
CA GLY A 685 -7.97 38.78 23.22
C GLY A 685 -7.96 40.25 22.79
N LYS A 686 -7.92 40.48 21.46
CA LYS A 686 -8.79 41.39 20.69
C LYS A 686 -8.19 41.65 19.29
N GLY A 687 -8.91 41.20 18.26
CA GLY A 687 -9.05 41.88 16.96
C GLY A 687 -7.84 42.00 16.03
N SER A 688 -7.62 41.00 15.18
CA SER A 688 -7.46 41.16 13.72
C SER A 688 -7.20 39.80 13.08
N ARG A 689 -8.13 39.32 12.26
CA ARG A 689 -8.05 38.04 11.54
C ARG A 689 -7.01 38.11 10.42
N SER A 690 -5.91 37.39 10.56
CA SER A 690 -5.13 36.87 9.42
C SER A 690 -4.72 35.43 9.74
N HIS A 691 -5.61 34.49 9.40
CA HIS A 691 -5.32 33.05 9.49
C HIS A 691 -4.40 32.65 8.33
N CYS A 692 -3.27 32.02 8.63
CA CYS A 692 -2.63 31.12 7.68
C CYS A 692 -3.52 29.88 7.57
N ASN A 693 -4.35 29.86 6.53
CA ASN A 693 -5.20 28.71 6.23
C ASN A 693 -4.31 27.52 5.82
N PRO A 694 -4.51 26.31 6.39
CA PRO A 694 -4.25 25.09 5.66
C PRO A 694 -5.04 25.15 4.34
N ILE A 695 -4.45 24.65 3.26
CA ILE A 695 -5.10 24.60 1.93
C ILE A 695 -6.53 24.06 2.10
N PRO A 696 -7.59 24.79 1.69
CA PRO A 696 -8.95 24.30 1.84
C PRO A 696 -9.14 23.05 0.98
N GLU A 697 -9.33 21.90 1.61
CA GLU A 697 -9.75 20.66 0.96
C GLU A 697 -11.18 20.83 0.44
N ARG A 698 -11.31 21.37 -0.78
CA ARG A 698 -12.54 21.26 -1.56
C ARG A 698 -12.41 20.01 -2.45
N SER A 699 -13.36 19.11 -2.24
CA SER A 699 -13.62 17.81 -2.90
C SER A 699 -12.61 16.70 -2.60
N ALA A 700 -12.90 15.95 -1.54
CA ALA A 700 -12.32 14.66 -1.22
C ALA A 700 -12.63 13.53 -2.25
N HIS A 701 -12.99 13.87 -3.49
CA HIS A 701 -13.29 12.91 -4.57
C HIS A 701 -12.18 12.79 -5.62
N VAL A 702 -11.23 13.73 -5.67
CA VAL A 702 -10.17 13.76 -6.70
C VAL A 702 -8.89 13.06 -6.22
N GLY A 703 -8.73 12.90 -4.90
CA GLY A 703 -7.56 12.25 -4.29
C GLY A 703 -7.45 10.76 -4.59
N THR A 704 -8.57 10.11 -4.91
CA THR A 704 -8.69 8.70 -5.31
C THR A 704 -8.25 8.47 -6.76
N GLU A 705 -8.19 9.49 -7.62
CA GLU A 705 -8.00 9.29 -9.07
C GLU A 705 -6.59 8.79 -9.46
N CYS A 706 -5.54 9.09 -8.68
CA CYS A 706 -4.20 8.55 -8.93
C CYS A 706 -3.90 7.23 -8.20
N SER A 707 -4.83 6.72 -7.37
CA SER A 707 -4.60 5.51 -6.56
C SER A 707 -5.69 4.45 -6.70
N ALA A 708 -6.87 4.82 -7.21
CA ALA A 708 -7.98 3.94 -7.51
C ALA A 708 -8.36 4.09 -8.98
N GLY A 709 -7.94 3.13 -9.80
CA GLY A 709 -8.34 3.02 -11.22
C GLY A 709 -9.80 2.62 -11.43
N SER A 710 -10.73 3.00 -10.53
CA SER A 710 -12.05 2.36 -10.46
C SER A 710 -13.19 3.12 -11.16
N LEU A 711 -12.99 4.33 -11.70
CA LEU A 711 -14.09 5.08 -12.33
C LEU A 711 -13.95 5.26 -13.85
N ASN A 712 -12.75 5.12 -14.41
CA ASN A 712 -12.57 5.20 -15.86
C ASN A 712 -13.10 3.94 -16.57
N GLY A 713 -12.97 2.76 -15.95
CA GLY A 713 -13.48 1.50 -16.51
C GLY A 713 -15.01 1.38 -16.52
N GLU A 714 -15.74 2.17 -15.73
CA GLU A 714 -17.21 2.10 -15.63
C GLU A 714 -17.95 3.08 -16.56
N ILE A 715 -17.21 3.99 -17.23
CA ILE A 715 -17.74 4.98 -18.19
C ILE A 715 -17.39 4.59 -19.63
N GLU A 716 -16.48 3.64 -19.86
CA GLU A 716 -16.10 3.14 -21.19
C GLU A 716 -17.06 2.06 -21.75
N ASP A 717 -18.36 2.34 -21.81
CA ASP A 717 -19.29 1.65 -22.75
C ASP A 717 -19.38 2.46 -24.06
N LYS A 718 -18.24 2.93 -24.57
CA LYS A 718 -18.13 3.34 -25.96
C LYS A 718 -17.63 2.11 -26.71
N PRO A 719 -18.33 1.59 -27.73
CA PRO A 719 -17.89 0.40 -28.46
C PRO A 719 -16.58 0.74 -29.18
N SER A 720 -15.44 0.44 -28.54
CA SER A 720 -14.13 0.44 -29.15
C SER A 720 -13.95 -0.92 -29.78
N SER A 721 -13.80 -0.97 -31.10
CA SER A 721 -13.52 -2.18 -31.89
C SER A 721 -12.08 -2.67 -31.73
N SER A 722 -11.48 -2.51 -30.55
CA SER A 722 -10.16 -3.01 -30.23
C SER A 722 -10.35 -4.07 -29.16
N ASP A 723 -10.29 -5.33 -29.59
CA ASP A 723 -10.17 -6.50 -28.74
C ASP A 723 -9.20 -6.19 -27.59
N GLN A 724 -9.73 -6.00 -26.38
CA GLN A 724 -8.94 -6.29 -25.21
C GLN A 724 -8.72 -7.80 -25.28
N SER A 725 -7.54 -8.20 -25.75
CA SER A 725 -7.02 -9.50 -25.35
C SER A 725 -6.78 -9.39 -23.85
N GLU A 726 -7.82 -9.65 -23.06
CA GLU A 726 -7.61 -10.39 -21.83
C GLU A 726 -6.80 -11.60 -22.27
N SER A 727 -5.50 -11.55 -22.00
CA SER A 727 -4.69 -12.71 -22.17
C SER A 727 -5.15 -13.70 -21.10
N GLU A 728 -6.18 -14.49 -21.44
CA GLU A 728 -6.41 -15.82 -20.91
C GLU A 728 -5.15 -16.63 -21.22
N PHE A 729 -4.07 -16.35 -20.51
CA PHE A 729 -2.97 -17.29 -20.39
C PHE A 729 -3.48 -18.39 -19.49
N GLY A 730 -4.00 -19.43 -20.16
CA GLY A 730 -4.36 -20.69 -19.54
C GLY A 730 -3.30 -21.12 -18.53
N TYR A 731 -3.79 -21.68 -17.43
CA TYR A 731 -3.01 -22.37 -16.42
C TYR A 731 -2.00 -23.31 -17.10
N CYS A 732 -0.75 -22.85 -17.23
CA CYS A 732 0.37 -23.72 -17.45
C CYS A 732 1.05 -23.82 -16.09
N PRO A 733 1.00 -24.98 -15.40
CA PRO A 733 1.66 -25.14 -14.12
C PRO A 733 3.18 -25.12 -14.37
N VAL A 734 3.78 -23.93 -14.41
CA VAL A 734 5.23 -23.76 -14.39
C VAL A 734 5.68 -23.91 -12.93
N GLN A 735 5.44 -25.08 -12.34
CA GLN A 735 5.90 -25.42 -10.99
C GLN A 735 7.38 -25.83 -10.94
N HIS A 736 8.14 -25.61 -12.01
CA HIS A 736 9.52 -26.09 -12.11
C HIS A 736 10.50 -25.06 -12.66
N ILE A 737 10.62 -23.89 -12.00
CA ILE A 737 11.94 -23.23 -11.92
C ILE A 737 12.23 -22.97 -10.44
N ARG A 738 12.95 -23.95 -9.88
CA ARG A 738 13.50 -24.01 -8.53
C ARG A 738 14.51 -22.87 -8.34
N PHE A 739 14.57 -22.36 -7.09
CA PHE A 739 15.66 -21.59 -6.48
C PHE A 739 16.98 -21.65 -7.25
N VAL A 740 17.62 -20.50 -7.45
CA VAL A 740 18.99 -20.48 -7.98
C VAL A 740 19.86 -21.31 -7.02
N PRO A 741 20.52 -22.38 -7.48
CA PRO A 741 21.34 -23.20 -6.61
C PRO A 741 22.45 -22.34 -5.97
N LYS A 742 22.67 -22.53 -4.65
CA LYS A 742 23.72 -21.85 -3.87
C LYS A 742 25.13 -22.03 -4.46
N GLU A 743 25.32 -23.02 -5.35
CA GLU A 743 26.59 -23.39 -5.98
C GLU A 743 26.68 -23.04 -7.49
N SER A 744 25.80 -22.20 -8.02
CA SER A 744 25.90 -21.83 -9.44
C SER A 744 27.17 -21.00 -9.71
N ASN A 745 28.04 -21.53 -10.59
CA ASN A 745 29.32 -20.96 -11.05
C ASN A 745 29.23 -19.59 -11.78
N LEU A 746 28.14 -18.83 -11.59
CA LEU A 746 27.81 -17.61 -12.35
C LEU A 746 27.93 -16.31 -11.54
N SER A 747 28.11 -16.34 -10.22
CA SER A 747 28.16 -15.13 -9.39
C SER A 747 29.60 -14.73 -9.02
N SER A 748 30.46 -14.48 -10.01
CA SER A 748 31.77 -13.83 -9.79
C SER A 748 31.68 -12.30 -9.62
N ALA A 749 30.47 -11.75 -9.46
CA ALA A 749 30.22 -10.32 -9.49
C ALA A 749 29.87 -9.77 -8.10
N THR A 750 30.68 -8.80 -7.63
CA THR A 750 30.40 -7.96 -6.47
C THR A 750 28.99 -7.36 -6.53
N LEU A 751 28.29 -7.31 -5.39
CA LEU A 751 27.02 -6.59 -5.23
C LEU A 751 27.24 -5.10 -5.56
N ARG A 752 26.58 -4.59 -6.60
CA ARG A 752 26.72 -3.19 -7.03
C ARG A 752 25.60 -2.33 -6.45
N GLU A 753 25.89 -1.07 -6.14
CA GLU A 753 24.90 -0.12 -5.63
C GLU A 753 23.77 0.14 -6.66
N GLU A 754 24.08 0.09 -7.95
CA GLU A 754 23.10 0.23 -9.03
C GLU A 754 22.13 -0.97 -9.13
N GLU A 755 22.62 -2.18 -8.84
CA GLU A 755 21.77 -3.37 -8.74
C GLU A 755 20.82 -3.25 -7.55
N LEU A 756 21.32 -2.74 -6.41
CA LEU A 756 20.48 -2.49 -5.24
C LEU A 756 19.41 -1.42 -5.50
N LEU A 757 19.70 -0.39 -6.28
CA LEU A 757 18.71 0.62 -6.66
C LEU A 757 17.60 0.03 -7.54
N ASP A 758 17.96 -0.80 -8.52
CA ASP A 758 16.99 -1.50 -9.38
C ASP A 758 16.08 -2.42 -8.55
N VAL A 759 16.66 -3.20 -7.62
CA VAL A 759 15.90 -4.03 -6.67
C VAL A 759 15.02 -3.17 -5.75
N LEU A 760 15.52 -2.02 -5.26
CA LEU A 760 14.76 -1.10 -4.42
C LEU A 760 13.50 -0.58 -5.13
N LEU A 761 13.61 -0.20 -6.41
CA LEU A 761 12.48 0.28 -7.21
C LEU A 761 11.45 -0.84 -7.47
N LEU A 762 11.91 -2.06 -7.72
CA LEU A 762 11.02 -3.20 -7.87
C LEU A 762 10.30 -3.53 -6.55
N LEU A 763 11.02 -3.56 -5.42
CA LEU A 763 10.44 -3.75 -4.08
C LEU A 763 9.45 -2.65 -3.70
N TYR A 764 9.70 -1.41 -4.15
CA TYR A 764 8.73 -0.31 -4.01
C TYR A 764 7.41 -0.66 -4.70
N HIS A 765 7.48 -1.05 -5.98
CA HIS A 765 6.31 -1.36 -6.79
C HIS A 765 5.51 -2.57 -6.24
N ILE A 766 6.18 -3.70 -5.96
CA ILE A 766 5.48 -4.92 -5.49
C ILE A 766 5.08 -4.87 -4.01
N GLY A 767 5.84 -4.17 -3.17
CA GLY A 767 5.72 -4.24 -1.72
C GLY A 767 5.18 -2.96 -1.09
N LEU A 768 5.80 -1.82 -1.37
CA LEU A 768 5.53 -0.58 -0.64
C LEU A 768 4.33 0.21 -1.19
N ALA A 769 4.14 0.24 -2.50
CA ALA A 769 3.06 0.98 -3.17
C ALA A 769 1.66 0.58 -2.66
N PRO A 770 1.30 -0.70 -2.45
CA PRO A 770 0.02 -1.08 -1.85
C PRO A 770 -0.21 -0.47 -0.47
N ASN A 771 0.84 -0.39 0.37
CA ASN A 771 0.74 0.21 1.71
C ASN A 771 0.51 1.72 1.64
N PHE A 772 1.13 2.42 0.68
CA PHE A 772 0.88 3.84 0.46
C PHE A 772 -0.51 4.11 -0.10
N LYS A 773 -1.01 3.27 -1.01
CA LYS A 773 -2.41 3.33 -1.47
C LYS A 773 -3.38 3.17 -0.30
N GLN A 774 -3.12 2.22 0.60
CA GLN A 774 -3.93 2.01 1.81
C GLN A 774 -3.82 3.19 2.80
N ALA A 775 -2.62 3.75 3.01
CA ALA A 775 -2.43 4.93 3.84
C ALA A 775 -3.19 6.15 3.29
N SER A 776 -3.09 6.39 1.97
CA SER A 776 -3.81 7.45 1.26
C SER A 776 -5.33 7.30 1.38
N TYR A 777 -5.84 6.07 1.28
CA TYR A 777 -7.25 5.75 1.53
C TYR A 777 -7.68 6.19 2.93
N TYR A 778 -6.98 5.74 3.98
CA TYR A 778 -7.34 6.10 5.35
C TYR A 778 -7.23 7.60 5.62
N MET A 779 -6.21 8.28 5.10
CA MET A 779 -6.06 9.73 5.26
C MET A 779 -7.21 10.51 4.59
N SER A 780 -7.62 10.11 3.38
CA SER A 780 -8.76 10.73 2.69
C SER A 780 -10.07 10.49 3.43
N HIS A 781 -10.30 9.26 3.90
CA HIS A 781 -11.50 8.90 4.66
C HIS A 781 -11.52 9.56 6.04
N GLN A 782 -10.37 9.75 6.68
CA GLN A 782 -10.25 10.51 7.93
C GLN A 782 -10.78 11.93 7.75
N SER A 783 -10.30 12.67 6.74
CA SER A 783 -10.75 14.04 6.48
C SER A 783 -12.25 14.11 6.15
N GLN A 784 -12.74 13.22 5.29
CA GLN A 784 -14.16 13.13 4.95
C GLN A 784 -15.03 12.87 6.19
N SER A 785 -14.63 11.93 7.03
CA SER A 785 -15.40 11.54 8.23
C SER A 785 -15.39 12.64 9.29
N ILE A 786 -14.27 13.37 9.44
CA ILE A 786 -14.22 14.57 10.29
C ILE A 786 -15.20 15.63 9.77
N SER A 787 -15.23 15.89 8.47
CA SER A 787 -16.18 16.86 7.89
C SER A 787 -17.65 16.45 8.08
N LEU A 788 -17.97 15.16 7.94
CA LEU A 788 -19.32 14.62 8.20
C LEU A 788 -19.70 14.76 9.68
N LEU A 789 -18.75 14.53 10.59
CA LEU A 789 -18.95 14.70 12.03
C LEU A 789 -19.24 16.17 12.40
N GLU A 790 -18.45 17.11 11.87
CA GLU A 790 -18.65 18.55 12.08
C GLU A 790 -20.02 19.03 11.58
N GLU A 791 -20.44 18.54 10.40
CA GLU A 791 -21.74 18.88 9.83
C GLU A 791 -22.89 18.25 10.63
N ALA A 792 -22.74 17.01 11.11
CA ALA A 792 -23.72 16.39 12.01
C ALA A 792 -23.85 17.18 13.32
N ASP A 793 -22.75 17.62 13.92
CA ASP A 793 -22.75 18.45 15.13
C ASP A 793 -23.43 19.81 14.89
N LYS A 794 -23.23 20.41 13.72
CA LYS A 794 -23.92 21.64 13.33
C LYS A 794 -25.43 21.41 13.18
N GLN A 795 -25.85 20.35 12.50
CA GLN A 795 -27.27 20.02 12.33
C GLN A 795 -27.97 19.69 13.66
N ILE A 796 -27.24 19.09 14.61
CA ILE A 796 -27.72 18.84 15.98
C ILE A 796 -27.95 20.16 16.73
N LYS A 797 -27.10 21.17 16.54
CA LYS A 797 -27.27 22.51 17.16
C LYS A 797 -28.44 23.28 16.56
N ASP A 798 -28.73 23.09 15.27
CA ASP A 798 -29.72 23.88 14.53
C ASP A 798 -31.16 23.30 14.50
N ARG A 799 -31.40 22.02 14.85
CA ARG A 799 -32.72 21.36 14.70
C ARG A 799 -33.46 21.07 16.02
N ALA A 800 -34.79 21.26 16.03
CA ALA A 800 -35.67 21.14 17.21
C ALA A 800 -36.57 19.88 17.29
N CYS A 801 -36.54 18.95 16.31
CA CYS A 801 -37.42 17.77 16.29
C CYS A 801 -36.79 16.53 16.97
N SER A 802 -37.52 15.90 17.91
CA SER A 802 -36.98 14.89 18.83
C SER A 802 -36.53 13.58 18.17
N GLU A 803 -37.25 13.07 17.17
CA GLU A 803 -36.95 11.78 16.56
C GLU A 803 -35.81 11.86 15.54
N GLN A 804 -35.76 12.95 14.77
CA GLN A 804 -34.64 13.23 13.88
C GLN A 804 -33.35 13.53 14.65
N LEU A 805 -33.45 14.17 15.82
CA LEU A 805 -32.33 14.40 16.72
C LEU A 805 -31.73 13.09 17.25
N LYS A 806 -32.56 12.07 17.54
CA LYS A 806 -32.09 10.75 17.97
C LYS A 806 -31.27 10.07 16.87
N ARG A 807 -31.79 10.02 15.63
CA ARG A 807 -31.08 9.46 14.47
C ARG A 807 -29.77 10.21 14.17
N LEU A 808 -29.77 11.54 14.29
CA LEU A 808 -28.56 12.35 14.10
C LEU A 808 -27.51 12.08 15.19
N LYS A 809 -27.92 11.86 16.45
CA LYS A 809 -27.00 11.48 17.53
C LYS A 809 -26.42 10.08 17.34
N GLU A 810 -27.22 9.13 16.87
CA GLU A 810 -26.76 7.79 16.50
C GLU A 810 -25.75 7.85 15.34
N ALA A 811 -26.06 8.61 14.27
CA ALA A 811 -25.14 8.83 13.16
C ALA A 811 -23.83 9.53 13.59
N ARG A 812 -23.93 10.56 14.43
CA ARG A 812 -22.75 11.25 15.00
C ARG A 812 -21.85 10.30 15.78
N ASN A 813 -22.42 9.38 16.57
CA ASN A 813 -21.63 8.39 17.30
C ASN A 813 -20.93 7.42 16.32
N GLY A 814 -21.61 6.96 15.27
CA GLY A 814 -21.01 6.16 14.21
C GLY A 814 -19.84 6.87 13.53
N TYR A 815 -20.03 8.12 13.09
CA TYR A 815 -18.95 8.93 12.49
C TYR A 815 -17.78 9.15 13.45
N ARG A 816 -18.04 9.32 14.76
CA ARG A 816 -16.97 9.46 15.76
C ARG A 816 -16.15 8.18 15.88
N GLU A 817 -16.79 7.01 15.92
CA GLU A 817 -16.10 5.71 15.96
C GLU A 817 -15.24 5.49 14.70
N GLU A 818 -15.78 5.83 13.52
CA GLU A 818 -15.04 5.79 12.25
C GLU A 818 -13.83 6.73 12.25
N VAL A 819 -13.99 7.97 12.71
CA VAL A 819 -12.87 8.93 12.84
C VAL A 819 -11.79 8.39 13.77
N ILE A 820 -12.16 7.84 14.93
CA ILE A 820 -11.20 7.27 15.89
C ILE A 820 -10.39 6.14 15.23
N GLU A 821 -11.06 5.24 14.50
CA GLU A 821 -10.41 4.15 13.78
C GLU A 821 -9.46 4.67 12.70
N TYR A 822 -9.91 5.61 11.86
CA TYR A 822 -9.08 6.20 10.82
C TYR A 822 -7.88 6.96 11.38
N VAL A 823 -8.04 7.70 12.48
CA VAL A 823 -6.93 8.41 13.13
C VAL A 823 -5.87 7.42 13.62
N ARG A 824 -6.26 6.28 14.23
CA ARG A 824 -5.32 5.24 14.67
C ARG A 824 -4.56 4.63 13.49
N HIS A 825 -5.26 4.28 12.42
CA HIS A 825 -4.62 3.76 11.21
C HIS A 825 -3.66 4.78 10.59
N CYS A 826 -4.07 6.04 10.43
CA CYS A 826 -3.22 7.11 9.94
C CYS A 826 -1.97 7.27 10.82
N ALA A 827 -2.12 7.33 12.15
CA ALA A 827 -1.00 7.42 13.08
C ALA A 827 -0.02 6.24 12.93
N TRP A 828 -0.53 5.01 12.76
CA TRP A 828 0.32 3.84 12.49
C TRP A 828 1.09 3.95 11.17
N TYR A 829 0.46 4.41 10.09
CA TYR A 829 1.16 4.65 8.82
C TYR A 829 2.19 5.77 8.92
N ARG A 830 1.91 6.83 9.69
CA ARG A 830 2.89 7.90 9.98
C ARG A 830 4.13 7.35 10.65
N VAL A 831 3.95 6.54 11.69
CA VAL A 831 5.02 5.87 12.44
C VAL A 831 5.81 4.90 11.56
N SER A 832 5.14 4.06 10.78
CA SER A 832 5.77 2.95 10.06
C SER A 832 6.39 3.35 8.70
N LEU A 833 5.78 4.27 7.95
CA LEU A 833 6.19 4.61 6.58
C LEU A 833 6.81 6.01 6.46
N PHE A 834 6.28 7.00 7.19
CA PHE A 834 6.60 8.43 6.99
C PHE A 834 7.67 8.97 7.95
N SER A 835 8.57 8.13 8.44
CA SER A 835 9.73 8.62 9.19
C SER A 835 10.59 9.56 8.32
N ARG A 836 11.15 10.60 8.91
CA ARG A 836 11.83 11.67 8.18
C ARG A 836 13.00 11.18 7.31
N TRP A 837 13.79 10.24 7.81
CA TRP A 837 14.93 9.69 7.06
C TRP A 837 14.47 8.84 5.85
N LYS A 838 13.34 8.11 5.97
CA LYS A 838 12.73 7.39 4.85
C LYS A 838 12.24 8.36 3.78
N GLN A 839 11.50 9.41 4.17
CA GLN A 839 11.03 10.44 3.23
C GLN A 839 12.20 11.11 2.49
N ARG A 840 13.30 11.41 3.20
CA ARG A 840 14.55 11.92 2.62
C ARG A 840 15.14 10.96 1.58
N GLY A 841 15.28 9.68 1.95
CA GLY A 841 15.79 8.65 1.04
C GLY A 841 14.91 8.47 -0.18
N MET A 842 13.59 8.36 0.02
CA MET A 842 12.60 8.23 -1.06
C MET A 842 12.69 9.40 -2.04
N TYR A 843 12.79 10.63 -1.52
CA TYR A 843 12.95 11.81 -2.38
C TYR A 843 14.25 11.74 -3.19
N ALA A 844 15.36 11.34 -2.56
CA ALA A 844 16.64 11.19 -3.25
C ALA A 844 16.56 10.11 -4.35
N THR A 845 15.92 8.97 -4.08
CA THR A 845 15.61 7.93 -5.07
C THR A 845 14.76 8.48 -6.20
N CYS A 846 13.65 9.15 -5.89
CA CYS A 846 12.76 9.78 -6.86
C CYS A 846 13.55 10.72 -7.80
N MET A 847 14.35 11.65 -7.27
CA MET A 847 15.14 12.59 -8.08
C MET A 847 16.23 11.91 -8.91
N TRP A 848 16.88 10.89 -8.36
CA TRP A 848 17.89 10.11 -9.08
C TRP A 848 17.24 9.38 -10.27
N THR A 849 16.07 8.76 -10.07
CA THR A 849 15.31 8.05 -11.12
C THR A 849 14.83 9.01 -12.21
N VAL A 850 14.26 10.18 -11.87
CA VAL A 850 13.85 11.18 -12.89
C VAL A 850 15.03 11.57 -13.77
N GLN A 851 16.19 11.86 -13.16
CA GLN A 851 17.37 12.27 -13.91
C GLN A 851 17.88 11.15 -14.82
N LEU A 852 17.92 9.91 -14.33
CA LEU A 852 18.28 8.76 -15.15
C LEU A 852 17.33 8.61 -16.35
N LEU A 853 16.02 8.68 -16.13
CA LEU A 853 15.02 8.55 -17.20
C LEU A 853 15.10 9.70 -18.22
N LEU A 854 15.38 10.93 -17.78
CA LEU A 854 15.61 12.06 -18.68
C LEU A 854 16.86 11.86 -19.55
N VAL A 855 17.95 11.31 -19.00
CA VAL A 855 19.16 11.00 -19.78
C VAL A 855 18.89 9.87 -20.77
N LEU A 856 18.23 8.80 -20.32
CA LEU A 856 17.86 7.66 -21.16
C LEU A 856 16.90 8.04 -22.28
N SER A 857 16.00 9.01 -22.05
CA SER A 857 15.05 9.51 -23.05
C SER A 857 15.70 10.12 -24.28
N LYS A 858 16.99 10.51 -24.19
CA LYS A 858 17.79 11.01 -25.32
C LYS A 858 18.37 9.87 -26.17
N LEU A 859 18.31 8.62 -25.69
CA LEU A 859 18.80 7.41 -26.34
C LEU A 859 17.61 6.55 -26.78
N ASP A 860 17.15 6.74 -28.02
CA ASP A 860 15.93 6.10 -28.54
C ASP A 860 15.96 4.57 -28.45
N SER A 861 17.10 3.95 -28.74
CA SER A 861 17.28 2.49 -28.72
C SER A 861 17.17 1.88 -27.33
N VAL A 862 17.53 2.61 -26.28
CA VAL A 862 17.59 2.12 -24.89
C VAL A 862 16.32 2.46 -24.11
N PHE A 863 15.72 3.63 -24.36
CA PHE A 863 14.55 4.12 -23.63
C PHE A 863 13.39 3.12 -23.64
N VAL A 864 13.18 2.46 -24.78
CA VAL A 864 12.14 1.46 -25.00
C VAL A 864 12.31 0.19 -24.14
N TYR A 865 13.53 -0.15 -23.71
CA TYR A 865 13.84 -1.33 -22.90
C TYR A 865 13.68 -1.13 -21.38
N ILE A 866 13.42 0.10 -20.93
CA ILE A 866 13.24 0.41 -19.52
C ILE A 866 12.01 -0.33 -18.99
N PRO A 867 12.08 -1.06 -17.87
CA PRO A 867 10.91 -1.69 -17.29
C PRO A 867 9.90 -0.67 -16.75
N GLU A 868 8.61 -0.97 -16.92
CA GLU A 868 7.50 -0.05 -16.62
C GLU A 868 7.48 0.42 -15.15
N PHE A 869 7.85 -0.46 -14.21
CA PHE A 869 7.88 -0.14 -12.78
C PHE A 869 8.80 1.04 -12.43
N TYR A 870 9.81 1.38 -13.25
CA TYR A 870 10.64 2.57 -13.02
C TYR A 870 9.81 3.86 -13.07
N LEU A 871 8.88 3.92 -14.04
CA LEU A 871 8.03 5.08 -14.25
C LEU A 871 6.90 5.11 -13.21
N GLU A 872 6.30 3.96 -12.92
CA GLU A 872 5.25 3.85 -11.91
C GLU A 872 5.76 4.18 -10.51
N ALA A 873 6.87 3.54 -10.08
CA ALA A 873 7.47 3.80 -8.79
C ALA A 873 7.87 5.26 -8.65
N LEU A 874 8.35 5.89 -9.73
CA LEU A 874 8.68 7.31 -9.74
C LEU A 874 7.44 8.19 -9.50
N VAL A 875 6.39 8.02 -10.30
CA VAL A 875 5.20 8.87 -10.22
C VAL A 875 4.47 8.67 -8.89
N ASP A 876 4.34 7.43 -8.44
CA ASP A 876 3.72 7.09 -7.15
C ASP A 876 4.55 7.65 -5.97
N CYS A 877 5.86 7.39 -5.92
CA CYS A 877 6.77 7.95 -4.90
C CYS A 877 6.66 9.48 -4.81
N PHE A 878 6.60 10.16 -5.95
CA PHE A 878 6.52 11.61 -6.00
C PHE A 878 5.22 12.13 -5.38
N HIS A 879 4.07 11.52 -5.72
CA HIS A 879 2.77 11.93 -5.17
C HIS A 879 2.59 11.53 -3.72
N VAL A 880 3.16 10.41 -3.29
CA VAL A 880 3.21 10.01 -1.88
C VAL A 880 3.98 11.04 -1.05
N LEU A 881 5.15 11.49 -1.50
CA LEU A 881 5.93 12.52 -0.81
C LEU A 881 5.21 13.87 -0.80
N ARG A 882 4.50 14.21 -1.87
CA ARG A 882 3.70 15.45 -1.96
C ARG A 882 2.52 15.45 -0.98
N LYS A 883 1.86 14.30 -0.80
CA LYS A 883 0.69 14.12 0.09
C LYS A 883 1.07 13.67 1.51
N SER A 884 2.36 13.52 1.81
CA SER A 884 2.78 12.97 3.10
C SER A 884 2.35 13.87 4.25
N ASP A 885 1.94 13.25 5.35
CA ASP A 885 1.62 13.95 6.60
C ASP A 885 2.37 13.24 7.74
N PRO A 886 3.42 13.84 8.33
CA PRO A 886 3.86 15.21 8.12
C PRO A 886 4.47 15.45 6.73
N PRO A 887 4.38 16.69 6.20
CA PRO A 887 4.99 17.04 4.93
C PRO A 887 6.50 16.89 5.02
N PHE A 888 7.12 16.24 4.02
CA PHE A 888 8.58 16.05 3.98
C PHE A 888 9.34 17.39 4.06
N VAL A 889 8.92 18.36 3.24
CA VAL A 889 9.38 19.75 3.28
C VAL A 889 8.18 20.67 2.99
N PRO A 890 8.21 21.95 3.43
CA PRO A 890 7.19 22.91 3.04
C PRO A 890 7.02 22.99 1.52
N SER A 891 5.78 23.13 1.04
CA SER A 891 5.44 23.16 -0.39
C SER A 891 6.31 24.16 -1.19
N ALA A 892 6.62 25.31 -0.60
CA ALA A 892 7.48 26.33 -1.21
C ALA A 892 8.90 25.82 -1.53
N ILE A 893 9.47 24.94 -0.70
CA ILE A 893 10.81 24.37 -0.91
C ILE A 893 10.72 23.23 -1.93
N PHE A 894 9.71 22.38 -1.79
CA PHE A 894 9.44 21.28 -2.72
C PHE A 894 9.31 21.77 -4.17
N ILE A 895 8.58 22.87 -4.36
CA ILE A 895 8.34 23.49 -5.67
C ILE A 895 9.63 24.08 -6.25
N LYS A 896 10.42 24.81 -5.44
CA LYS A 896 11.63 25.48 -5.92
C LYS A 896 12.78 24.52 -6.24
N GLN A 897 12.93 23.43 -5.49
CA GLN A 897 14.14 22.60 -5.52
C GLN A 897 13.91 21.16 -6.00
N GLY A 898 12.66 20.71 -6.18
CA GLY A 898 12.35 19.31 -6.49
C GLY A 898 11.39 19.04 -7.64
N LEU A 899 10.70 20.06 -8.11
CA LEU A 899 9.61 19.87 -9.07
C LEU A 899 10.07 19.95 -10.53
N THR A 900 11.12 20.72 -10.84
CA THR A 900 11.48 21.05 -12.23
C THR A 900 11.79 19.82 -13.08
N SER A 901 12.69 18.94 -12.64
CA SER A 901 13.05 17.74 -13.40
C SER A 901 11.84 16.82 -13.62
N PHE A 902 10.99 16.67 -12.59
CA PHE A 902 9.79 15.84 -12.67
C PHE A 902 8.79 16.41 -13.68
N VAL A 903 8.53 17.72 -13.63
CA VAL A 903 7.67 18.41 -14.62
C VAL A 903 8.23 18.28 -16.04
N THR A 904 9.53 18.48 -16.22
CA THR A 904 10.19 18.31 -17.54
C THR A 904 9.96 16.91 -18.10
N PHE A 905 10.10 15.87 -17.26
CA PHE A 905 9.88 14.48 -17.67
C PHE A 905 8.42 14.21 -18.03
N VAL A 906 7.49 14.49 -17.11
CA VAL A 906 6.07 14.17 -17.31
C VAL A 906 5.50 14.89 -18.54
N VAL A 907 5.84 16.17 -18.74
CA VAL A 907 5.35 16.96 -19.87
C VAL A 907 6.00 16.57 -21.19
N THR A 908 7.21 16.01 -21.17
CA THR A 908 7.86 15.49 -22.37
C THR A 908 7.28 14.15 -22.82
N HIS A 909 6.86 13.29 -21.88
CA HIS A 909 6.59 11.89 -22.18
C HIS A 909 5.12 11.43 -22.11
N PHE A 910 4.18 12.26 -21.64
CA PHE A 910 2.77 11.83 -21.52
C PHE A 910 2.10 11.44 -22.85
N ASN A 911 2.57 11.99 -23.98
CA ASN A 911 2.10 11.64 -25.32
C ASN A 911 3.25 11.10 -26.21
N ASP A 912 4.23 10.44 -25.60
CA ASP A 912 5.39 9.87 -26.32
C ASP A 912 5.04 8.47 -26.86
N PRO A 913 5.12 8.25 -28.19
CA PRO A 913 4.77 6.97 -28.80
C PRO A 913 5.72 5.82 -28.43
N ARG A 914 6.92 6.12 -27.88
CA ARG A 914 7.86 5.10 -27.38
C ARG A 914 7.33 4.38 -26.13
N ILE A 915 6.35 4.97 -25.44
CA ILE A 915 5.63 4.36 -24.31
C ILE A 915 4.37 3.67 -24.86
N SER A 916 4.47 2.35 -25.06
CA SER A 916 3.41 1.49 -25.59
C SER A 916 2.23 1.34 -24.63
N SER A 917 2.49 1.22 -23.32
CA SER A 917 1.43 1.12 -22.31
C SER A 917 0.64 2.42 -22.23
N ALA A 918 -0.65 2.33 -22.52
CA ALA A 918 -1.56 3.45 -22.43
C ALA A 918 -1.89 3.80 -20.97
N GLU A 919 -1.83 2.83 -20.04
CA GLU A 919 -2.02 3.09 -18.60
C GLU A 919 -0.91 3.98 -18.03
N LEU A 920 0.33 3.79 -18.48
CA LEU A 920 1.44 4.67 -18.09
C LEU A 920 1.29 6.09 -18.63
N ARG A 921 0.79 6.24 -19.87
CA ARG A 921 0.49 7.56 -20.44
C ARG A 921 -0.64 8.25 -19.67
N ASP A 922 -1.67 7.50 -19.29
CA ASP A 922 -2.76 7.97 -18.43
C ASP A 922 -2.24 8.39 -17.05
N LEU A 923 -1.34 7.61 -16.45
CA LEU A 923 -0.71 7.91 -15.17
C LEU A 923 0.07 9.23 -15.22
N LEU A 924 0.82 9.48 -16.30
CA LEU A 924 1.52 10.76 -16.53
C LEU A 924 0.52 11.92 -16.69
N LEU A 925 -0.54 11.74 -17.47
CA LEU A 925 -1.60 12.75 -17.65
C LEU A 925 -2.33 13.07 -16.34
N GLN A 926 -2.69 12.06 -15.55
CA GLN A 926 -3.29 12.24 -14.23
C GLN A 926 -2.36 13.00 -13.29
N SER A 927 -1.06 12.70 -13.33
CA SER A 927 -0.04 13.44 -12.58
C SER A 927 -0.04 14.93 -12.92
N ILE A 928 -0.09 15.30 -14.20
CA ILE A 928 -0.23 16.70 -14.65
C ILE A 928 -1.54 17.30 -14.14
N SER A 929 -2.66 16.60 -14.32
CA SER A 929 -3.99 17.04 -13.88
C SER A 929 -3.99 17.40 -12.39
N VAL A 930 -3.37 16.57 -11.54
CA VAL A 930 -3.29 16.80 -10.10
C VAL A 930 -2.39 18.00 -9.77
N LEU A 931 -1.24 18.16 -10.42
CA LEU A 931 -0.32 19.25 -10.11
C LEU A 931 -0.87 20.62 -10.52
N VAL A 932 -1.52 20.72 -11.68
CA VAL A 932 -2.09 21.98 -12.22
C VAL A 932 -3.28 22.49 -11.37
N GLN A 933 -3.90 21.64 -10.55
CA GLN A 933 -4.98 22.05 -9.62
C GLN A 933 -4.52 23.05 -8.55
N TYR A 934 -3.24 23.05 -8.20
CA TYR A 934 -2.70 23.89 -7.15
C TYR A 934 -1.92 25.07 -7.76
N LYS A 935 -2.29 26.30 -7.36
CA LYS A 935 -1.71 27.55 -7.90
C LYS A 935 -0.18 27.60 -7.81
N GLU A 936 0.38 27.09 -6.72
CA GLU A 936 1.83 27.12 -6.47
C GLU A 936 2.60 26.19 -7.44
N TYR A 937 2.03 25.02 -7.77
CA TYR A 937 2.62 24.07 -8.70
C TYR A 937 2.44 24.52 -10.15
N LEU A 938 1.30 25.14 -10.48
CA LEU A 938 1.06 25.73 -11.81
C LEU A 938 2.14 26.76 -12.17
N ALA A 939 2.58 27.60 -11.22
CA ALA A 939 3.67 28.54 -11.44
C ALA A 939 4.98 27.86 -11.87
N ALA A 940 5.23 26.63 -11.42
CA ALA A 940 6.40 25.87 -11.85
C ALA A 940 6.29 25.41 -13.31
N PHE A 941 5.09 25.02 -13.77
CA PHE A 941 4.83 24.72 -15.18
C PHE A 941 5.01 25.97 -16.05
N GLU A 942 4.58 27.15 -15.58
CA GLU A 942 4.77 28.42 -16.28
C GLU A 942 6.23 28.85 -16.38
N SER A 943 7.08 28.43 -15.43
CA SER A 943 8.52 28.71 -15.46
C SER A 943 9.36 27.68 -16.23
N ASN A 944 8.77 26.54 -16.61
CA ASN A 944 9.48 25.43 -17.22
C ASN A 944 9.48 25.54 -18.76
N GLY A 945 10.68 25.65 -19.35
CA GLY A 945 10.84 25.80 -20.80
C GLY A 945 10.25 24.65 -21.62
N ALA A 946 10.39 23.40 -21.16
CA ALA A 946 9.83 22.23 -21.86
C ALA A 946 8.29 22.25 -21.83
N ALA A 947 7.70 22.68 -20.71
CA ALA A 947 6.26 22.77 -20.58
C ALA A 947 5.66 23.86 -21.48
N ILE A 948 6.28 25.03 -21.54
CA ILE A 948 5.88 26.11 -22.45
C ILE A 948 5.86 25.64 -23.91
N GLN A 949 6.91 24.91 -24.33
CA GLN A 949 7.10 24.55 -25.74
C GLN A 949 6.27 23.36 -26.20
N ARG A 950 6.17 22.29 -25.39
CA ARG A 950 5.61 21.00 -25.83
C ARG A 950 4.17 20.76 -25.37
N MET A 951 3.82 21.20 -24.16
CA MET A 951 2.55 20.87 -23.52
C MET A 951 1.30 21.25 -24.34
N PRO A 952 1.20 22.46 -24.94
CA PRO A 952 -0.03 22.87 -25.63
C PRO A 952 -0.39 21.96 -26.82
N LYS A 953 0.58 21.69 -27.71
CA LYS A 953 0.37 20.81 -28.88
C LYS A 953 0.16 19.35 -28.48
N ALA A 954 0.90 18.89 -27.47
CA ALA A 954 0.79 17.52 -26.98
C ALA A 954 -0.57 17.25 -26.28
N LEU A 955 -1.15 18.23 -25.58
CA LEU A 955 -2.49 18.09 -24.96
C LEU A 955 -3.60 18.01 -26.00
N LEU A 956 -3.54 18.85 -27.05
CA LEU A 956 -4.52 18.82 -28.15
C LEU A 956 -4.50 17.48 -28.89
N SER A 957 -3.32 16.93 -29.14
CA SER A 957 -3.16 15.63 -29.81
C SER A 957 -3.55 14.44 -28.92
N ALA A 958 -3.27 14.51 -27.62
CA ALA A 958 -3.63 13.49 -26.63
C ALA A 958 -5.13 13.44 -26.30
N PHE A 959 -5.94 14.40 -26.75
CA PHE A 959 -7.40 14.31 -26.62
C PHE A 959 -7.94 13.20 -27.54
N ASP A 960 -8.04 11.98 -27.01
CA ASP A 960 -8.56 10.80 -27.69
C ASP A 960 -9.70 10.14 -26.89
N ASN A 961 -10.23 9.00 -27.37
CA ASN A 961 -11.37 8.34 -26.72
C ASN A 961 -11.08 7.84 -25.30
N ARG A 962 -9.80 7.69 -24.92
CA ARG A 962 -9.37 7.12 -23.64
C ARG A 962 -8.95 8.21 -22.65
N SER A 963 -8.20 9.20 -23.12
CA SER A 963 -7.54 10.23 -22.30
C SER A 963 -8.30 11.55 -22.23
N TRP A 964 -9.50 11.65 -22.84
CA TRP A 964 -10.23 12.91 -22.89
C TRP A 964 -10.61 13.46 -21.51
N ILE A 965 -10.88 12.62 -20.50
CA ILE A 965 -11.23 13.06 -19.14
C ILE A 965 -10.07 13.84 -18.49
N PRO A 966 -8.86 13.26 -18.31
CA PRO A 966 -7.75 13.99 -17.71
C PRO A 966 -7.32 15.18 -18.55
N VAL A 967 -7.35 15.10 -19.88
CA VAL A 967 -7.04 16.24 -20.76
C VAL A 967 -8.06 17.37 -20.59
N THR A 968 -9.36 17.07 -20.52
CA THR A 968 -10.41 18.07 -20.28
C THR A 968 -10.21 18.76 -18.93
N SER A 969 -9.88 18.00 -17.88
CA SER A 969 -9.58 18.56 -16.56
C SER A 969 -8.39 19.53 -16.63
N ILE A 970 -7.30 19.15 -17.29
CA ILE A 970 -6.12 20.01 -17.46
C ILE A 970 -6.49 21.28 -18.24
N LEU A 971 -7.10 21.14 -19.42
CA LEU A 971 -7.48 22.27 -20.27
C LEU A 971 -8.39 23.23 -19.51
N LEU A 972 -9.40 22.72 -18.80
CA LEU A 972 -10.31 23.52 -17.99
C LEU A 972 -9.56 24.28 -16.88
N ARG A 973 -8.59 23.66 -16.22
CA ARG A 973 -7.81 24.35 -15.17
C ARG A 973 -6.94 25.46 -15.77
N LEU A 974 -6.33 25.23 -16.93
CA LEU A 974 -5.55 26.26 -17.63
C LEU A 974 -6.46 27.40 -18.14
N SER A 975 -7.68 27.09 -18.58
CA SER A 975 -8.61 28.05 -19.22
C SER A 975 -9.59 28.75 -18.29
N LYS A 976 -9.78 28.29 -17.04
CA LYS A 976 -10.74 28.89 -16.09
C LYS A 976 -10.52 30.40 -15.94
N GLY A 977 -11.45 31.25 -16.40
CA GLY A 977 -11.37 32.70 -16.17
C GLY A 977 -12.00 33.62 -17.22
N SER A 978 -12.41 33.10 -18.38
CA SER A 978 -12.92 33.87 -19.52
C SER A 978 -14.29 33.40 -20.04
N GLY A 979 -15.28 33.22 -19.16
CA GLY A 979 -16.61 32.72 -19.55
C GLY A 979 -17.79 33.48 -18.92
N PHE A 980 -18.96 33.38 -19.55
CA PHE A 980 -20.23 33.83 -18.99
C PHE A 980 -20.49 33.10 -17.67
N GLY A 981 -20.64 33.89 -16.61
CA GLY A 981 -20.89 33.38 -15.26
C GLY A 981 -19.67 32.96 -14.43
N SER A 982 -18.44 33.05 -14.93
CA SER A 982 -17.27 32.88 -14.09
C SER A 982 -17.03 34.14 -13.25
N SER A 983 -17.38 34.14 -11.96
CA SER A 983 -17.10 35.28 -11.09
C SER A 983 -15.58 35.44 -10.92
N LYS A 984 -15.03 36.63 -11.18
CA LYS A 984 -13.61 36.94 -10.91
C LYS A 984 -13.23 36.90 -9.41
N HIS A 985 -14.18 36.67 -8.50
CA HIS A 985 -14.01 36.82 -7.04
C HIS A 985 -14.48 35.61 -6.21
N GLY A 986 -14.46 34.40 -6.78
CA GLY A 986 -14.53 33.17 -6.00
C GLY A 986 -13.12 32.69 -5.64
N GLU A 987 -12.78 32.68 -4.36
CA GLU A 987 -11.49 32.24 -3.84
C GLU A 987 -11.06 30.87 -4.41
N SER A 988 -9.80 30.79 -4.88
CA SER A 988 -9.02 29.56 -5.11
C SER A 988 -9.07 28.84 -6.48
N SER A 989 -9.25 29.51 -7.62
CA SER A 989 -9.06 28.88 -8.95
C SER A 989 -7.78 29.36 -9.66
N SER A 990 -6.85 28.42 -9.90
CA SER A 990 -5.56 28.61 -10.57
C SER A 990 -5.70 28.70 -12.10
N SER A 991 -5.83 29.90 -12.65
CA SER A 991 -5.82 30.15 -14.10
C SER A 991 -4.45 30.61 -14.58
N SER A 992 -3.97 30.13 -15.74
CA SER A 992 -2.69 30.57 -16.32
C SER A 992 -2.90 31.43 -17.56
N VAL A 993 -2.58 32.72 -17.47
CA VAL A 993 -2.59 33.62 -18.65
C VAL A 993 -1.52 33.21 -19.67
N VAL A 994 -0.41 32.63 -19.19
CA VAL A 994 0.68 32.15 -20.05
C VAL A 994 0.20 30.99 -20.92
N PHE A 995 -0.37 29.94 -20.32
CA PHE A 995 -0.85 28.78 -21.07
C PHE A 995 -2.09 29.08 -21.93
N GLN A 996 -2.94 30.04 -21.54
CA GLN A 996 -4.03 30.52 -22.41
C GLN A 996 -3.48 31.08 -23.73
N ARG A 997 -2.46 31.94 -23.65
CA ARG A 997 -1.78 32.48 -24.85
C ARG A 997 -1.12 31.39 -25.67
N LEU A 998 -0.40 30.47 -25.03
CA LEU A 998 0.30 29.38 -25.72
C LEU A 998 -0.66 28.39 -26.39
N LEU A 999 -1.80 28.07 -25.77
CA LEU A 999 -2.85 27.25 -26.37
C LEU A 999 -3.44 27.94 -27.60
N ARG A 1000 -3.68 29.25 -27.53
CA ARG A 1000 -4.12 30.07 -28.67
C ARG A 1000 -3.11 30.03 -29.81
N GLU A 1001 -1.83 30.29 -29.51
CA GLU A 1001 -0.74 30.25 -30.50
C GLU A 1001 -0.58 28.86 -31.14
N ALA A 1002 -0.68 27.79 -30.35
CA ALA A 1002 -0.60 26.42 -30.83
C ALA A 1002 -1.71 26.10 -31.84
N CYS A 1003 -2.96 26.47 -31.54
CA CYS A 1003 -4.11 26.25 -32.41
C CYS A 1003 -4.04 27.09 -33.71
N ILE A 1004 -3.52 28.32 -33.65
CA ILE A 1004 -3.33 29.16 -34.83
C ILE A 1004 -2.20 28.62 -35.72
N SER A 1005 -1.15 28.03 -35.11
CA SER A 1005 0.00 27.50 -35.85
C SER A 1005 -0.28 26.19 -36.58
N ASP A 1006 -1.27 25.42 -36.15
CA ASP A 1006 -1.56 24.05 -36.62
C ASP A 1006 -3.08 23.84 -36.73
N GLU A 1007 -3.64 24.28 -37.87
CA GLU A 1007 -5.08 24.26 -38.12
C GLU A 1007 -5.64 22.83 -38.25
N GLU A 1008 -4.87 21.89 -38.79
CA GLU A 1008 -5.26 20.48 -38.92
C GLU A 1008 -5.41 19.82 -37.54
N LEU A 1009 -4.44 20.02 -36.65
CA LEU A 1009 -4.50 19.52 -35.28
C LEU A 1009 -5.70 20.09 -34.51
N PHE A 1010 -5.95 21.40 -34.66
CA PHE A 1010 -7.08 22.05 -34.01
C PHE A 1010 -8.43 21.55 -34.56
N SER A 1011 -8.56 21.37 -35.87
CA SER A 1011 -9.76 20.81 -36.51
C SER A 1011 -10.05 19.38 -36.03
N ALA A 1012 -9.01 18.54 -35.95
CA ALA A 1012 -9.12 17.18 -35.42
C ALA A 1012 -9.53 17.17 -33.93
N PHE A 1013 -8.97 18.07 -33.12
CA PHE A 1013 -9.36 18.25 -31.72
C PHE A 1013 -10.82 18.68 -31.59
N LEU A 1014 -11.27 19.70 -32.35
CA LEU A 1014 -12.66 20.17 -32.33
C LEU A 1014 -13.63 19.06 -32.75
N ASN A 1015 -13.28 18.26 -33.75
CA ASN A 1015 -14.07 17.09 -34.16
C ASN A 1015 -14.31 16.13 -33.00
N ARG A 1016 -13.23 15.77 -32.29
CA ARG A 1016 -13.30 14.87 -31.14
C ARG A 1016 -14.09 15.51 -29.99
N LEU A 1017 -13.86 16.80 -29.72
CA LEU A 1017 -14.57 17.54 -28.66
C LEU A 1017 -16.09 17.57 -28.90
N PHE A 1018 -16.53 17.89 -30.12
CA PHE A 1018 -17.95 17.88 -30.48
C PHE A 1018 -18.59 16.49 -30.33
N ASN A 1019 -17.90 15.45 -30.80
CA ASN A 1019 -18.39 14.08 -30.71
C ASN A 1019 -18.48 13.61 -29.25
N THR A 1020 -17.47 13.90 -28.42
CA THR A 1020 -17.45 13.54 -26.99
C THR A 1020 -18.51 14.31 -26.19
N LEU A 1021 -18.69 15.61 -26.43
CA LEU A 1021 -19.72 16.39 -25.76
C LEU A 1021 -21.13 15.90 -26.13
N SER A 1022 -21.38 15.60 -27.41
CA SER A 1022 -22.66 15.03 -27.86
C SER A 1022 -22.95 13.68 -27.18
N TRP A 1023 -21.93 12.81 -27.10
CA TRP A 1023 -22.05 11.51 -26.45
C TRP A 1023 -22.35 11.64 -24.95
N THR A 1024 -21.56 12.43 -24.21
CA THR A 1024 -21.78 12.62 -22.75
C THR A 1024 -23.18 13.18 -22.45
N MET A 1025 -23.67 14.11 -23.26
CA MET A 1025 -25.03 14.67 -23.10
C MET A 1025 -26.14 13.66 -23.43
N THR A 1026 -25.88 12.74 -24.36
CA THR A 1026 -26.79 11.63 -24.66
C THR A 1026 -26.85 10.65 -23.48
N GLU A 1027 -25.70 10.21 -22.98
CA GLU A 1027 -25.58 9.31 -21.83
C GLU A 1027 -26.20 9.89 -20.56
N PHE A 1028 -26.00 11.19 -20.32
CA PHE A 1028 -26.65 11.91 -19.24
C PHE A 1028 -28.18 11.82 -19.36
N SER A 1029 -28.71 12.08 -20.55
CA SER A 1029 -30.15 12.07 -20.80
C SER A 1029 -30.76 10.68 -20.69
N VAL A 1030 -30.03 9.65 -21.14
CA VAL A 1030 -30.42 8.23 -20.97
C VAL A 1030 -30.45 7.88 -19.49
N SER A 1031 -29.40 8.22 -18.74
CA SER A 1031 -29.30 7.97 -17.30
C SER A 1031 -30.45 8.61 -16.52
N VAL A 1032 -30.80 9.87 -16.85
CA VAL A 1032 -31.94 10.57 -16.25
C VAL A 1032 -33.26 9.86 -16.58
N ARG A 1033 -33.47 9.45 -17.84
CA ARG A 1033 -34.69 8.75 -18.26
C ARG A 1033 -34.84 7.39 -17.59
N GLU A 1034 -33.76 6.62 -17.47
CA GLU A 1034 -33.80 5.33 -16.77
C GLU A 1034 -34.18 5.47 -15.29
N MET A 1035 -33.68 6.53 -14.63
CA MET A 1035 -34.07 6.85 -13.25
C MET A 1035 -35.55 7.26 -13.15
N GLN A 1036 -36.08 7.98 -14.16
CA GLN A 1036 -37.51 8.34 -14.23
C GLN A 1036 -38.40 7.11 -14.41
N GLU A 1037 -38.02 6.17 -15.28
CA GLU A 1037 -38.82 4.98 -15.59
C GLU A 1037 -38.88 3.98 -14.42
N LYS A 1038 -37.80 3.85 -13.64
CA LYS A 1038 -37.72 2.86 -12.55
C LYS A 1038 -38.29 3.36 -11.21
N TYR A 1039 -38.58 4.66 -11.04
CA TYR A 1039 -39.08 5.29 -9.79
C TYR A 1039 -38.28 4.94 -8.50
N GLN A 1040 -37.07 4.38 -8.63
CA GLN A 1040 -36.15 4.05 -7.54
C GLN A 1040 -34.76 4.55 -7.94
N VAL A 1041 -34.26 5.52 -7.19
CA VAL A 1041 -32.90 6.06 -7.39
C VAL A 1041 -31.93 5.15 -6.62
N LEU A 1042 -31.34 4.18 -7.32
CA LEU A 1042 -30.17 3.48 -6.78
C LEU A 1042 -29.01 4.48 -6.67
N GLU A 1043 -28.34 4.49 -5.52
CA GLU A 1043 -27.23 5.41 -5.22
C GLU A 1043 -26.12 5.36 -6.30
N PHE A 1044 -25.88 4.18 -6.88
CA PHE A 1044 -24.93 3.99 -7.96
C PHE A 1044 -25.29 4.76 -9.24
N GLN A 1045 -26.54 4.64 -9.71
CA GLN A 1045 -27.02 5.31 -10.93
C GLN A 1045 -27.00 6.83 -10.78
N GLN A 1046 -27.33 7.31 -9.59
CA GLN A 1046 -27.27 8.73 -9.25
C GLN A 1046 -25.83 9.29 -9.30
N ARG A 1047 -24.85 8.53 -8.78
CA ARG A 1047 -23.44 8.90 -8.84
C ARG A 1047 -22.94 8.96 -10.28
N LYS A 1048 -23.26 7.96 -11.11
CA LYS A 1048 -22.93 7.93 -12.55
C LYS A 1048 -23.50 9.15 -13.26
N CYS A 1049 -24.79 9.43 -13.07
CA CYS A 1049 -25.46 10.59 -13.68
C CYS A 1049 -24.82 11.93 -13.28
N SER A 1050 -24.47 12.11 -12.01
CA SER A 1050 -23.79 13.32 -11.51
C SER A 1050 -22.41 13.51 -12.15
N VAL A 1051 -21.61 12.45 -12.27
CA VAL A 1051 -20.27 12.52 -12.88
C VAL A 1051 -20.37 12.86 -14.36
N ILE A 1052 -21.28 12.23 -15.11
CA ILE A 1052 -21.46 12.50 -16.54
C ILE A 1052 -21.89 13.96 -16.76
N PHE A 1053 -22.83 14.47 -15.94
CA PHE A 1053 -23.25 15.86 -16.02
C PHE A 1053 -22.10 16.85 -15.78
N ASP A 1054 -21.27 16.60 -14.77
CA ASP A 1054 -20.09 17.43 -14.48
C ASP A 1054 -19.09 17.41 -15.65
N LEU A 1055 -18.87 16.24 -16.27
CA LEU A 1055 -18.01 16.10 -17.45
C LEU A 1055 -18.55 16.87 -18.66
N SER A 1056 -19.86 16.78 -18.94
CA SER A 1056 -20.50 17.57 -20.00
C SER A 1056 -20.36 19.06 -19.78
N CYS A 1057 -20.53 19.54 -18.54
CA CYS A 1057 -20.30 20.93 -18.17
C CYS A 1057 -18.84 21.35 -18.43
N ASN A 1058 -17.88 20.52 -18.05
CA ASN A 1058 -16.46 20.80 -18.23
C ASN A 1058 -16.07 20.89 -19.72
N LEU A 1059 -16.59 20.00 -20.56
CA LEU A 1059 -16.37 20.02 -22.02
C LEU A 1059 -16.99 21.28 -22.66
N ALA A 1060 -18.20 21.66 -22.26
CA ALA A 1060 -18.85 22.89 -22.75
C ALA A 1060 -18.05 24.15 -22.37
N ARG A 1061 -17.41 24.17 -21.19
CA ARG A 1061 -16.53 25.26 -20.74
C ARG A 1061 -15.22 25.33 -21.52
N VAL A 1062 -14.64 24.19 -21.89
CA VAL A 1062 -13.47 24.15 -22.77
C VAL A 1062 -13.84 24.70 -24.15
N LEU A 1063 -15.02 24.37 -24.67
CA LEU A 1063 -15.52 24.90 -25.94
C LEU A 1063 -15.77 26.42 -25.88
N GLU A 1064 -16.37 26.91 -24.79
CA GLU A 1064 -16.54 28.35 -24.51
C GLU A 1064 -15.22 29.11 -24.60
N PHE A 1065 -14.15 28.56 -24.01
CA PHE A 1065 -12.81 29.16 -24.09
C PHE A 1065 -12.29 29.29 -25.53
N TYR A 1066 -12.37 28.24 -26.35
CA TYR A 1066 -11.88 28.31 -27.73
C TYR A 1066 -12.70 29.24 -28.62
N THR A 1067 -14.01 29.36 -28.37
CA THR A 1067 -14.86 30.34 -29.08
C THR A 1067 -14.53 31.78 -28.72
N HIS A 1068 -13.99 32.02 -27.53
CA HIS A 1068 -13.50 33.35 -27.10
C HIS A 1068 -12.13 33.69 -27.69
N GLU A 1069 -11.17 32.76 -27.63
CA GLU A 1069 -9.78 33.03 -28.01
C GLU A 1069 -9.51 32.92 -29.52
N ILE A 1070 -10.30 32.09 -30.22
CA ILE A 1070 -10.15 31.76 -31.65
C ILE A 1070 -11.52 31.80 -32.36
N PRO A 1071 -12.27 32.93 -32.30
CA PRO A 1071 -13.55 33.03 -32.99
C PRO A 1071 -13.41 32.89 -34.51
N GLN A 1072 -12.24 33.25 -35.08
CA GLN A 1072 -11.97 33.13 -36.51
C GLN A 1072 -12.10 31.70 -37.06
N ALA A 1073 -11.84 30.67 -36.27
CA ALA A 1073 -11.96 29.27 -36.72
C ALA A 1073 -13.42 28.81 -36.92
N PHE A 1074 -14.36 29.59 -36.39
CA PHE A 1074 -15.80 29.38 -36.56
C PHE A 1074 -16.40 30.36 -37.58
N LEU A 1075 -15.87 31.59 -37.65
CA LEU A 1075 -16.44 32.67 -38.48
C LEU A 1075 -15.84 32.76 -39.89
N ILE A 1076 -14.63 32.24 -40.14
CA ILE A 1076 -13.92 32.36 -41.42
C ILE A 1076 -13.81 30.98 -42.09
N GLY A 1077 -14.03 30.91 -43.40
CA GLY A 1077 -13.95 29.67 -44.18
C GLY A 1077 -15.32 28.98 -44.35
N SER A 1078 -15.32 27.67 -44.57
CA SER A 1078 -16.58 26.91 -44.72
C SER A 1078 -17.44 27.01 -43.45
N ASP A 1079 -18.77 27.12 -43.60
CA ASP A 1079 -19.74 27.22 -42.49
C ASP A 1079 -19.85 25.93 -41.63
N THR A 1080 -19.06 24.89 -41.93
CA THR A 1080 -19.13 23.56 -41.34
C THR A 1080 -18.96 23.54 -39.81
N ASN A 1081 -17.95 24.23 -39.28
CA ASN A 1081 -17.69 24.30 -37.84
C ASN A 1081 -18.79 25.07 -37.11
N LEU A 1082 -19.26 26.18 -37.69
CA LEU A 1082 -20.31 27.02 -37.12
C LEU A 1082 -21.67 26.31 -37.13
N ARG A 1083 -22.00 25.61 -38.23
CA ARG A 1083 -23.21 24.78 -38.35
C ARG A 1083 -23.21 23.67 -37.29
N ARG A 1084 -22.10 22.95 -37.12
CA ARG A 1084 -21.97 21.88 -36.11
C ARG A 1084 -22.04 22.41 -34.67
N LEU A 1085 -21.42 23.55 -34.39
CA LEU A 1085 -21.51 24.21 -33.10
C LEU A 1085 -22.95 24.63 -32.78
N THR A 1086 -23.64 25.20 -33.76
CA THR A 1086 -25.04 25.61 -33.65
C THR A 1086 -25.97 24.41 -33.42
N GLU A 1087 -25.79 23.32 -34.17
CA GLU A 1087 -26.51 22.06 -33.96
C GLU A 1087 -26.28 21.51 -32.54
N LEU A 1088 -25.04 21.55 -32.06
CA LEU A 1088 -24.67 21.06 -30.73
C LEU A 1088 -25.30 21.90 -29.60
N ILE A 1089 -25.33 23.23 -29.75
CA ILE A 1089 -26.01 24.13 -28.81
C ILE A 1089 -27.51 23.79 -28.74
N ILE A 1090 -28.17 23.69 -29.90
CA ILE A 1090 -29.59 23.35 -29.98
C ILE A 1090 -29.85 21.95 -29.38
N PHE A 1091 -28.99 20.99 -29.68
CA PHE A 1091 -29.04 19.63 -29.14
C PHE A 1091 -29.00 19.63 -27.60
N MET A 1092 -27.99 20.29 -27.00
CA MET A 1092 -27.86 20.36 -25.54
C MET A 1092 -29.05 21.08 -24.89
N MET A 1093 -29.48 22.20 -25.48
CA MET A 1093 -30.64 22.95 -24.97
C MET A 1093 -31.90 22.09 -24.97
N ASN A 1094 -32.17 21.34 -26.05
CA ASN A 1094 -33.30 20.42 -26.12
C ASN A 1094 -33.20 19.31 -25.05
N HIS A 1095 -32.02 18.76 -24.81
CA HIS A 1095 -31.81 17.72 -23.79
C HIS A 1095 -32.02 18.22 -22.35
N ILE A 1096 -31.65 19.47 -22.07
CA ILE A 1096 -31.84 20.09 -20.74
C ILE A 1096 -33.29 20.54 -20.52
N THR A 1097 -33.95 21.03 -21.57
CA THR A 1097 -35.33 21.57 -21.49
C THR A 1097 -36.41 20.49 -21.61
N SER A 1098 -36.13 19.34 -22.23
CA SER A 1098 -37.09 18.23 -22.36
C SER A 1098 -37.22 17.35 -21.12
N ALA A 1099 -36.34 17.51 -20.12
CA ALA A 1099 -36.44 16.80 -18.85
C ALA A 1099 -37.67 17.31 -18.07
N ALA A 1100 -38.77 16.58 -18.14
CA ALA A 1100 -39.98 16.88 -17.40
C ALA A 1100 -39.70 16.79 -15.88
N ASP A 1101 -40.10 17.86 -15.19
CA ASP A 1101 -39.93 18.16 -13.76
C ASP A 1101 -38.55 18.73 -13.32
N ALA A 1102 -38.57 19.96 -12.81
CA ALA A 1102 -37.40 20.66 -12.29
C ALA A 1102 -36.87 20.03 -10.99
N GLU A 1103 -37.78 19.57 -10.14
CA GLU A 1103 -37.43 18.96 -8.86
C GLU A 1103 -36.78 17.59 -9.05
N PHE A 1104 -37.25 16.81 -10.04
CA PHE A 1104 -36.67 15.50 -10.33
C PHE A 1104 -35.23 15.60 -10.86
N PHE A 1105 -34.95 16.60 -11.69
CA PHE A 1105 -33.60 16.85 -12.21
C PHE A 1105 -32.61 17.16 -11.08
N ASP A 1106 -33.00 18.05 -10.16
CA ASP A 1106 -32.17 18.42 -9.03
C ASP A 1106 -32.04 17.25 -8.02
N LEU A 1107 -33.09 16.45 -7.84
CA LEU A 1107 -33.05 15.22 -7.03
C LEU A 1107 -32.12 14.17 -7.64
N SER A 1108 -32.12 14.01 -8.97
CA SER A 1108 -31.27 13.06 -9.70
C SER A 1108 -29.78 13.38 -9.60
N LEU A 1109 -29.43 14.64 -9.33
CA LEU A 1109 -28.05 15.10 -9.15
C LEU A 1109 -27.64 15.19 -7.67
N ARG A 1110 -28.57 14.93 -6.74
CA ARG A 1110 -28.38 15.14 -5.29
C ARG A 1110 -27.62 14.02 -4.60
N ARG A 1111 -26.32 14.19 -4.36
CA ARG A 1111 -25.58 13.29 -3.44
C ARG A 1111 -26.01 13.50 -1.98
N ASN A 1112 -26.05 12.43 -1.19
CA ASN A 1112 -26.20 12.53 0.27
C ASN A 1112 -25.10 13.45 0.84
N GLY A 1113 -25.49 14.57 1.46
CA GLY A 1113 -24.57 15.49 2.14
C GLY A 1113 -24.07 16.72 1.35
N GLN A 1114 -24.48 16.95 0.10
CA GLN A 1114 -24.15 18.20 -0.62
C GLN A 1114 -25.23 19.28 -0.45
N SER A 1115 -24.81 20.55 -0.31
CA SER A 1115 -25.72 21.70 -0.29
C SER A 1115 -26.28 22.00 -1.69
N LEU A 1116 -27.53 22.51 -1.75
CA LEU A 1116 -28.25 22.85 -2.98
C LEU A 1116 -27.52 23.89 -3.87
N GLU A 1117 -26.49 24.57 -3.33
CA GLU A 1117 -25.81 25.68 -3.99
C GLU A 1117 -24.75 25.26 -5.04
N LYS A 1118 -24.35 23.98 -5.11
CA LYS A 1118 -23.19 23.55 -5.92
C LYS A 1118 -23.49 22.91 -7.28
N VAL A 1119 -24.69 22.37 -7.50
CA VAL A 1119 -25.04 21.68 -8.76
C VAL A 1119 -26.39 22.20 -9.23
N ASN A 1120 -26.41 22.93 -10.35
CA ASN A 1120 -27.62 23.51 -10.92
C ASN A 1120 -27.62 23.44 -12.45
N ARG A 1121 -28.80 23.58 -13.06
CA ARG A 1121 -28.96 23.68 -14.53
C ARG A 1121 -28.13 24.82 -15.14
N GLY A 1122 -27.90 25.88 -14.37
CA GLY A 1122 -27.04 27.00 -14.74
C GLY A 1122 -25.60 26.61 -15.09
N MET A 1123 -25.07 25.49 -14.56
CA MET A 1123 -23.70 25.04 -14.84
C MET A 1123 -23.46 24.74 -16.32
N ILE A 1124 -24.44 24.13 -16.99
CA ILE A 1124 -24.39 23.80 -18.42
C ILE A 1124 -25.00 24.90 -19.29
N LEU A 1125 -25.99 25.66 -18.80
CA LEU A 1125 -26.59 26.75 -19.59
C LEU A 1125 -25.65 27.95 -19.73
N ALA A 1126 -24.88 28.27 -18.69
CA ALA A 1126 -23.95 29.39 -18.71
C ALA A 1126 -22.87 29.32 -19.82
N PRO A 1127 -22.16 28.19 -20.05
CA PRO A 1127 -21.20 28.11 -21.15
C PRO A 1127 -21.87 28.24 -22.52
N LEU A 1128 -23.13 27.81 -22.68
CA LEU A 1128 -23.85 27.96 -23.96
C LEU A 1128 -24.12 29.42 -24.29
N VAL A 1129 -24.60 30.18 -23.29
CA VAL A 1129 -24.79 31.63 -23.42
C VAL A 1129 -23.45 32.31 -23.73
N GLY A 1130 -22.37 31.90 -23.05
CA GLY A 1130 -21.04 32.43 -23.30
C GLY A 1130 -20.54 32.18 -24.73
N ILE A 1131 -20.70 30.96 -25.25
CA ILE A 1131 -20.34 30.61 -26.64
C ILE A 1131 -21.07 31.52 -27.64
N ILE A 1132 -22.39 31.68 -27.48
CA ILE A 1132 -23.19 32.50 -28.40
C ILE A 1132 -22.72 33.96 -28.37
N LEU A 1133 -22.52 34.52 -27.18
CA LEU A 1133 -22.07 35.90 -27.02
C LEU A 1133 -20.66 36.11 -27.57
N ASN A 1134 -19.73 35.16 -27.37
CA ASN A 1134 -18.37 35.25 -27.90
C ASN A 1134 -18.36 35.34 -29.44
N LEU A 1135 -19.22 34.57 -30.11
CA LEU A 1135 -19.35 34.62 -31.58
C LEU A 1135 -19.98 35.92 -32.06
N LEU A 1136 -20.94 36.47 -31.30
CA LEU A 1136 -21.59 37.74 -31.63
C LEU A 1136 -20.64 38.92 -31.47
N ASP A 1137 -19.97 39.02 -30.33
CA ASP A 1137 -18.98 40.06 -30.06
C ASP A 1137 -17.88 40.03 -31.15
N ALA A 1138 -17.39 38.84 -31.52
CA ALA A 1138 -16.40 38.69 -32.58
C ALA A 1138 -16.93 39.07 -33.98
N SER A 1139 -18.23 38.85 -34.25
CA SER A 1139 -18.85 39.24 -35.52
C SER A 1139 -19.02 40.75 -35.69
N GLU A 1140 -19.10 41.50 -34.58
CA GLU A 1140 -19.16 42.97 -34.58
C GLU A 1140 -17.76 43.61 -34.80
N ASP A 1141 -16.69 42.98 -34.31
CA ASP A 1141 -15.30 43.48 -34.42
C ASP A 1141 -14.65 43.25 -35.80
N LEU A 1142 -15.22 42.37 -36.63
CA LEU A 1142 -14.65 41.88 -37.90
C LEU A 1142 -15.22 42.61 -39.14
N GLU A 1143 -15.14 43.94 -39.20
CA GLU A 1143 -15.77 44.78 -40.25
C GLU A 1143 -15.23 44.60 -41.71
N CYS A 1144 -14.31 43.66 -42.02
CA CYS A 1144 -13.57 43.71 -43.32
C CYS A 1144 -13.23 42.37 -44.04
N ARG A 1145 -13.89 41.24 -43.74
CA ARG A 1145 -13.80 40.01 -44.58
C ARG A 1145 -15.18 39.34 -44.76
N GLU A 1146 -15.31 38.47 -45.76
CA GLU A 1146 -16.46 37.56 -45.91
C GLU A 1146 -16.50 36.60 -44.70
N HIS A 1147 -17.39 36.87 -43.74
CA HIS A 1147 -17.59 36.04 -42.54
C HIS A 1147 -18.92 35.31 -42.60
N ASN A 1148 -18.97 34.14 -41.98
CA ASN A 1148 -20.19 33.35 -41.88
C ASN A 1148 -21.22 34.06 -40.99
N ASP A 1149 -22.44 34.12 -41.49
CA ASP A 1149 -23.55 34.80 -40.85
C ASP A 1149 -24.16 33.96 -39.73
N VAL A 1150 -23.75 34.23 -38.49
CA VAL A 1150 -24.17 33.48 -37.29
C VAL A 1150 -25.70 33.45 -37.17
N ALA A 1151 -26.36 34.61 -37.25
CA ALA A 1151 -27.82 34.69 -37.13
C ALA A 1151 -28.55 33.99 -38.29
N GLY A 1152 -27.98 34.04 -39.50
CA GLY A 1152 -28.50 33.33 -40.67
C GLY A 1152 -28.41 31.81 -40.55
N ILE A 1153 -27.32 31.29 -39.96
CA ILE A 1153 -27.12 29.86 -39.76
C ILE A 1153 -28.06 29.32 -38.68
N PHE A 1154 -28.22 30.02 -37.55
CA PHE A 1154 -29.22 29.66 -36.53
C PHE A 1154 -30.65 29.65 -37.08
N ALA A 1155 -31.01 30.61 -37.95
CA ALA A 1155 -32.32 30.66 -38.60
C ALA A 1155 -32.53 29.53 -39.62
N SER A 1156 -31.45 29.06 -40.26
CA SER A 1156 -31.49 27.99 -41.27
C SER A 1156 -31.64 26.57 -40.71
N MET A 1157 -31.71 26.42 -39.38
CA MET A 1157 -31.81 25.11 -38.71
C MET A 1157 -33.22 24.52 -38.77
N ASP A 1158 -33.29 23.19 -38.81
CA ASP A 1158 -34.56 22.48 -38.81
C ASP A 1158 -35.26 22.63 -37.44
N CYS A 1159 -36.51 23.11 -37.45
CA CYS A 1159 -37.36 23.43 -36.28
C CYS A 1159 -37.12 24.81 -35.61
N PRO A 1160 -37.42 25.93 -36.28
CA PRO A 1160 -37.30 27.29 -35.71
C PRO A 1160 -38.07 27.49 -34.39
N ASP A 1161 -39.22 26.83 -34.21
CA ASP A 1161 -40.01 26.89 -32.97
C ASP A 1161 -39.26 26.35 -31.75
N ARG A 1162 -38.46 25.29 -31.91
CA ARG A 1162 -37.65 24.71 -30.82
C ARG A 1162 -36.47 25.60 -30.47
N VAL A 1163 -35.85 26.20 -31.49
CA VAL A 1163 -34.78 27.18 -31.31
C VAL A 1163 -35.32 28.37 -30.52
N HIS A 1164 -36.47 28.94 -30.93
CA HIS A 1164 -37.11 30.05 -30.22
C HIS A 1164 -37.45 29.72 -28.76
N CYS A 1165 -38.10 28.57 -28.50
CA CYS A 1165 -38.41 28.12 -27.14
C CYS A 1165 -37.15 27.96 -26.27
N GLY A 1166 -36.06 27.46 -26.84
CA GLY A 1166 -34.79 27.30 -26.13
C GLY A 1166 -34.16 28.63 -25.73
N PHE A 1167 -34.12 29.60 -26.64
CA PHE A 1167 -33.59 30.95 -26.35
C PHE A 1167 -34.46 31.71 -25.35
N GLN A 1168 -35.80 31.57 -25.44
CA GLN A 1168 -36.73 32.12 -24.46
C GLN A 1168 -36.47 31.53 -23.06
N TYR A 1169 -36.24 30.22 -22.96
CA TYR A 1169 -35.90 29.56 -21.70
C TYR A 1169 -34.58 30.09 -21.08
N LEU A 1170 -33.57 30.43 -21.90
CA LEU A 1170 -32.33 31.04 -21.40
C LEU A 1170 -32.55 32.44 -20.81
N LEU A 1171 -33.46 33.22 -21.37
CA LEU A 1171 -33.81 34.56 -20.88
C LEU A 1171 -34.65 34.51 -19.60
N ASP A 1172 -35.57 33.54 -19.52
CA ASP A 1172 -36.47 33.37 -18.37
C ASP A 1172 -35.79 32.63 -17.19
N TYR A 1173 -34.59 32.08 -17.37
CA TYR A 1173 -33.85 31.38 -16.31
C TYR A 1173 -33.41 32.33 -15.18
N ASN A 1174 -33.54 31.88 -13.93
CA ASN A 1174 -33.16 32.67 -12.75
C ASN A 1174 -31.64 32.73 -12.55
N TRP A 1175 -30.97 33.59 -13.32
CA TRP A 1175 -29.53 33.83 -13.23
C TRP A 1175 -29.08 34.46 -11.90
N ALA A 1176 -29.97 35.19 -11.21
CA ALA A 1176 -29.67 35.85 -9.94
C ALA A 1176 -29.37 34.86 -8.80
N GLY A 1177 -29.91 33.63 -8.87
CA GLY A 1177 -29.59 32.56 -7.94
C GLY A 1177 -28.28 31.82 -8.23
N SER A 1178 -27.76 31.91 -9.47
CA SER A 1178 -26.59 31.14 -9.94
C SER A 1178 -25.31 31.99 -10.06
N LEU A 1179 -25.42 33.30 -10.28
CA LEU A 1179 -24.30 34.22 -10.55
C LEU A 1179 -24.29 35.38 -9.55
N ARG A 1180 -23.11 35.73 -9.01
CA ARG A 1180 -22.94 36.90 -8.13
C ARG A 1180 -22.43 38.12 -8.91
N GLY A 1181 -23.20 39.22 -8.90
CA GLY A 1181 -22.84 40.56 -9.42
C GLY A 1181 -23.62 40.99 -10.67
N ASP A 1182 -23.69 42.30 -10.98
CA ASP A 1182 -24.60 42.87 -12.01
C ASP A 1182 -24.12 42.76 -13.47
N SER A 1183 -22.93 42.20 -13.72
CA SER A 1183 -22.30 42.18 -15.05
C SER A 1183 -22.95 41.23 -16.06
N TYR A 1184 -23.85 40.34 -15.64
CA TYR A 1184 -24.60 39.45 -16.54
C TYR A 1184 -25.78 40.15 -17.22
N LEU A 1185 -26.29 41.25 -16.67
CA LEU A 1185 -27.48 41.95 -17.17
C LEU A 1185 -27.25 42.64 -18.54
N THR A 1186 -26.02 43.09 -18.82
CA THR A 1186 -25.65 43.64 -20.13
C THR A 1186 -25.56 42.55 -21.20
N LYS A 1187 -25.00 41.40 -20.82
CA LYS A 1187 -24.86 40.21 -21.67
C LYS A 1187 -26.21 39.55 -21.99
N LEU A 1188 -27.16 39.54 -21.03
CA LEU A 1188 -28.52 39.09 -21.30
C LEU A 1188 -29.26 40.02 -22.27
N ARG A 1189 -29.06 41.35 -22.19
CA ARG A 1189 -29.60 42.28 -23.18
C ARG A 1189 -29.04 42.07 -24.60
N GLN A 1190 -27.77 41.69 -24.72
CA GLN A 1190 -27.20 41.28 -26.01
C GLN A 1190 -27.89 40.01 -26.54
N LEU A 1191 -28.17 39.04 -25.66
CA LEU A 1191 -28.90 37.82 -26.03
C LEU A 1191 -30.36 38.12 -26.46
N GLU A 1192 -31.06 39.04 -25.79
CA GLU A 1192 -32.40 39.51 -26.18
C GLU A 1192 -32.40 40.17 -27.56
N SER A 1193 -31.39 41.00 -27.83
CA SER A 1193 -31.18 41.63 -29.15
C SER A 1193 -30.96 40.56 -30.23
N PHE A 1194 -30.12 39.56 -29.96
CA PHE A 1194 -29.87 38.45 -30.87
C PHE A 1194 -31.11 37.60 -31.13
N MET A 1195 -31.90 37.30 -30.08
CA MET A 1195 -33.16 36.57 -30.23
C MET A 1195 -34.15 37.35 -31.13
N SER A 1196 -34.23 38.67 -30.97
CA SER A 1196 -35.05 39.54 -31.82
C SER A 1196 -34.59 39.51 -33.29
N LEU A 1197 -33.27 39.52 -33.51
CA LEU A 1197 -32.65 39.39 -34.84
C LEU A 1197 -32.94 38.01 -35.47
N LEU A 1198 -32.83 36.93 -34.70
CA LEU A 1198 -33.11 35.57 -35.13
C LEU A 1198 -34.57 35.37 -35.53
N VAL A 1199 -35.51 35.93 -34.76
CA VAL A 1199 -36.95 35.93 -35.09
C VAL A 1199 -37.22 36.66 -36.40
N SER A 1200 -36.62 37.86 -36.58
CA SER A 1200 -36.79 38.63 -37.82
C SER A 1200 -36.29 37.89 -39.06
N ARG A 1201 -35.19 37.15 -38.93
CA ARG A 1201 -34.57 36.39 -40.04
C ARG A 1201 -35.28 35.08 -40.33
N SER A 1202 -35.76 34.38 -39.31
CA SER A 1202 -36.55 33.16 -39.47
C SER A 1202 -37.87 33.45 -40.22
N GLN A 1203 -38.54 34.56 -39.88
CA GLN A 1203 -39.73 35.04 -40.60
C GLN A 1203 -39.41 35.40 -42.07
N SER A 1204 -38.25 35.97 -42.34
CA SER A 1204 -37.83 36.28 -43.73
C SER A 1204 -37.53 35.04 -44.58
N GLN A 1205 -37.02 33.95 -43.98
CA GLN A 1205 -36.77 32.67 -44.65
C GLN A 1205 -38.03 31.83 -44.84
N GLU A 1206 -39.03 31.90 -43.94
CA GLU A 1206 -40.33 31.28 -44.16
C GLU A 1206 -41.09 31.95 -45.32
N VAL A 1207 -41.01 33.28 -45.43
CA VAL A 1207 -41.64 34.03 -46.53
C VAL A 1207 -41.00 33.68 -47.89
N SER A 1208 -39.70 33.40 -47.94
CA SER A 1208 -39.02 32.97 -49.17
C SER A 1208 -39.29 31.50 -49.53
N ARG A 1209 -39.42 30.60 -48.55
CA ARG A 1209 -39.82 29.19 -48.77
C ARG A 1209 -41.27 29.04 -49.25
N VAL A 1210 -42.19 29.89 -48.77
CA VAL A 1210 -43.60 29.88 -49.19
C VAL A 1210 -43.79 30.46 -50.60
N GLN A 1211 -42.82 31.21 -51.13
CA GLN A 1211 -42.87 31.78 -52.49
C GLN A 1211 -42.36 30.84 -53.60
N CYS A 1212 -41.69 29.74 -53.26
CA CYS A 1212 -41.21 28.74 -54.23
C CYS A 1212 -41.93 27.41 -54.03
N GLY A 1213 -43.24 27.39 -54.33
CA GLY A 1213 -44.01 26.16 -54.45
C GLY A 1213 -43.91 25.64 -55.88
N GLU A 1214 -42.94 24.79 -56.17
CA GLU A 1214 -42.99 23.87 -57.31
C GLU A 1214 -43.00 22.44 -56.78
N GLU A 1215 -44.19 21.81 -56.84
CA GLU A 1215 -44.32 20.36 -56.84
C GLU A 1215 -43.57 19.82 -58.07
N THR A 1216 -42.46 19.12 -57.88
CA THR A 1216 -41.89 18.28 -58.95
C THR A 1216 -41.42 16.93 -58.42
N GLU A 1217 -41.89 15.89 -59.11
CA GLU A 1217 -41.44 14.51 -59.03
C GLU A 1217 -39.92 14.40 -59.20
N ALA A 1218 -39.17 13.99 -58.17
CA ALA A 1218 -37.83 13.39 -58.30
C ALA A 1218 -37.34 12.82 -56.95
N ASP A 1219 -37.88 11.68 -56.53
CA ASP A 1219 -37.37 10.92 -55.36
C ASP A 1219 -35.90 10.46 -55.54
N ASP A 1220 -35.36 10.53 -56.76
CA ASP A 1220 -33.98 10.09 -57.10
C ASP A 1220 -32.91 11.18 -56.99
N ARG A 1221 -33.27 12.45 -56.73
CA ARG A 1221 -32.30 13.56 -56.62
C ARG A 1221 -32.13 14.10 -55.21
N ILE A 1222 -32.85 13.58 -54.23
CA ILE A 1222 -32.75 14.02 -52.85
C ILE A 1222 -31.64 13.22 -52.16
N CYS A 1223 -30.83 13.90 -51.34
CA CYS A 1223 -29.79 13.29 -50.54
C CYS A 1223 -30.40 12.27 -49.57
N CYS A 1224 -30.02 11.01 -49.71
CA CYS A 1224 -30.50 9.91 -48.87
C CYS A 1224 -30.09 10.00 -47.39
N ILE A 1225 -29.25 10.98 -47.03
CA ILE A 1225 -28.74 11.17 -45.67
C ILE A 1225 -29.54 12.24 -44.93
N CYS A 1226 -29.72 13.42 -45.52
CA CYS A 1226 -30.51 14.49 -44.88
C CYS A 1226 -31.97 14.56 -45.34
N TYR A 1227 -32.35 13.87 -46.42
CA TYR A 1227 -33.68 13.92 -47.04
C TYR A 1227 -34.19 15.34 -47.37
N ALA A 1228 -33.30 16.34 -47.35
CA ALA A 1228 -33.65 17.76 -47.43
C ALA A 1228 -32.91 18.52 -48.54
N CYS A 1229 -31.71 18.06 -48.93
CA CYS A 1229 -30.88 18.71 -49.95
C CYS A 1229 -30.79 17.85 -51.21
N GLU A 1230 -30.56 18.45 -52.38
CA GLU A 1230 -30.27 17.69 -53.60
C GLU A 1230 -28.93 16.93 -53.50
N ALA A 1231 -28.83 15.76 -54.12
CA ALA A 1231 -27.63 14.93 -54.19
C ALA A 1231 -26.60 15.49 -55.20
N ASP A 1232 -26.07 16.67 -54.88
CA ASP A 1232 -25.21 17.51 -55.72
C ASP A 1232 -23.71 17.13 -55.68
N ALA A 1233 -23.33 16.02 -55.04
CA ALA A 1233 -21.94 15.56 -54.98
C ALA A 1233 -21.80 14.03 -55.07
N GLY A 1234 -20.68 13.58 -55.63
CA GLY A 1234 -20.36 12.17 -55.84
C GLY A 1234 -19.02 11.75 -55.24
N PHE A 1235 -18.95 10.54 -54.69
CA PHE A 1235 -17.74 9.90 -54.18
C PHE A 1235 -16.88 9.30 -55.31
N VAL A 1236 -15.59 9.61 -55.38
CA VAL A 1236 -14.63 8.95 -56.30
C VAL A 1236 -13.84 7.87 -55.54
N PRO A 1237 -13.72 6.63 -56.05
CA PRO A 1237 -14.13 6.14 -57.37
C PRO A 1237 -15.52 5.50 -57.44
N CYS A 1238 -16.20 5.30 -56.30
CA CYS A 1238 -17.41 4.47 -56.24
C CYS A 1238 -18.70 5.11 -56.82
N ALA A 1239 -18.65 6.37 -57.25
CA ALA A 1239 -19.71 7.14 -57.90
C ALA A 1239 -21.03 7.29 -57.12
N HIS A 1240 -21.11 6.84 -55.87
CA HIS A 1240 -22.28 7.05 -55.01
C HIS A 1240 -22.51 8.54 -54.75
N ARG A 1241 -23.78 8.96 -54.75
CA ARG A 1241 -24.18 10.37 -54.68
C ARG A 1241 -24.89 10.70 -53.38
N SER A 1242 -24.70 11.93 -52.92
CA SER A 1242 -25.34 12.52 -51.74
C SER A 1242 -25.13 14.04 -51.81
N CYS A 1243 -25.80 14.83 -50.97
CA CYS A 1243 -25.48 16.26 -50.95
C CYS A 1243 -24.06 16.50 -50.44
N TYR A 1244 -23.40 17.54 -50.96
CA TYR A 1244 -22.05 17.92 -50.61
C TYR A 1244 -21.89 18.13 -49.10
N GLY A 1245 -22.89 18.71 -48.44
CA GLY A 1245 -22.89 18.90 -46.98
C GLY A 1245 -22.78 17.59 -46.21
N CYS A 1246 -23.59 16.58 -46.54
CA CYS A 1246 -23.56 15.27 -45.88
C CYS A 1246 -22.28 14.47 -46.20
N ILE A 1247 -21.78 14.57 -47.44
CA ILE A 1247 -20.52 13.93 -47.83
C ILE A 1247 -19.35 14.53 -47.05
N THR A 1248 -19.22 15.85 -47.07
CA THR A 1248 -18.13 16.55 -46.38
C THR A 1248 -18.19 16.31 -44.87
N ARG A 1249 -19.40 16.28 -44.27
CA ARG A 1249 -19.59 15.97 -42.84
C ARG A 1249 -19.09 14.58 -42.46
N HIS A 1250 -19.27 13.58 -43.32
CA HIS A 1250 -18.81 12.23 -43.03
C HIS A 1250 -17.34 12.00 -43.29
N LEU A 1251 -16.78 12.63 -44.30
CA LEU A 1251 -15.35 12.56 -44.54
C LEU A 1251 -14.52 13.18 -43.39
N LEU A 1252 -15.13 14.00 -42.52
CA LEU A 1252 -14.51 14.43 -41.27
C LEU A 1252 -14.33 13.29 -40.25
N ASN A 1253 -15.14 12.24 -40.33
CA ASN A 1253 -15.13 11.11 -39.38
C ASN A 1253 -14.67 9.79 -40.02
N CYS A 1254 -14.87 9.59 -41.32
CA CYS A 1254 -14.58 8.35 -42.04
C CYS A 1254 -14.30 8.60 -43.53
N HIS A 1255 -13.10 8.29 -44.00
CA HIS A 1255 -12.72 8.42 -45.41
C HIS A 1255 -13.26 7.29 -46.32
N ARG A 1256 -14.35 6.63 -45.94
CA ARG A 1256 -14.96 5.52 -46.69
C ARG A 1256 -16.34 5.91 -47.15
N CYS A 1257 -16.76 5.46 -48.33
CA CYS A 1257 -18.11 5.72 -48.80
C CYS A 1257 -19.14 5.02 -47.91
N PHE A 1258 -20.19 5.72 -47.45
CA PHE A 1258 -21.25 5.12 -46.63
C PHE A 1258 -21.96 3.93 -47.28
N PHE A 1259 -22.07 3.96 -48.61
CA PHE A 1259 -22.90 3.01 -49.35
C PHE A 1259 -22.15 1.70 -49.66
N CYS A 1260 -20.84 1.77 -49.91
CA CYS A 1260 -20.04 0.60 -50.33
C CYS A 1260 -18.72 0.41 -49.59
N ASN A 1261 -18.43 1.28 -48.61
CA ASN A 1261 -17.26 1.22 -47.74
C ASN A 1261 -15.89 1.31 -48.47
N THR A 1262 -15.88 1.74 -49.74
CA THR A 1262 -14.67 2.00 -50.53
C THR A 1262 -14.01 3.30 -50.07
N THR A 1263 -12.68 3.34 -49.98
CA THR A 1263 -11.93 4.55 -49.63
C THR A 1263 -12.19 5.65 -50.65
N VAL A 1264 -12.61 6.82 -50.17
CA VAL A 1264 -12.93 8.00 -50.97
C VAL A 1264 -11.64 8.75 -51.24
N LEU A 1265 -11.30 8.93 -52.51
CA LEU A 1265 -10.13 9.69 -52.94
C LEU A 1265 -10.47 11.16 -53.18
N GLU A 1266 -11.66 11.44 -53.69
CA GLU A 1266 -12.10 12.79 -54.04
C GLU A 1266 -13.63 12.88 -53.98
N VAL A 1267 -14.15 14.08 -53.74
CA VAL A 1267 -15.59 14.41 -53.82
C VAL A 1267 -15.80 15.42 -54.93
N VAL A 1268 -16.57 15.04 -55.94
CA VAL A 1268 -16.84 15.89 -57.10
C VAL A 1268 -18.25 16.45 -56.99
N ARG A 1269 -18.39 17.79 -57.00
CA ARG A 1269 -19.71 18.43 -57.10
C ARG A 1269 -20.25 18.27 -58.52
N ILE A 1270 -21.45 17.70 -58.62
CA ILE A 1270 -22.15 17.49 -59.88
C ILE A 1270 -22.89 18.80 -60.20
N GLY A 1271 -22.23 19.69 -60.95
CA GLY A 1271 -22.75 21.01 -61.29
C GLY A 1271 -21.68 22.07 -61.53
N ALA A 1272 -20.42 21.81 -61.14
CA ALA A 1272 -19.28 22.63 -61.56
C ALA A 1272 -18.86 22.25 -62.99
N ASN A 1273 -19.70 22.59 -63.97
CA ASN A 1273 -19.18 22.74 -65.32
C ASN A 1273 -18.34 24.01 -65.35
N THR A 1274 -17.08 23.81 -65.70
CA THR A 1274 -16.16 24.78 -66.28
C THR A 1274 -16.88 25.79 -67.17
N ASP A 1275 -16.80 27.06 -66.80
CA ASP A 1275 -16.64 28.17 -67.74
C ASP A 1275 -15.42 28.99 -67.28
#